data_AF-A0A1G0IBD8-F1
#
_entry.id   AF-A0A1G0IBD8-F1
#
_cell.length_a   1.000
_cell.length_b   1.000
_cell.length_c   1.000
_cell.angle_alpha   90.00
_cell.angle_beta   90.00
_cell.angle_gamma   90.00
#
_symmetry.space_group_name_H-M   'P 1'
#
loop_
_entity.id
_entity.type
_entity.pdbx_description
1 polymer ?
#
loop_
_entity_poly.entity_id
_entity_poly.type
_entity_poly.pdbx_seq_one_letter_code
_entity_poly.pdbx_strand_id
1 'polypeptide(L)'
;MVVSSDTDGAGRADDQHACQWIRHRVRKIGYANWSRRTSVSSLGSNLFPSRGNNYCKEVERQSSDQLPCPPIWISKSVKIPTERLCLGAGLLLLAAQALCQEATSTRYQVQYLGDDRFHVEARFAQPVTRLDLSDHGATGRPTGQSASVRELRAYDAKGKPIAIEFIGDGTWVMKQGTAGRVSYDLVADHDAVTWRAGKEEVASRFDDTFYFVGDAFFLVDYQGEKSPIELEFDLPAGWQVTSPWSGAGNRFFASNPDALGSNAFAMGRNLPSTVDIGGLRLTWLADSRVATASARMAPLFERLPATYTEFWGGTPGDRLNIFLLSDRMTDGGAFKNSFAMRLDTPLRESEAAIWSHTLAHELMHIWMNQSNDGIGRAPGGSHAWFTEGFTDYLTIKLMRQAGLIDQAMAAQRVANLIRRYRLGQRLSPGLGLFAAGERKHDNWELVYGGGAMVALLLDASLSNDSPLAFRDTLRRLQHLGGKPMDGAAMLAALDQGSAGRASEIFRALDAGLSLEALRQRLAASGIGVEGFATDEVYVALPACSKIMCPETAASAYADAMLLPLQLRTREAMASLQAIDAVALDPSMQATLACMRERFGSVSVAAAPSRRESAASKRADAVIQSYQRYWHGALLDGADPKALEAASTALLSDLRRVLGEAGDADWDRIDERVGREFDAAGWHVLRGITPPLRELIVWADEHIEDEQAALPDGPEAVRVVFMSDFKSRGWAHYATCGRSSAGGWTGTDRLHAVADAYDRSSEHYRVSYLAHEGQHFRDKRRFSGAQALPPWQLEYRAKLVELTLARERQADLLAVFAGNTSDDSALAHSHANQRVMMALDKSLPGHGPWRAAATWTEAEADALRRAARAILARDELELTAPATGPSGNTGHADRPSSLTQPVEVESEQGNVAVDDTSAAGNDEVDGFLLGKMKERHIPGLQVAVVRNGRVVKSASYGVANLQDSVAVDDDTLFAINSMTKAFTGVAVMQLVEQGKLRLTDRVSRFVPDLPADWAEVTIAQMVSHTSGLPNIMNNNTGRLVGGDSEEESWKWVQQQPMEFSPNEKFSYNQTNYLLLGKIIAKQSGKPFTDFIVENQLQAVGMRRTIEGGFAHYDEVVQHSARGYSTINSDKVIGVYESFPPSLRTAAGMSTTATELASWLIALQEGKLFSEPGSLQRLWTPAILNNGHTGGFGRIFDGYAMGWPTVGRALHPAIAAIGGGRSAMFVYPQDDLSIVVLTNLQGAFPERFMDELASFYIPGIQEANRPVVLPQARKDR
;
A
#
# COMPACT_ATOMS: atom_id res chain seq x y z
N MET A 1 -49.73 -47.78 2.98
CA MET A 1 -50.32 -47.49 4.30
C MET A 1 -49.86 -46.08 4.67
N VAL A 2 -50.70 -45.07 4.92
CA VAL A 2 -52.16 -44.84 4.81
C VAL A 2 -52.26 -43.35 4.42
N VAL A 3 -52.74 -42.97 3.22
CA VAL A 3 -54.13 -42.54 2.88
C VAL A 3 -54.53 -41.27 3.67
N SER A 4 -55.06 -40.17 3.09
CA SER A 4 -55.75 -39.88 1.81
C SER A 4 -55.48 -38.39 1.38
N SER A 5 -56.00 -37.76 0.31
CA SER A 5 -56.45 -38.16 -1.05
C SER A 5 -56.84 -36.90 -1.87
N ASP A 6 -57.42 -37.08 -3.07
CA ASP A 6 -58.22 -36.13 -3.89
C ASP A 6 -57.41 -35.24 -4.86
N THR A 7 -57.32 -35.55 -6.18
CA THR A 7 -58.26 -35.32 -7.33
C THR A 7 -58.18 -33.88 -7.89
N ASP A 8 -58.31 -33.58 -9.19
CA ASP A 8 -58.36 -34.39 -10.43
C ASP A 8 -58.04 -33.52 -11.67
N GLY A 9 -57.89 -34.13 -12.86
CA GLY A 9 -57.93 -33.43 -14.17
C GLY A 9 -56.61 -32.76 -14.62
N ALA A 10 -55.77 -33.30 -15.51
CA ALA A 10 -55.93 -33.86 -16.86
C ALA A 10 -55.82 -32.84 -18.02
N GLY A 11 -54.90 -33.10 -18.97
CA GLY A 11 -55.14 -32.72 -20.37
C GLY A 11 -53.99 -32.24 -21.29
N ARG A 12 -53.06 -33.14 -21.70
CA ARG A 12 -52.39 -33.16 -23.04
C ARG A 12 -51.45 -31.97 -23.37
N ALA A 13 -50.50 -32.01 -24.32
CA ALA A 13 -49.81 -33.04 -25.14
C ALA A 13 -48.64 -32.29 -25.85
N ASP A 14 -47.63 -32.88 -26.50
CA ASP A 14 -47.20 -34.28 -26.73
C ASP A 14 -45.67 -34.25 -27.01
N ASP A 15 -45.00 -35.40 -27.06
CA ASP A 15 -43.68 -35.51 -27.71
C ASP A 15 -43.78 -35.18 -29.21
N GLN A 16 -42.69 -34.71 -29.85
CA GLN A 16 -42.01 -35.46 -30.95
C GLN A 16 -41.04 -34.65 -31.84
N HIS A 17 -40.10 -35.42 -32.39
CA HIS A 17 -39.40 -35.26 -33.68
C HIS A 17 -38.29 -34.20 -33.85
N ALA A 18 -37.34 -34.59 -34.71
CA ALA A 18 -36.15 -33.84 -35.10
C ALA A 18 -36.16 -33.53 -36.61
N CYS A 19 -35.18 -32.71 -37.01
CA CYS A 19 -34.68 -32.51 -38.38
C CYS A 19 -35.49 -31.63 -39.36
N GLN A 20 -34.71 -31.00 -40.26
CA GLN A 20 -35.08 -30.30 -41.51
C GLN A 20 -35.69 -28.88 -41.44
N TRP A 21 -35.51 -27.99 -42.44
CA TRP A 21 -34.36 -27.67 -43.32
C TRP A 21 -34.65 -26.34 -44.10
N ILE A 22 -33.69 -25.87 -44.94
CA ILE A 22 -33.87 -24.92 -46.08
C ILE A 22 -34.09 -23.39 -45.83
N ARG A 23 -33.02 -22.64 -46.15
CA ARG A 23 -32.88 -21.48 -47.09
C ARG A 23 -34.03 -20.46 -47.36
N HIS A 24 -33.55 -19.20 -47.47
CA HIS A 24 -33.80 -18.18 -48.54
C HIS A 24 -34.94 -17.13 -48.41
N ARG A 25 -34.50 -15.85 -48.45
CA ARG A 25 -35.26 -14.67 -48.91
C ARG A 25 -35.62 -14.78 -50.41
N VAL A 26 -36.59 -13.96 -50.90
CA VAL A 26 -36.41 -12.94 -51.97
C VAL A 26 -37.75 -12.32 -52.46
N ARG A 27 -37.72 -11.05 -52.95
CA ARG A 27 -38.80 -10.20 -53.55
C ARG A 27 -39.76 -9.54 -52.52
N LYS A 28 -40.34 -8.33 -52.73
CA LYS A 28 -40.36 -7.27 -53.80
C LYS A 28 -40.80 -5.94 -53.09
N ILE A 29 -40.74 -4.68 -53.59
CA ILE A 29 -40.13 -3.95 -54.73
C ILE A 29 -40.16 -2.42 -54.41
N GLY A 30 -39.41 -1.55 -55.11
CA GLY A 30 -39.60 -0.09 -55.07
C GLY A 30 -38.58 0.74 -55.87
N TYR A 31 -39.05 1.64 -56.75
CA TYR A 31 -38.24 2.62 -57.53
C TYR A 31 -37.91 3.88 -56.67
N ALA A 32 -37.03 4.85 -57.00
CA ALA A 32 -36.56 5.36 -58.31
C ALA A 32 -35.25 6.20 -58.24
N ASN A 33 -34.71 6.54 -59.43
CA ASN A 33 -33.75 7.63 -59.79
C ASN A 33 -32.31 7.58 -59.19
N TRP A 34 -31.19 7.71 -59.94
CA TRP A 34 -30.68 8.74 -60.90
C TRP A 34 -30.19 10.05 -60.23
N SER A 35 -29.00 10.62 -60.52
CA SER A 35 -27.98 10.27 -61.56
C SER A 35 -26.59 10.94 -61.35
N ARG A 36 -25.55 10.46 -62.10
CA ARG A 36 -24.26 11.15 -62.44
C ARG A 36 -23.27 11.31 -61.24
N ARG A 37 -21.93 11.37 -61.36
CA ARG A 37 -20.87 11.28 -62.41
C ARG A 37 -19.50 11.16 -61.66
N THR A 38 -18.29 10.78 -62.13
CA THR A 38 -17.68 10.11 -63.33
C THR A 38 -16.24 9.71 -62.86
N SER A 39 -15.83 8.43 -62.82
CA SER A 39 -15.21 7.60 -63.89
C SER A 39 -13.67 7.64 -64.02
N VAL A 40 -13.03 6.46 -63.90
CA VAL A 40 -11.89 5.93 -64.73
C VAL A 40 -10.52 6.65 -64.61
N SER A 41 -9.34 5.98 -64.63
CA SER A 41 -8.91 4.57 -64.82
C SER A 41 -8.16 4.05 -63.55
N SER A 42 -7.20 3.09 -63.48
CA SER A 42 -6.45 2.27 -64.46
C SER A 42 -6.15 0.81 -64.04
N LEU A 43 -4.89 0.36 -63.98
CA LEU A 43 -4.45 -0.93 -64.57
C LEU A 43 -3.37 -1.69 -63.76
N GLY A 44 -3.21 -3.02 -63.92
CA GLY A 44 -4.01 -3.95 -64.72
C GLY A 44 -3.60 -5.44 -64.57
N SER A 45 -4.58 -6.33 -64.80
CA SER A 45 -4.48 -7.77 -65.15
C SER A 45 -3.28 -8.63 -64.70
N ASN A 46 -3.54 -9.67 -63.89
CA ASN A 46 -3.61 -11.05 -64.41
C ASN A 46 -4.22 -12.06 -63.40
N LEU A 47 -4.57 -13.25 -63.91
CA LEU A 47 -5.06 -14.48 -63.23
C LEU A 47 -6.54 -14.56 -62.79
N PHE A 48 -7.21 -15.60 -63.30
CA PHE A 48 -8.49 -16.24 -62.94
C PHE A 48 -8.56 -17.54 -63.79
N PRO A 49 -9.44 -18.54 -63.51
CA PRO A 49 -10.26 -18.82 -62.33
C PRO A 49 -9.79 -20.17 -61.66
N SER A 50 -10.49 -20.86 -60.74
CA SER A 50 -11.92 -20.86 -60.39
C SER A 50 -12.22 -21.27 -58.93
N ARG A 51 -13.50 -21.16 -58.55
CA ARG A 51 -14.02 -21.25 -57.18
C ARG A 51 -14.17 -22.68 -56.69
N GLY A 52 -14.03 -22.87 -55.37
CA GLY A 52 -14.62 -23.99 -54.63
C GLY A 52 -14.91 -23.58 -53.19
N ASN A 53 -16.18 -23.62 -52.76
CA ASN A 53 -16.57 -23.48 -51.36
C ASN A 53 -17.97 -24.06 -51.13
N ASN A 54 -18.11 -25.03 -50.23
CA ASN A 54 -19.13 -25.06 -49.16
C ASN A 54 -19.11 -26.39 -48.39
N TYR A 55 -19.43 -26.27 -47.10
CA TYR A 55 -19.56 -27.36 -46.12
C TYR A 55 -21.00 -27.91 -46.05
N CYS A 56 -21.16 -29.20 -45.71
CA CYS A 56 -22.00 -29.75 -44.62
C CYS A 56 -22.54 -31.16 -44.89
N LYS A 57 -22.09 -32.14 -44.08
CA LYS A 57 -22.86 -33.24 -43.41
C LYS A 57 -23.69 -34.23 -44.27
N GLU A 58 -23.83 -35.53 -43.96
CA GLU A 58 -23.42 -36.32 -42.79
C GLU A 58 -23.46 -37.86 -43.02
N VAL A 59 -22.89 -38.61 -42.06
CA VAL A 59 -23.26 -39.99 -41.60
C VAL A 59 -22.87 -41.24 -42.43
N GLU A 60 -22.14 -42.11 -41.70
CA GLU A 60 -21.99 -43.58 -41.77
C GLU A 60 -21.19 -44.33 -42.86
N ARG A 61 -20.51 -45.37 -42.33
CA ARG A 61 -19.62 -46.37 -42.96
C ARG A 61 -18.30 -45.79 -43.50
N GLN A 62 -17.16 -46.46 -43.34
CA GLN A 62 -16.95 -47.86 -42.97
C GLN A 62 -15.73 -48.05 -42.05
N SER A 63 -15.81 -49.01 -41.13
CA SER A 63 -14.73 -49.37 -40.21
C SER A 63 -13.90 -50.54 -40.75
N SER A 64 -12.62 -50.31 -41.08
CA SER A 64 -11.56 -51.33 -41.01
C SER A 64 -10.21 -50.73 -41.39
N ASP A 65 -9.25 -50.72 -40.47
CA ASP A 65 -7.86 -51.12 -40.74
C ASP A 65 -7.15 -51.38 -39.41
N GLN A 66 -7.11 -52.66 -39.02
CA GLN A 66 -6.19 -53.17 -38.01
C GLN A 66 -5.03 -53.87 -38.73
N LEU A 67 -3.80 -53.63 -38.28
CA LEU A 67 -2.60 -54.30 -38.77
C LEU A 67 -1.96 -55.16 -37.64
N PRO A 68 -1.15 -56.19 -37.99
CA PRO A 68 -1.45 -57.51 -37.46
C PRO A 68 -0.42 -58.12 -36.51
N CYS A 69 -0.83 -59.19 -35.82
CA CYS A 69 0.05 -60.20 -35.23
C CYS A 69 -0.01 -61.52 -36.05
N PRO A 70 1.07 -62.33 -36.06
CA PRO A 70 1.19 -63.51 -36.94
C PRO A 70 0.41 -64.75 -36.43
N PRO A 71 -0.02 -65.66 -37.33
CA PRO A 71 -0.90 -66.78 -36.99
C PRO A 71 -0.15 -68.04 -36.51
N ILE A 72 -0.70 -68.71 -35.50
CA ILE A 72 -0.34 -70.09 -35.14
C ILE A 72 -1.33 -71.05 -35.82
N TRP A 73 -0.81 -72.02 -36.59
CA TRP A 73 -1.60 -73.07 -37.22
C TRP A 73 -1.84 -74.24 -36.26
N ILE A 74 -3.09 -74.70 -36.15
CA ILE A 74 -3.42 -76.05 -35.67
C ILE A 74 -4.40 -76.69 -36.67
N SER A 75 -4.16 -77.96 -37.02
CA SER A 75 -4.81 -78.64 -38.14
C SER A 75 -6.03 -79.48 -37.75
N LYS A 76 -7.06 -79.42 -38.60
CA LYS A 76 -8.06 -80.47 -38.91
C LYS A 76 -8.72 -81.27 -37.77
N SER A 77 -10.06 -81.18 -37.78
CA SER A 77 -11.01 -82.28 -37.48
C SER A 77 -11.21 -82.72 -36.02
N VAL A 78 -12.39 -82.42 -35.47
CA VAL A 78 -13.44 -83.40 -35.09
C VAL A 78 -14.72 -82.65 -34.68
N LYS A 79 -15.90 -83.26 -34.89
CA LYS A 79 -17.18 -82.77 -34.34
C LYS A 79 -17.53 -83.51 -33.04
N ILE A 80 -17.81 -82.79 -31.96
CA ILE A 80 -18.59 -83.27 -30.81
C ILE A 80 -19.52 -82.11 -30.35
N PRO A 81 -20.81 -82.35 -30.08
CA PRO A 81 -21.74 -81.30 -29.67
C PRO A 81 -21.89 -81.17 -28.13
N THR A 82 -22.04 -79.91 -27.69
CA THR A 82 -22.73 -79.45 -26.46
C THR A 82 -22.26 -79.89 -25.06
N GLU A 83 -22.37 -78.92 -24.14
CA GLU A 83 -22.18 -78.98 -22.69
C GLU A 83 -20.74 -79.06 -22.11
N ARG A 84 -20.56 -78.34 -20.98
CA ARG A 84 -19.35 -78.27 -20.13
C ARG A 84 -18.04 -77.78 -20.77
N LEU A 85 -17.98 -76.54 -21.29
CA LEU A 85 -16.68 -75.83 -21.45
C LEU A 85 -16.71 -74.28 -21.41
N CYS A 86 -17.66 -73.66 -20.70
CA CYS A 86 -17.81 -72.19 -20.63
C CYS A 86 -17.22 -71.50 -19.38
N LEU A 87 -16.34 -72.17 -18.63
CA LEU A 87 -15.67 -71.60 -17.44
C LEU A 87 -14.13 -71.52 -17.54
N GLY A 88 -13.51 -72.26 -18.45
CA GLY A 88 -12.05 -72.19 -18.69
C GLY A 88 -11.64 -71.16 -19.74
N ALA A 89 -12.40 -71.05 -20.84
CA ALA A 89 -12.03 -70.20 -21.98
C ALA A 89 -12.16 -68.69 -21.70
N GLY A 90 -13.17 -68.28 -20.91
CA GLY A 90 -13.41 -66.87 -20.60
C GLY A 90 -12.28 -66.21 -19.80
N LEU A 91 -11.74 -66.93 -18.81
CA LEU A 91 -10.60 -66.47 -18.00
C LEU A 91 -9.32 -66.31 -18.83
N LEU A 92 -9.08 -67.21 -19.80
CA LEU A 92 -7.92 -67.11 -20.69
C LEU A 92 -8.07 -66.01 -21.76
N LEU A 93 -9.27 -65.76 -22.30
CA LEU A 93 -9.49 -64.60 -23.17
C LEU A 93 -9.39 -63.27 -22.42
N LEU A 94 -9.94 -63.17 -21.21
CA LEU A 94 -9.82 -61.97 -20.39
C LEU A 94 -8.36 -61.71 -19.97
N ALA A 95 -7.61 -62.75 -19.61
CA ALA A 95 -6.17 -62.63 -19.34
C ALA A 95 -5.38 -62.22 -20.61
N ALA A 96 -5.70 -62.77 -21.77
CA ALA A 96 -5.05 -62.40 -23.04
C ALA A 96 -5.38 -60.97 -23.49
N GLN A 97 -6.62 -60.50 -23.28
CA GLN A 97 -7.01 -59.11 -23.56
C GLN A 97 -6.38 -58.13 -22.56
N ALA A 98 -6.27 -58.49 -21.28
CA ALA A 98 -5.54 -57.71 -20.27
C ALA A 98 -4.02 -57.65 -20.52
N LEU A 99 -3.45 -58.59 -21.27
CA LEU A 99 -2.06 -58.59 -21.72
C LEU A 99 -1.82 -57.91 -23.08
N CYS A 100 -2.89 -57.45 -23.76
CA CYS A 100 -2.83 -56.78 -25.05
C CYS A 100 -3.68 -55.48 -25.10
N GLN A 101 -3.88 -54.83 -23.96
CA GLN A 101 -4.02 -53.38 -23.94
C GLN A 101 -2.63 -52.77 -23.84
N GLU A 102 -2.18 -52.11 -24.90
CA GLU A 102 -1.13 -51.10 -24.75
C GLU A 102 -1.64 -50.03 -23.76
N ALA A 103 -0.78 -49.57 -22.85
CA ALA A 103 -1.19 -48.56 -21.88
C ALA A 103 -1.49 -47.27 -22.63
N THR A 104 -2.75 -46.86 -22.68
CA THR A 104 -3.21 -45.65 -23.40
C THR A 104 -2.79 -44.34 -22.72
N SER A 105 -2.16 -44.45 -21.56
CA SER A 105 -1.76 -43.37 -20.66
C SER A 105 -0.45 -43.75 -19.96
N THR A 106 0.45 -42.79 -19.80
CA THR A 106 1.63 -42.93 -18.96
C THR A 106 1.23 -42.72 -17.50
N ARG A 107 1.74 -43.53 -16.57
CA ARG A 107 1.38 -43.43 -15.13
C ARG A 107 2.60 -43.18 -14.26
N TYR A 108 2.50 -42.19 -13.38
CA TYR A 108 3.44 -41.99 -12.27
C TYR A 108 2.76 -42.35 -10.94
N GLN A 109 3.45 -43.14 -10.13
CA GLN A 109 3.10 -43.39 -8.72
C GLN A 109 4.15 -42.74 -7.84
N VAL A 110 3.73 -41.87 -6.92
CA VAL A 110 4.59 -41.08 -6.03
C VAL A 110 4.32 -41.50 -4.58
N GLN A 111 5.35 -41.85 -3.82
CA GLN A 111 5.23 -42.25 -2.41
C GLN A 111 6.18 -41.43 -1.53
N TYR A 112 5.69 -40.88 -0.41
CA TYR A 112 6.57 -40.21 0.56
C TYR A 112 7.29 -41.23 1.46
N LEU A 113 8.62 -41.18 1.50
CA LEU A 113 9.45 -42.14 2.25
C LEU A 113 9.83 -41.66 3.66
N GLY A 114 9.62 -40.38 3.98
CA GLY A 114 10.26 -39.71 5.12
C GLY A 114 11.61 -39.12 4.75
N ASP A 115 12.23 -38.41 5.71
CA ASP A 115 13.49 -37.66 5.53
C ASP A 115 13.50 -36.75 4.30
N ASP A 116 12.36 -36.12 4.01
CA ASP A 116 12.13 -35.21 2.87
C ASP A 116 12.38 -35.88 1.49
N ARG A 117 12.18 -37.21 1.41
CA ARG A 117 12.32 -38.03 0.18
C ARG A 117 10.99 -38.53 -0.37
N PHE A 118 10.90 -38.56 -1.69
CA PHE A 118 9.76 -39.06 -2.46
C PHE A 118 10.24 -40.14 -3.43
N HIS A 119 9.70 -41.36 -3.34
CA HIS A 119 9.88 -42.38 -4.38
C HIS A 119 8.94 -42.10 -5.55
N VAL A 120 9.41 -42.29 -6.78
CA VAL A 120 8.60 -42.16 -7.99
C VAL A 120 8.82 -43.37 -8.89
N GLU A 121 7.75 -44.08 -9.24
CA GLU A 121 7.74 -45.07 -10.33
C GLU A 121 6.94 -44.54 -11.52
N ALA A 122 7.59 -44.39 -12.67
CA ALA A 122 7.01 -44.01 -13.95
C ALA A 122 6.84 -45.24 -14.85
N ARG A 123 5.66 -45.41 -15.46
CA ARG A 123 5.34 -46.46 -16.44
C ARG A 123 4.84 -45.81 -17.71
N PHE A 124 5.56 -45.98 -18.81
CA PHE A 124 5.32 -45.24 -20.04
C PHE A 124 4.36 -45.98 -20.98
N ALA A 125 3.43 -45.24 -21.57
CA ALA A 125 2.52 -45.69 -22.63
C ALA A 125 3.29 -46.23 -23.83
N GLN A 126 4.33 -45.50 -24.23
CA GLN A 126 5.27 -45.89 -25.28
C GLN A 126 6.69 -45.95 -24.71
N PRO A 127 7.49 -47.00 -24.98
CA PRO A 127 8.83 -47.12 -24.39
C PRO A 127 9.80 -46.01 -24.83
N VAL A 128 10.32 -45.25 -23.86
CA VAL A 128 11.14 -44.04 -24.08
C VAL A 128 12.64 -44.33 -24.27
N THR A 129 13.35 -43.41 -24.93
CA THR A 129 14.84 -43.43 -25.08
C THR A 129 15.54 -42.30 -24.33
N ARG A 130 14.82 -41.22 -24.01
CA ARG A 130 15.30 -40.00 -23.35
C ARG A 130 14.39 -39.70 -22.15
N LEU A 131 14.95 -39.05 -21.12
CA LEU A 131 14.20 -38.43 -20.03
C LEU A 131 14.83 -37.10 -19.67
N ASP A 132 13.99 -36.11 -19.40
CA ASP A 132 14.34 -34.72 -19.13
C ASP A 132 13.76 -34.25 -17.79
N LEU A 133 14.49 -33.35 -17.13
CA LEU A 133 14.14 -32.57 -15.95
C LEU A 133 14.58 -31.11 -16.21
N SER A 134 13.94 -30.11 -15.61
CA SER A 134 14.47 -28.74 -15.67
C SER A 134 15.67 -28.58 -14.73
N ASP A 135 16.82 -28.14 -15.25
CA ASP A 135 18.10 -28.09 -14.53
C ASP A 135 18.65 -26.66 -14.43
N HIS A 136 18.17 -25.93 -13.43
CA HIS A 136 18.56 -24.56 -13.10
C HIS A 136 19.81 -24.60 -12.23
N GLY A 137 20.87 -23.88 -12.61
CA GLY A 137 22.13 -23.91 -11.87
C GLY A 137 22.04 -23.37 -10.44
N ALA A 138 22.71 -24.01 -9.48
CA ALA A 138 22.77 -23.55 -8.09
C ALA A 138 24.20 -23.51 -7.54
N THR A 139 24.41 -22.65 -6.54
CA THR A 139 25.69 -22.47 -5.86
C THR A 139 26.06 -23.75 -5.13
N GLY A 140 27.17 -24.39 -5.53
CA GLY A 140 27.62 -25.67 -5.00
C GLY A 140 26.99 -26.92 -5.63
N ARG A 141 26.02 -26.80 -6.56
CA ARG A 141 25.47 -27.92 -7.34
C ARG A 141 25.78 -27.75 -8.83
N PRO A 142 26.81 -28.44 -9.37
CA PRO A 142 27.17 -28.34 -10.79
C PRO A 142 26.10 -28.87 -11.76
N THR A 143 25.14 -29.65 -11.27
CA THR A 143 24.06 -30.30 -12.04
C THR A 143 22.69 -30.01 -11.40
N GLY A 144 22.42 -28.73 -11.11
CA GLY A 144 21.10 -28.18 -10.72
C GLY A 144 20.19 -29.05 -9.84
N GLN A 145 18.92 -29.16 -10.24
CA GLN A 145 17.92 -30.09 -9.69
C GLN A 145 18.24 -31.55 -10.02
N SER A 146 19.02 -31.84 -11.06
CA SER A 146 19.45 -33.22 -11.37
C SER A 146 20.22 -33.84 -10.21
N ALA A 147 20.93 -33.00 -9.42
CA ALA A 147 21.60 -33.37 -8.20
C ALA A 147 20.65 -33.77 -7.05
N SER A 148 19.34 -33.56 -7.18
CA SER A 148 18.30 -33.98 -6.22
C SER A 148 17.76 -35.40 -6.51
N VAL A 149 18.02 -35.95 -7.71
CA VAL A 149 17.61 -37.31 -8.11
C VAL A 149 18.58 -38.36 -7.55
N ARG A 150 18.04 -39.49 -7.09
CA ARG A 150 18.76 -40.62 -6.47
C ARG A 150 18.22 -41.96 -6.97
N GLU A 151 19.05 -43.01 -6.89
CA GLU A 151 18.68 -44.41 -7.18
C GLU A 151 17.98 -44.69 -8.53
N LEU A 152 18.17 -43.80 -9.51
CA LEU A 152 17.52 -43.86 -10.83
C LEU A 152 17.82 -45.17 -11.59
N ARG A 153 16.78 -45.94 -11.89
CA ARG A 153 16.83 -47.27 -12.52
C ARG A 153 15.79 -47.36 -13.64
N ALA A 154 16.23 -47.79 -14.83
CA ALA A 154 15.38 -48.01 -15.99
C ALA A 154 15.15 -49.51 -16.27
N TYR A 155 13.99 -49.85 -16.82
CA TYR A 155 13.58 -51.21 -17.14
C TYR A 155 12.85 -51.29 -18.49
N ASP A 156 13.08 -52.36 -19.25
CA ASP A 156 12.30 -52.66 -20.45
C ASP A 156 10.84 -53.05 -20.12
N ALA A 157 10.00 -53.17 -21.14
CA ALA A 157 8.60 -53.58 -20.98
C ALA A 157 8.39 -55.01 -20.40
N LYS A 158 9.47 -55.77 -20.17
CA LYS A 158 9.48 -57.10 -19.55
C LYS A 158 10.09 -57.07 -18.13
N GLY A 159 10.41 -55.88 -17.62
CA GLY A 159 11.00 -55.68 -16.29
C GLY A 159 12.51 -55.92 -16.19
N LYS A 160 13.21 -56.13 -17.32
CA LYS A 160 14.67 -56.30 -17.34
C LYS A 160 15.37 -54.94 -17.21
N PRO A 161 16.39 -54.78 -16.35
CA PRO A 161 17.14 -53.52 -16.24
C PRO A 161 17.79 -53.07 -17.56
N ILE A 162 17.76 -51.75 -17.78
CA ILE A 162 18.41 -51.03 -18.89
C ILE A 162 19.50 -50.13 -18.32
N ALA A 163 20.61 -49.97 -19.06
CA ALA A 163 21.64 -49.00 -18.72
C ALA A 163 21.22 -47.59 -19.15
N ILE A 164 20.97 -46.73 -18.15
CA ILE A 164 20.66 -45.31 -18.31
C ILE A 164 21.92 -44.46 -18.00
N GLU A 165 22.08 -43.32 -18.67
CA GLU A 165 23.23 -42.42 -18.53
C GLU A 165 22.78 -40.97 -18.46
N PHE A 166 23.27 -40.22 -17.47
CA PHE A 166 23.15 -38.76 -17.43
C PHE A 166 24.15 -38.13 -18.39
N ILE A 167 23.72 -37.17 -19.22
CA ILE A 167 24.58 -36.53 -20.22
C ILE A 167 24.77 -35.02 -20.00
N GLY A 168 24.31 -34.49 -18.86
CA GLY A 168 24.28 -33.07 -18.55
C GLY A 168 22.88 -32.47 -18.67
N ASP A 169 22.72 -31.22 -18.23
CA ASP A 169 21.56 -30.35 -18.47
C ASP A 169 20.21 -31.07 -18.34
N GLY A 170 19.93 -31.63 -17.15
CA GLY A 170 18.66 -32.31 -16.85
C GLY A 170 18.36 -33.57 -17.66
N THR A 171 19.31 -34.06 -18.47
CA THR A 171 19.04 -35.08 -19.50
C THR A 171 19.63 -36.44 -19.15
N TRP A 172 18.81 -37.48 -19.22
CA TRP A 172 19.22 -38.88 -19.22
C TRP A 172 18.84 -39.60 -20.52
N VAL A 173 19.68 -40.55 -20.96
CA VAL A 173 19.43 -41.37 -22.16
C VAL A 173 19.65 -42.86 -21.90
N MET A 174 18.89 -43.70 -22.60
CA MET A 174 19.02 -45.15 -22.56
C MET A 174 20.14 -45.60 -23.50
N LYS A 175 21.23 -46.20 -22.99
CA LYS A 175 22.39 -46.59 -23.81
C LYS A 175 22.03 -47.65 -24.88
N GLN A 176 21.11 -48.56 -24.57
CA GLN A 176 20.63 -49.62 -25.47
C GLN A 176 19.20 -50.03 -25.11
N GLY A 177 18.31 -50.04 -26.11
CA GLY A 177 16.89 -50.39 -25.93
C GLY A 177 16.02 -49.19 -25.51
N THR A 178 14.80 -49.49 -25.07
CA THR A 178 13.78 -48.49 -24.69
C THR A 178 13.15 -48.86 -23.34
N ALA A 179 12.94 -47.87 -22.47
CA ALA A 179 12.41 -48.08 -21.13
C ALA A 179 10.88 -48.02 -21.13
N GLY A 180 10.24 -49.11 -20.71
CA GLY A 180 8.79 -49.12 -20.41
C GLY A 180 8.48 -48.69 -18.98
N ARG A 181 9.48 -48.70 -18.09
CA ARG A 181 9.34 -48.30 -16.68
C ARG A 181 10.64 -47.71 -16.15
N VAL A 182 10.55 -46.67 -15.33
CA VAL A 182 11.67 -46.03 -14.63
C VAL A 182 11.28 -45.81 -13.16
N SER A 183 12.25 -45.86 -12.26
CA SER A 183 12.06 -45.69 -10.81
C SER A 183 13.22 -44.90 -10.22
N TYR A 184 12.94 -43.95 -9.33
CA TYR A 184 13.93 -43.06 -8.69
C TYR A 184 13.40 -42.54 -7.35
N ASP A 185 14.33 -42.07 -6.51
CA ASP A 185 14.03 -41.24 -5.34
C ASP A 185 14.35 -39.77 -5.69
N LEU A 186 13.49 -38.83 -5.29
CA LEU A 186 13.75 -37.40 -5.31
C LEU A 186 13.92 -36.88 -3.87
N VAL A 187 14.98 -36.12 -3.60
CA VAL A 187 15.21 -35.47 -2.31
C VAL A 187 14.79 -34.01 -2.37
N ALA A 188 13.95 -33.55 -1.45
CA ALA A 188 13.50 -32.15 -1.40
C ALA A 188 14.51 -31.21 -0.69
N ASP A 189 15.81 -31.41 -0.90
CA ASP A 189 16.90 -30.70 -0.22
C ASP A 189 17.24 -29.33 -0.84
N HIS A 190 16.25 -28.64 -1.38
CA HIS A 190 16.44 -27.47 -2.25
C HIS A 190 16.70 -26.18 -1.48
N ASP A 191 16.09 -26.03 -0.29
CA ASP A 191 16.31 -24.87 0.60
C ASP A 191 17.71 -24.84 1.24
N ALA A 192 18.51 -25.91 1.06
CA ALA A 192 19.89 -26.01 1.56
C ALA A 192 20.93 -25.31 0.67
N VAL A 193 20.55 -24.77 -0.50
CA VAL A 193 21.47 -24.13 -1.47
C VAL A 193 20.90 -22.85 -2.09
N THR A 194 21.80 -21.98 -2.56
CA THR A 194 21.42 -20.73 -3.25
C THR A 194 21.33 -20.95 -4.76
N TRP A 195 20.10 -21.00 -5.28
CA TRP A 195 19.79 -21.12 -6.71
C TRP A 195 20.17 -19.84 -7.48
N ARG A 196 20.40 -19.95 -8.80
CA ARG A 196 20.64 -18.80 -9.70
C ARG A 196 19.38 -18.33 -10.42
N ALA A 197 18.44 -19.23 -10.67
CA ALA A 197 17.05 -18.88 -10.88
C ALA A 197 16.44 -18.47 -9.54
N GLY A 198 15.26 -17.85 -9.56
CA GLY A 198 14.50 -17.58 -8.34
C GLY A 198 14.03 -18.88 -7.68
N LYS A 199 13.39 -18.74 -6.51
CA LYS A 199 12.95 -19.90 -5.71
C LYS A 199 11.52 -20.36 -6.05
N GLU A 200 10.76 -19.53 -6.73
CA GLU A 200 9.44 -19.79 -7.32
C GLU A 200 9.49 -20.79 -8.48
N GLU A 201 10.56 -20.80 -9.29
CA GLU A 201 10.79 -21.81 -10.33
C GLU A 201 11.29 -23.18 -9.82
N VAL A 202 11.60 -23.34 -8.52
CA VAL A 202 12.21 -24.56 -7.97
C VAL A 202 11.48 -25.10 -6.74
N ALA A 203 11.79 -26.33 -6.34
CA ALA A 203 11.18 -26.95 -5.16
C ALA A 203 11.57 -26.24 -3.85
N SER A 204 10.67 -26.25 -2.86
CA SER A 204 10.94 -25.72 -1.51
C SER A 204 9.97 -26.25 -0.47
N ARG A 205 10.31 -26.11 0.81
CA ARG A 205 9.46 -26.50 1.95
C ARG A 205 8.93 -25.28 2.71
N PHE A 206 7.66 -25.34 3.10
CA PHE A 206 7.03 -24.43 4.06
C PHE A 206 6.12 -25.21 5.00
N ASP A 207 6.23 -24.98 6.30
CA ASP A 207 5.51 -25.76 7.33
C ASP A 207 5.68 -27.30 7.14
N ASP A 208 4.58 -28.05 7.21
CA ASP A 208 4.46 -29.48 6.85
C ASP A 208 4.00 -29.65 5.37
N THR A 209 4.48 -28.78 4.47
CA THR A 209 4.12 -28.78 3.05
C THR A 209 5.34 -28.55 2.15
N PHE A 210 5.37 -29.25 1.02
CA PHE A 210 6.38 -29.13 -0.02
C PHE A 210 5.75 -28.55 -1.28
N TYR A 211 6.42 -27.56 -1.88
CA TYR A 211 6.12 -26.95 -3.17
C TYR A 211 7.08 -27.52 -4.23
N PHE A 212 6.56 -27.77 -5.43
CA PHE A 212 7.32 -28.26 -6.58
C PHE A 212 6.77 -27.66 -7.89
N VAL A 213 7.64 -27.44 -8.86
CA VAL A 213 7.23 -27.31 -10.28
C VAL A 213 7.32 -28.70 -10.92
N GLY A 214 6.38 -29.04 -11.81
CA GLY A 214 6.26 -30.38 -12.37
C GLY A 214 7.50 -30.87 -13.12
N ASP A 215 8.12 -29.99 -13.91
CA ASP A 215 9.37 -30.26 -14.64
C ASP A 215 10.62 -30.33 -13.76
N ALA A 216 10.57 -29.82 -12.53
CA ALA A 216 11.58 -30.00 -11.48
C ALA A 216 11.34 -31.24 -10.59
N PHE A 217 10.24 -31.97 -10.79
CA PHE A 217 9.89 -33.18 -10.01
C PHE A 217 9.84 -34.46 -10.85
N PHE A 218 9.25 -34.40 -12.05
CA PHE A 218 9.02 -35.57 -12.90
C PHE A 218 10.04 -35.66 -14.04
N LEU A 219 10.67 -36.84 -14.17
CA LEU A 219 11.45 -37.21 -15.36
C LEU A 219 10.53 -37.56 -16.53
N VAL A 220 10.58 -36.77 -17.62
CA VAL A 220 9.61 -36.78 -18.72
C VAL A 220 10.29 -36.82 -20.09
N ASP A 221 9.71 -37.50 -21.08
CA ASP A 221 10.17 -37.43 -22.49
C ASP A 221 9.36 -36.39 -23.28
N TYR A 222 9.74 -35.12 -23.21
CA TYR A 222 9.02 -34.04 -23.93
C TYR A 222 9.07 -34.21 -25.47
N GLN A 223 10.01 -34.98 -26.00
CA GLN A 223 10.18 -35.18 -27.44
C GLN A 223 9.25 -36.28 -27.96
N GLY A 224 9.31 -37.47 -27.34
CA GLY A 224 8.55 -38.66 -27.74
C GLY A 224 7.14 -38.76 -27.15
N GLU A 225 6.95 -38.43 -25.87
CA GLU A 225 5.69 -38.68 -25.17
C GLU A 225 4.60 -37.68 -25.58
N LYS A 226 3.40 -38.18 -25.86
CA LYS A 226 2.21 -37.39 -26.26
C LYS A 226 0.90 -37.97 -25.70
N SER A 227 0.94 -39.03 -24.90
CA SER A 227 -0.22 -39.63 -24.24
C SER A 227 -0.68 -38.82 -23.01
N PRO A 228 -1.95 -39.01 -22.58
CA PRO A 228 -2.41 -38.52 -21.28
C PRO A 228 -1.62 -39.15 -20.13
N ILE A 229 -1.45 -38.40 -19.05
CA ILE A 229 -0.66 -38.82 -17.89
C ILE A 229 -1.55 -38.99 -16.66
N GLU A 230 -1.49 -40.17 -16.06
CA GLU A 230 -2.10 -40.51 -14.78
C GLU A 230 -1.11 -40.32 -13.62
N LEU A 231 -1.60 -39.74 -12.52
CA LEU A 231 -0.83 -39.43 -11.33
C LEU A 231 -1.52 -40.03 -10.11
N GLU A 232 -0.79 -40.82 -9.32
CA GLU A 232 -1.29 -41.42 -8.09
C GLU A 232 -0.30 -41.20 -6.93
N PHE A 233 -0.80 -40.71 -5.80
CA PHE A 233 0.02 -40.26 -4.67
C PHE A 233 -0.28 -41.07 -3.40
N ASP A 234 0.73 -41.75 -2.86
CA ASP A 234 0.71 -42.41 -1.56
C ASP A 234 1.37 -41.51 -0.51
N LEU A 235 0.55 -40.82 0.28
CA LEU A 235 0.95 -39.74 1.18
C LEU A 235 0.51 -40.00 2.63
N PRO A 236 1.19 -39.42 3.63
CA PRO A 236 0.83 -39.58 5.03
C PRO A 236 -0.61 -39.15 5.35
N ALA A 237 -1.21 -39.75 6.39
CA ALA A 237 -2.54 -39.39 6.85
C ALA A 237 -2.64 -37.88 7.18
N GLY A 238 -3.63 -37.22 6.58
CA GLY A 238 -3.85 -35.77 6.70
C GLY A 238 -3.03 -34.91 5.73
N TRP A 239 -2.27 -35.49 4.80
CA TRP A 239 -1.71 -34.78 3.66
C TRP A 239 -2.69 -34.77 2.48
N GLN A 240 -2.55 -33.78 1.61
CA GLN A 240 -3.28 -33.64 0.34
C GLN A 240 -2.39 -33.05 -0.75
N VAL A 241 -2.81 -33.19 -2.01
CA VAL A 241 -2.15 -32.58 -3.17
C VAL A 241 -2.97 -31.39 -3.65
N THR A 242 -2.34 -30.22 -3.73
CA THR A 242 -2.91 -29.00 -4.31
C THR A 242 -2.25 -28.76 -5.68
N SER A 243 -3.00 -28.95 -6.76
CA SER A 243 -2.52 -28.76 -8.14
C SER A 243 -3.67 -28.29 -9.06
N PRO A 244 -3.37 -27.70 -10.22
CA PRO A 244 -4.37 -27.36 -11.24
C PRO A 244 -4.72 -28.54 -12.16
N TRP A 245 -4.14 -29.73 -11.97
CA TRP A 245 -4.46 -30.91 -12.77
C TRP A 245 -5.92 -31.34 -12.54
N SER A 246 -6.49 -32.05 -13.52
CA SER A 246 -7.82 -32.65 -13.36
C SER A 246 -7.78 -33.84 -12.40
N GLY A 247 -8.88 -34.14 -11.70
CA GLY A 247 -8.90 -35.13 -10.60
C GLY A 247 -9.11 -34.50 -9.22
N ALA A 248 -8.92 -35.31 -8.18
CA ALA A 248 -9.13 -34.97 -6.76
C ALA A 248 -8.54 -36.03 -5.80
N GLY A 249 -8.29 -35.63 -4.54
CA GLY A 249 -7.76 -36.53 -3.51
C GLY A 249 -6.32 -36.95 -3.82
N ASN A 250 -6.12 -38.25 -4.05
CA ASN A 250 -4.80 -38.83 -4.32
C ASN A 250 -4.60 -39.22 -5.80
N ARG A 251 -5.54 -38.90 -6.70
CA ARG A 251 -5.47 -39.25 -8.13
C ARG A 251 -5.77 -38.07 -9.04
N PHE A 252 -4.85 -37.82 -9.97
CA PHE A 252 -4.90 -36.69 -10.91
C PHE A 252 -4.56 -37.13 -12.34
N PHE A 253 -4.93 -36.30 -13.31
CA PHE A 253 -4.68 -36.52 -14.72
C PHE A 253 -4.23 -35.21 -15.39
N ALA A 254 -3.08 -35.27 -16.06
CA ALA A 254 -2.58 -34.24 -16.97
C ALA A 254 -2.81 -34.70 -18.42
N SER A 255 -3.11 -33.78 -19.33
CA SER A 255 -3.49 -34.12 -20.71
C SER A 255 -2.32 -34.57 -21.59
N ASN A 256 -1.10 -34.14 -21.26
CA ASN A 256 0.16 -34.44 -21.96
C ASN A 256 1.37 -34.08 -21.06
N PRO A 257 2.62 -34.37 -21.48
CA PRO A 257 3.84 -33.90 -20.81
C PRO A 257 3.88 -32.42 -20.44
N ASP A 258 3.46 -31.53 -21.33
CA ASP A 258 3.58 -30.08 -21.11
C ASP A 258 2.61 -29.61 -20.00
N ALA A 259 1.44 -30.24 -19.88
CA ALA A 259 0.48 -29.98 -18.80
C ALA A 259 0.92 -30.57 -17.45
N LEU A 260 1.75 -31.63 -17.45
CA LEU A 260 2.41 -32.13 -16.25
C LEU A 260 3.52 -31.17 -15.80
N GLY A 261 4.46 -30.87 -16.70
CA GLY A 261 5.67 -30.11 -16.39
C GLY A 261 5.42 -28.63 -16.10
N SER A 262 4.69 -27.93 -16.97
CA SER A 262 4.48 -26.46 -16.91
C SER A 262 3.48 -26.01 -15.81
N ASN A 263 3.40 -26.72 -14.69
CA ASN A 263 2.53 -26.36 -13.56
C ASN A 263 3.22 -26.58 -12.22
N ALA A 264 2.98 -25.66 -11.29
CA ALA A 264 3.33 -25.83 -9.89
C ALA A 264 2.26 -26.63 -9.14
N PHE A 265 2.71 -27.41 -8.15
CA PHE A 265 1.87 -28.17 -7.24
C PHE A 265 2.48 -28.21 -5.83
N ALA A 266 1.65 -28.51 -4.83
CA ALA A 266 2.11 -28.71 -3.46
C ALA A 266 1.54 -29.99 -2.84
N MET A 267 2.32 -30.61 -1.95
CA MET A 267 1.96 -31.81 -1.20
C MET A 267 2.22 -31.58 0.29
N GLY A 268 1.18 -31.69 1.13
CA GLY A 268 1.34 -31.40 2.56
C GLY A 268 0.05 -31.23 3.34
N ARG A 269 0.16 -30.65 4.54
CA ARG A 269 -0.95 -30.45 5.49
C ARG A 269 -1.65 -29.09 5.38
N ASN A 270 -1.06 -28.10 4.73
CA ASN A 270 -1.68 -26.78 4.63
C ASN A 270 -3.01 -26.89 3.86
N LEU A 271 -4.05 -26.20 4.34
CA LEU A 271 -5.37 -26.20 3.72
C LEU A 271 -5.45 -25.07 2.69
N PRO A 272 -5.79 -25.36 1.42
CA PRO A 272 -6.06 -24.33 0.45
C PRO A 272 -7.44 -23.70 0.67
N SER A 273 -7.59 -22.46 0.21
CA SER A 273 -8.87 -21.77 0.05
C SER A 273 -9.25 -21.74 -1.42
N THR A 274 -10.55 -21.73 -1.73
CA THR A 274 -11.05 -21.79 -3.12
C THR A 274 -12.22 -20.82 -3.32
N VAL A 275 -12.24 -20.16 -4.48
CA VAL A 275 -13.33 -19.33 -4.98
C VAL A 275 -13.63 -19.67 -6.45
N ASP A 276 -14.91 -19.78 -6.81
CA ASP A 276 -15.34 -20.01 -8.19
C ASP A 276 -15.77 -18.66 -8.81
N ILE A 277 -15.05 -18.17 -9.84
CA ILE A 277 -15.23 -16.85 -10.46
C ILE A 277 -15.49 -17.02 -11.96
N GLY A 278 -16.72 -16.76 -12.40
CA GLY A 278 -17.09 -16.81 -13.83
C GLY A 278 -16.93 -18.19 -14.50
N GLY A 279 -16.74 -19.25 -13.72
CA GLY A 279 -16.40 -20.61 -14.21
C GLY A 279 -14.94 -21.02 -14.00
N LEU A 280 -14.06 -20.10 -13.58
CA LEU A 280 -12.71 -20.43 -13.10
C LEU A 280 -12.74 -20.79 -11.62
N ARG A 281 -12.24 -21.98 -11.28
CA ARG A 281 -11.92 -22.35 -9.89
C ARG A 281 -10.53 -21.84 -9.53
N LEU A 282 -10.46 -20.70 -8.86
CA LEU A 282 -9.22 -20.17 -8.29
C LEU A 282 -9.02 -20.77 -6.89
N THR A 283 -7.92 -21.48 -6.71
CA THR A 283 -7.52 -22.11 -5.44
C THR A 283 -6.19 -21.54 -4.99
N TRP A 284 -6.05 -21.08 -3.74
CA TRP A 284 -4.78 -20.59 -3.22
C TRP A 284 -4.36 -21.32 -1.94
N LEU A 285 -3.05 -21.52 -1.80
CA LEU A 285 -2.41 -22.19 -0.67
C LEU A 285 -1.32 -21.28 -0.13
N ALA A 286 -1.26 -21.11 1.20
CA ALA A 286 -0.32 -20.18 1.84
C ALA A 286 0.55 -20.88 2.89
N ASP A 287 1.79 -20.40 3.00
CA ASP A 287 2.65 -20.52 4.18
C ASP A 287 1.95 -19.95 5.41
N SER A 288 2.10 -20.58 6.58
CA SER A 288 1.48 -20.13 7.84
C SER A 288 1.73 -18.65 8.18
N ARG A 289 2.91 -18.13 7.81
CA ARG A 289 3.31 -16.71 7.99
C ARG A 289 2.60 -15.74 7.04
N VAL A 290 2.11 -16.25 5.90
CA VAL A 290 1.31 -15.50 4.92
C VAL A 290 -0.18 -15.74 5.14
N ALA A 291 -0.58 -16.92 5.62
CA ALA A 291 -1.98 -17.31 5.82
C ALA A 291 -2.75 -16.34 6.73
N THR A 292 -2.10 -15.83 7.79
CA THR A 292 -2.63 -14.79 8.69
C THR A 292 -2.97 -13.48 7.96
N ALA A 293 -2.22 -13.13 6.92
CA ALA A 293 -2.46 -11.97 6.06
C ALA A 293 -3.28 -12.30 4.81
N SER A 294 -3.49 -13.57 4.45
CA SER A 294 -4.20 -13.97 3.22
C SER A 294 -5.65 -13.46 3.16
N ALA A 295 -6.30 -13.26 4.31
CA ALA A 295 -7.61 -12.60 4.40
C ALA A 295 -7.59 -11.13 3.91
N ARG A 296 -6.43 -10.44 3.99
CA ARG A 296 -6.22 -9.10 3.42
C ARG A 296 -6.06 -9.13 1.89
N MET A 297 -5.65 -10.27 1.34
CA MET A 297 -5.51 -10.50 -0.11
C MET A 297 -6.81 -11.00 -0.76
N ALA A 298 -7.81 -11.45 0.00
CA ALA A 298 -9.08 -11.94 -0.55
C ALA A 298 -9.77 -10.96 -1.53
N PRO A 299 -9.82 -9.63 -1.30
CA PRO A 299 -10.37 -8.69 -2.27
C PRO A 299 -9.61 -8.65 -3.61
N LEU A 300 -8.33 -9.00 -3.63
CA LEU A 300 -7.54 -9.14 -4.86
C LEU A 300 -7.95 -10.42 -5.60
N PHE A 301 -8.01 -11.55 -4.89
CA PHE A 301 -8.41 -12.85 -5.45
C PHE A 301 -9.87 -12.90 -5.91
N GLU A 302 -10.75 -12.07 -5.35
CA GLU A 302 -12.14 -11.95 -5.79
C GLU A 302 -12.29 -10.95 -6.95
N ARG A 303 -11.75 -9.73 -6.82
CA ARG A 303 -12.05 -8.62 -7.75
C ARG A 303 -11.17 -8.63 -8.99
N LEU A 304 -9.87 -8.97 -8.89
CA LEU A 304 -8.99 -8.96 -10.06
C LEU A 304 -9.34 -10.06 -11.08
N PRO A 305 -9.52 -11.35 -10.73
CA PRO A 305 -9.94 -12.36 -11.69
C PRO A 305 -11.27 -12.06 -12.36
N ALA A 306 -12.21 -11.42 -11.64
CA ALA A 306 -13.48 -10.98 -12.22
C ALA A 306 -13.25 -9.87 -13.27
N THR A 307 -12.56 -8.78 -12.91
CA THR A 307 -12.23 -7.69 -13.84
C THR A 307 -11.33 -8.15 -14.99
N TYR A 308 -10.43 -9.11 -14.79
CA TYR A 308 -9.60 -9.68 -15.86
C TYR A 308 -10.43 -10.56 -16.80
N THR A 309 -11.33 -11.38 -16.26
CA THR A 309 -12.28 -12.18 -17.05
C THR A 309 -13.21 -11.29 -17.87
N GLU A 310 -13.70 -10.18 -17.30
CA GLU A 310 -14.48 -9.18 -18.03
C GLU A 310 -13.63 -8.45 -19.08
N PHE A 311 -12.41 -8.01 -18.77
CA PHE A 311 -11.53 -7.33 -19.73
C PHE A 311 -11.19 -8.23 -20.92
N TRP A 312 -10.75 -9.46 -20.70
CA TRP A 312 -10.38 -10.39 -21.77
C TRP A 312 -11.59 -11.11 -22.41
N GLY A 313 -12.74 -11.15 -21.74
CA GLY A 313 -13.96 -11.80 -22.24
C GLY A 313 -14.01 -13.31 -22.04
N GLY A 314 -13.23 -13.83 -21.08
CA GLY A 314 -13.12 -15.25 -20.77
C GLY A 314 -12.07 -15.54 -19.69
N THR A 315 -12.10 -16.75 -19.14
CA THR A 315 -11.12 -17.25 -18.17
C THR A 315 -9.96 -17.96 -18.88
N PRO A 316 -8.76 -18.06 -18.28
CA PRO A 316 -7.64 -18.82 -18.85
C PRO A 316 -7.85 -20.34 -18.82
N GLY A 317 -8.81 -20.83 -18.03
CA GLY A 317 -9.16 -22.24 -17.88
C GLY A 317 -10.32 -22.43 -16.89
N ASP A 318 -10.55 -23.68 -16.48
CA ASP A 318 -11.50 -24.06 -15.41
C ASP A 318 -10.84 -24.11 -14.02
N ARG A 319 -9.50 -24.15 -13.94
CA ARG A 319 -8.71 -24.21 -12.70
C ARG A 319 -7.52 -23.26 -12.75
N LEU A 320 -7.23 -22.58 -11.63
CA LEU A 320 -6.02 -21.81 -11.38
C LEU A 320 -5.54 -22.05 -9.94
N ASN A 321 -4.25 -22.37 -9.75
CA ASN A 321 -3.67 -22.60 -8.44
C ASN A 321 -2.60 -21.55 -8.08
N ILE A 322 -2.75 -20.89 -6.92
CA ILE A 322 -1.84 -19.84 -6.44
C ILE A 322 -1.11 -20.32 -5.17
N PHE A 323 0.22 -20.21 -5.15
CA PHE A 323 1.06 -20.61 -4.02
C PHE A 323 1.72 -19.37 -3.41
N LEU A 324 1.34 -19.04 -2.17
CA LEU A 324 1.83 -17.87 -1.45
C LEU A 324 2.89 -18.32 -0.44
N LEU A 325 4.14 -18.19 -0.82
CA LEU A 325 5.31 -18.71 -0.12
C LEU A 325 6.04 -17.56 0.57
N SER A 326 6.49 -17.76 1.81
CA SER A 326 7.31 -16.75 2.48
C SER A 326 8.78 -16.80 2.01
N ASP A 327 9.44 -15.65 2.01
CA ASP A 327 10.89 -15.51 1.87
C ASP A 327 11.38 -14.18 2.49
N ARG A 328 12.56 -13.70 2.08
CA ARG A 328 13.09 -12.34 2.38
C ARG A 328 13.03 -11.36 1.20
N MET A 329 12.41 -11.76 0.09
CA MET A 329 12.22 -10.94 -1.10
C MET A 329 10.83 -11.22 -1.66
N THR A 330 10.22 -10.21 -2.27
CA THR A 330 8.95 -10.35 -2.99
C THR A 330 9.23 -10.57 -4.47
N ASP A 331 8.83 -11.73 -4.99
CA ASP A 331 9.12 -12.19 -6.36
C ASP A 331 8.00 -13.12 -6.87
N GLY A 332 7.96 -13.44 -8.16
CA GLY A 332 6.83 -14.16 -8.78
C GLY A 332 7.17 -15.01 -10.00
N GLY A 333 6.47 -16.14 -10.13
CA GLY A 333 6.60 -17.07 -11.26
C GLY A 333 5.24 -17.55 -11.75
N ALA A 334 4.85 -17.14 -12.96
CA ALA A 334 3.57 -17.49 -13.61
C ALA A 334 3.72 -18.72 -14.54
N PHE A 335 2.99 -19.79 -14.22
CA PHE A 335 2.97 -21.07 -14.96
C PHE A 335 1.68 -21.22 -15.78
N LYS A 336 1.43 -22.41 -16.35
CA LYS A 336 0.34 -22.67 -17.33
C LYS A 336 -1.05 -22.39 -16.75
N ASN A 337 -1.39 -23.10 -15.67
CA ASN A 337 -2.64 -22.95 -14.90
C ASN A 337 -2.32 -22.73 -13.40
N SER A 338 -1.14 -22.20 -13.08
CA SER A 338 -0.68 -21.99 -11.71
C SER A 338 0.27 -20.80 -11.61
N PHE A 339 0.48 -20.28 -10.40
CA PHE A 339 1.34 -19.15 -10.10
C PHE A 339 1.93 -19.32 -8.70
N ALA A 340 3.19 -18.96 -8.50
CA ALA A 340 3.83 -18.93 -7.19
C ALA A 340 4.40 -17.55 -6.89
N MET A 341 4.15 -17.06 -5.67
CA MET A 341 4.63 -15.79 -5.16
C MET A 341 5.56 -16.03 -3.99
N ARG A 342 6.76 -15.46 -4.04
CA ARG A 342 7.60 -15.24 -2.86
C ARG A 342 7.18 -13.90 -2.24
N LEU A 343 7.05 -13.85 -0.93
CA LEU A 343 6.63 -12.67 -0.19
C LEU A 343 7.57 -12.44 0.99
N ASP A 344 8.09 -11.22 1.12
CA ASP A 344 8.79 -10.81 2.33
C ASP A 344 7.84 -10.87 3.54
N THR A 345 8.33 -11.37 4.68
CA THR A 345 7.48 -11.65 5.86
C THR A 345 8.10 -11.18 7.17
N PRO A 346 7.30 -10.62 8.11
CA PRO A 346 5.83 -10.57 8.11
C PRO A 346 5.24 -9.54 7.14
N LEU A 347 4.10 -9.89 6.51
CA LEU A 347 3.41 -9.00 5.57
C LEU A 347 2.84 -7.76 6.26
N ARG A 348 3.51 -6.63 6.09
CA ARG A 348 3.11 -5.34 6.64
C ARG A 348 2.02 -4.69 5.78
N GLU A 349 1.05 -4.07 6.43
CA GLU A 349 -0.06 -3.35 5.77
C GLU A 349 0.43 -2.10 5.03
N SER A 350 1.50 -1.50 5.55
CA SER A 350 2.32 -0.46 4.90
C SER A 350 2.71 -0.74 3.46
N GLU A 351 2.90 -2.02 3.12
CA GLU A 351 3.41 -2.48 1.84
C GLU A 351 2.28 -3.03 0.96
N ALA A 352 1.01 -2.87 1.36
CA ALA A 352 -0.15 -3.35 0.61
C ALA A 352 -0.13 -2.89 -0.84
N ALA A 353 0.19 -1.62 -1.11
CA ALA A 353 0.32 -1.11 -2.48
C ALA A 353 1.49 -1.73 -3.27
N ILE A 354 2.49 -2.33 -2.61
CA ILE A 354 3.62 -3.01 -3.25
C ILE A 354 3.21 -4.46 -3.56
N TRP A 355 2.91 -5.28 -2.55
CA TRP A 355 2.59 -6.70 -2.78
C TRP A 355 1.27 -6.89 -3.54
N SER A 356 0.30 -5.96 -3.46
CA SER A 356 -0.89 -6.00 -4.32
C SER A 356 -0.58 -5.72 -5.79
N HIS A 357 0.38 -4.83 -6.09
CA HIS A 357 0.80 -4.55 -7.48
C HIS A 357 1.53 -5.75 -8.05
N THR A 358 2.49 -6.34 -7.32
CA THR A 358 3.19 -7.55 -7.77
C THR A 358 2.20 -8.71 -7.99
N LEU A 359 1.31 -8.99 -7.03
CA LEU A 359 0.31 -10.04 -7.19
C LEU A 359 -0.60 -9.82 -8.42
N ALA A 360 -1.00 -8.58 -8.67
CA ALA A 360 -1.80 -8.22 -9.84
C ALA A 360 -1.03 -8.36 -11.17
N HIS A 361 0.25 -7.96 -11.19
CA HIS A 361 1.14 -8.12 -12.35
C HIS A 361 1.30 -9.59 -12.73
N GLU A 362 1.63 -10.43 -11.76
CA GLU A 362 1.85 -11.87 -12.00
C GLU A 362 0.58 -12.60 -12.44
N LEU A 363 -0.56 -12.25 -11.82
CA LEU A 363 -1.87 -12.78 -12.19
C LEU A 363 -2.28 -12.37 -13.62
N MET A 364 -1.82 -11.21 -14.12
CA MET A 364 -2.09 -10.74 -15.48
C MET A 364 -1.32 -11.53 -16.55
N HIS A 365 -0.10 -12.02 -16.29
CA HIS A 365 0.64 -12.87 -17.25
C HIS A 365 -0.17 -14.12 -17.66
N ILE A 366 -0.98 -14.67 -16.74
CA ILE A 366 -1.85 -15.83 -16.98
C ILE A 366 -2.98 -15.48 -17.97
N TRP A 367 -3.70 -14.36 -17.74
CA TRP A 367 -4.76 -13.91 -18.66
C TRP A 367 -4.21 -13.44 -20.02
N MET A 368 -3.01 -12.87 -20.05
CA MET A 368 -2.28 -12.58 -21.30
C MET A 368 -1.78 -13.84 -22.04
N ASN A 369 -2.02 -15.04 -21.49
CA ASN A 369 -1.73 -16.34 -22.10
C ASN A 369 -0.24 -16.49 -22.48
N GLN A 370 0.65 -16.01 -21.62
CA GLN A 370 2.10 -16.00 -21.87
C GLN A 370 2.74 -17.37 -21.61
N SER A 371 2.24 -18.11 -20.61
CA SER A 371 2.66 -19.46 -20.22
C SER A 371 2.07 -20.59 -21.09
N ASN A 372 1.16 -20.28 -22.02
CA ASN A 372 0.28 -21.24 -22.70
C ASN A 372 0.45 -21.19 -24.24
N ASP A 373 1.67 -21.48 -24.71
CA ASP A 373 2.04 -21.62 -26.15
C ASP A 373 1.67 -20.42 -27.06
N GLY A 374 1.52 -19.25 -26.44
CA GLY A 374 1.00 -18.04 -27.08
C GLY A 374 1.98 -16.88 -27.07
N ILE A 375 1.52 -15.75 -26.53
CA ILE A 375 2.16 -14.44 -26.58
C ILE A 375 3.36 -14.41 -25.62
N GLY A 376 4.49 -14.97 -26.04
CA GLY A 376 5.75 -14.91 -25.26
C GLY A 376 6.80 -15.99 -25.55
N ARG A 377 6.44 -17.15 -26.11
CA ARG A 377 7.41 -18.27 -26.30
C ARG A 377 8.32 -18.17 -27.54
N ALA A 378 8.62 -16.97 -28.04
CA ALA A 378 9.48 -16.78 -29.22
C ALA A 378 10.97 -16.68 -28.84
N PRO A 379 11.87 -17.42 -29.51
CA PRO A 379 13.31 -17.35 -29.25
C PRO A 379 13.86 -15.92 -29.35
N GLY A 380 14.75 -15.57 -28.42
CA GLY A 380 15.49 -14.30 -28.45
C GLY A 380 14.83 -13.12 -27.73
N GLY A 381 13.70 -13.26 -27.03
CA GLY A 381 13.23 -12.28 -26.04
C GLY A 381 12.74 -10.90 -26.54
N SER A 382 12.83 -10.60 -27.84
CA SER A 382 12.45 -9.29 -28.43
C SER A 382 10.99 -8.88 -28.25
N HIS A 383 10.13 -9.77 -27.75
CA HIS A 383 8.74 -9.53 -27.37
C HIS A 383 8.57 -8.94 -25.94
N ALA A 384 9.63 -8.87 -25.12
CA ALA A 384 9.52 -8.56 -23.69
C ALA A 384 8.87 -7.20 -23.38
N TRP A 385 9.05 -6.19 -24.22
CA TRP A 385 8.35 -4.89 -24.08
C TRP A 385 6.81 -5.06 -24.06
N PHE A 386 6.28 -6.09 -24.71
CA PHE A 386 4.86 -6.43 -24.64
C PHE A 386 4.57 -7.26 -23.38
N THR A 387 5.24 -8.40 -23.20
CA THR A 387 4.91 -9.36 -22.13
C THR A 387 5.17 -8.84 -20.72
N GLU A 388 6.02 -7.83 -20.57
CA GLU A 388 6.32 -7.14 -19.30
C GLU A 388 5.62 -5.78 -19.21
N GLY A 389 5.77 -4.95 -20.27
CA GLY A 389 5.33 -3.56 -20.24
C GLY A 389 3.82 -3.39 -20.37
N PHE A 390 3.13 -4.18 -21.22
CA PHE A 390 1.67 -4.14 -21.25
C PHE A 390 1.09 -4.67 -19.93
N THR A 391 1.74 -5.67 -19.31
CA THR A 391 1.37 -6.20 -18.00
C THR A 391 1.44 -5.12 -16.91
N ASP A 392 2.52 -4.32 -16.85
CA ASP A 392 2.65 -3.24 -15.86
C ASP A 392 1.59 -2.15 -16.03
N TYR A 393 1.28 -1.77 -17.28
CA TYR A 393 0.19 -0.82 -17.57
C TYR A 393 -1.21 -1.38 -17.25
N LEU A 394 -1.50 -2.59 -17.71
CA LEU A 394 -2.80 -3.26 -17.48
C LEU A 394 -3.05 -3.50 -16.00
N THR A 395 -2.00 -3.81 -15.23
CA THR A 395 -2.05 -3.91 -13.76
C THR A 395 -2.62 -2.64 -13.15
N ILE A 396 -2.03 -1.48 -13.45
CA ILE A 396 -2.47 -0.18 -12.89
C ILE A 396 -3.90 0.16 -13.33
N LYS A 397 -4.20 0.00 -14.63
CA LYS A 397 -5.54 0.25 -15.17
C LYS A 397 -6.59 -0.62 -14.48
N LEU A 398 -6.37 -1.93 -14.43
CA LEU A 398 -7.38 -2.89 -13.98
C LEU A 398 -7.48 -2.94 -12.45
N MET A 399 -6.42 -2.62 -11.68
CA MET A 399 -6.54 -2.35 -10.25
C MET A 399 -7.41 -1.11 -9.98
N ARG A 400 -7.32 -0.04 -10.80
CA ARG A 400 -8.19 1.14 -10.66
C ARG A 400 -9.64 0.81 -11.05
N GLN A 401 -9.86 0.10 -12.16
CA GLN A 401 -11.21 -0.30 -12.60
C GLN A 401 -11.87 -1.29 -11.64
N ALA A 402 -11.11 -2.24 -11.07
CA ALA A 402 -11.58 -3.14 -10.02
C ALA A 402 -11.85 -2.41 -8.68
N GLY A 403 -11.44 -1.15 -8.53
CA GLY A 403 -11.62 -0.34 -7.31
C GLY A 403 -10.72 -0.76 -6.14
N LEU A 404 -9.50 -1.20 -6.45
CA LEU A 404 -8.47 -1.63 -5.49
C LEU A 404 -7.39 -0.57 -5.25
N ILE A 405 -7.29 0.42 -6.16
CA ILE A 405 -6.53 1.66 -5.96
C ILE A 405 -7.42 2.87 -6.30
N ASP A 406 -7.18 3.98 -5.62
CA ASP A 406 -7.83 5.26 -5.88
C ASP A 406 -7.19 6.02 -7.07
N GLN A 407 -7.72 7.23 -7.33
CA GLN A 407 -7.27 8.13 -8.39
C GLN A 407 -5.83 8.67 -8.20
N ALA A 408 -5.41 8.94 -6.96
CA ALA A 408 -4.09 9.47 -6.63
C ALA A 408 -3.01 8.39 -6.71
N MET A 409 -3.29 7.20 -6.16
CA MET A 409 -2.43 6.01 -6.30
C MET A 409 -2.28 5.62 -7.77
N ALA A 410 -3.37 5.60 -8.55
CA ALA A 410 -3.30 5.35 -9.99
C ALA A 410 -2.45 6.42 -10.72
N ALA A 411 -2.60 7.70 -10.38
CA ALA A 411 -1.82 8.78 -10.96
C ALA A 411 -0.32 8.66 -10.65
N GLN A 412 0.04 8.37 -9.39
CA GLN A 412 1.42 8.13 -8.97
C GLN A 412 2.05 6.93 -9.69
N ARG A 413 1.28 5.86 -9.91
CA ARG A 413 1.72 4.67 -10.66
C ARG A 413 1.97 4.99 -12.14
N VAL A 414 1.06 5.72 -12.80
CA VAL A 414 1.25 6.18 -14.20
C VAL A 414 2.46 7.13 -14.31
N ALA A 415 2.66 8.03 -13.34
CA ALA A 415 3.85 8.87 -13.29
C ALA A 415 5.14 8.05 -13.20
N ASN A 416 5.13 6.97 -12.42
CA ASN A 416 6.26 6.05 -12.33
C ASN A 416 6.56 5.31 -13.64
N LEU A 417 5.56 4.91 -14.46
CA LEU A 417 5.82 4.35 -15.79
C LEU A 417 6.63 5.32 -16.68
N ILE A 418 6.26 6.61 -16.67
CA ILE A 418 6.94 7.66 -17.42
C ILE A 418 8.38 7.86 -16.87
N ARG A 419 8.56 7.85 -15.54
CA ARG A 419 9.89 7.92 -14.91
C ARG A 419 10.78 6.74 -15.31
N ARG A 420 10.27 5.49 -15.27
CA ARG A 420 11.00 4.27 -15.67
C ARG A 420 11.46 4.33 -17.13
N TYR A 421 10.56 4.66 -18.06
CA TYR A 421 10.92 4.87 -19.48
C TYR A 421 12.06 5.88 -19.65
N ARG A 422 11.95 7.05 -19.02
CA ARG A 422 12.96 8.13 -19.11
C ARG A 422 14.27 7.81 -18.38
N LEU A 423 14.27 6.89 -17.41
CA LEU A 423 15.48 6.34 -16.82
C LEU A 423 16.13 5.31 -17.76
N GLY A 424 15.35 4.38 -18.31
CA GLY A 424 15.79 3.39 -19.30
C GLY A 424 16.49 4.03 -20.51
N GLN A 425 15.96 5.12 -21.05
CA GLN A 425 16.59 5.86 -22.16
C GLN A 425 17.91 6.56 -21.81
N ARG A 426 18.21 6.77 -20.52
CA ARG A 426 19.49 7.35 -20.07
C ARG A 426 20.51 6.28 -19.70
N LEU A 427 20.06 5.12 -19.24
CA LEU A 427 20.91 3.95 -18.98
C LEU A 427 21.33 3.25 -20.28
N SER A 428 20.40 3.13 -21.24
CA SER A 428 20.60 2.47 -22.54
C SER A 428 20.35 3.45 -23.72
N PRO A 429 21.13 4.53 -23.86
CA PRO A 429 20.87 5.59 -24.84
C PRO A 429 20.99 5.09 -26.28
N GLY A 430 19.94 5.30 -27.07
CA GLY A 430 19.85 4.87 -28.46
C GLY A 430 19.50 3.39 -28.68
N LEU A 431 19.20 2.63 -27.62
CA LEU A 431 18.70 1.27 -27.73
C LEU A 431 17.18 1.28 -27.97
N GLY A 432 16.71 0.57 -29.01
CA GLY A 432 15.28 0.40 -29.29
C GLY A 432 14.64 -0.73 -28.47
N LEU A 433 13.32 -0.68 -28.29
CA LEU A 433 12.56 -1.55 -27.39
C LEU A 433 12.68 -3.06 -27.72
N PHE A 434 12.83 -3.44 -28.99
CA PHE A 434 13.09 -4.84 -29.37
C PHE A 434 14.45 -5.32 -28.84
N ALA A 435 15.53 -4.57 -29.09
CA ALA A 435 16.89 -4.92 -28.66
C ALA A 435 17.09 -4.78 -27.14
N ALA A 436 16.26 -3.97 -26.46
CA ALA A 436 16.13 -3.97 -25.01
C ALA A 436 15.51 -5.28 -24.51
N GLY A 437 14.46 -5.78 -25.17
CA GLY A 437 13.82 -7.06 -24.83
C GLY A 437 14.73 -8.28 -25.03
N GLU A 438 15.55 -8.29 -26.10
CA GLU A 438 16.57 -9.32 -26.34
C GLU A 438 17.55 -9.49 -25.17
N ARG A 439 17.70 -8.47 -24.33
CA ARG A 439 18.47 -8.51 -23.08
C ARG A 439 17.67 -7.85 -21.94
N LYS A 440 16.50 -8.43 -21.60
CA LYS A 440 15.58 -7.96 -20.54
C LYS A 440 16.31 -7.50 -19.27
N HIS A 441 17.18 -8.35 -18.72
CA HIS A 441 17.89 -8.09 -17.46
C HIS A 441 18.85 -6.89 -17.54
N ASP A 442 19.57 -6.71 -18.64
CA ASP A 442 20.46 -5.56 -18.86
C ASP A 442 19.69 -4.23 -18.98
N ASN A 443 18.41 -4.28 -19.40
CA ASN A 443 17.64 -3.11 -19.89
C ASN A 443 16.27 -2.94 -19.23
N TRP A 444 16.07 -3.49 -18.03
CA TRP A 444 14.75 -3.70 -17.42
C TRP A 444 13.84 -2.44 -17.41
N GLU A 445 14.36 -1.27 -17.02
CA GLU A 445 13.59 -0.01 -17.02
C GLU A 445 13.07 0.41 -18.39
N LEU A 446 13.82 0.09 -19.46
CA LEU A 446 13.42 0.39 -20.83
C LEU A 446 12.41 -0.64 -21.35
N VAL A 447 12.50 -1.91 -20.92
CA VAL A 447 11.55 -2.97 -21.26
C VAL A 447 10.19 -2.75 -20.58
N TYR A 448 10.16 -2.68 -19.24
CA TYR A 448 8.92 -2.46 -18.50
C TYR A 448 8.37 -1.05 -18.78
N GLY A 449 9.16 -0.01 -18.49
CA GLY A 449 8.72 1.38 -18.64
C GLY A 449 8.38 1.74 -20.08
N GLY A 450 9.28 1.44 -21.03
CA GLY A 450 9.03 1.73 -22.44
C GLY A 450 7.88 0.94 -23.06
N GLY A 451 7.74 -0.34 -22.71
CA GLY A 451 6.61 -1.17 -23.11
C GLY A 451 5.27 -0.67 -22.54
N ALA A 452 5.26 -0.29 -21.26
CA ALA A 452 4.09 0.31 -20.62
C ALA A 452 3.72 1.68 -21.20
N MET A 453 4.72 2.46 -21.66
CA MET A 453 4.48 3.68 -22.42
C MET A 453 3.85 3.42 -23.80
N VAL A 454 4.20 2.32 -24.49
CA VAL A 454 3.48 1.91 -25.72
C VAL A 454 2.01 1.62 -25.37
N ALA A 455 1.75 0.85 -24.32
CA ALA A 455 0.40 0.48 -23.90
C ALA A 455 -0.47 1.70 -23.52
N LEU A 456 0.05 2.56 -22.63
CA LEU A 456 -0.60 3.81 -22.19
C LEU A 456 -0.94 4.73 -23.35
N LEU A 457 0.00 4.96 -24.27
CA LEU A 457 -0.21 5.84 -25.43
C LEU A 457 -1.16 5.22 -26.46
N LEU A 458 -1.16 3.89 -26.61
CA LEU A 458 -2.03 3.18 -27.53
C LEU A 458 -3.48 3.17 -27.03
N ASP A 459 -3.69 2.95 -25.73
CA ASP A 459 -4.99 3.07 -25.07
C ASP A 459 -5.52 4.51 -25.16
N ALA A 460 -4.69 5.49 -24.79
CA ALA A 460 -5.01 6.91 -24.90
C ALA A 460 -5.35 7.36 -26.33
N SER A 461 -4.75 6.73 -27.35
CA SER A 461 -5.04 7.03 -28.75
C SER A 461 -6.33 6.35 -29.24
N LEU A 462 -6.54 5.07 -28.92
CA LEU A 462 -7.69 4.28 -29.37
C LEU A 462 -9.00 4.68 -28.67
N SER A 463 -8.92 5.06 -27.39
CA SER A 463 -10.08 5.48 -26.60
C SER A 463 -10.63 6.86 -26.98
N ASN A 464 -10.06 7.52 -28.00
CA ASN A 464 -10.72 8.63 -28.71
C ASN A 464 -11.70 8.18 -29.80
N ASP A 465 -11.53 6.97 -30.36
CA ASP A 465 -12.45 6.39 -31.35
C ASP A 465 -13.59 5.64 -30.64
N SER A 466 -13.25 4.86 -29.61
CA SER A 466 -14.19 4.12 -28.75
C SER A 466 -13.48 3.67 -27.46
N PRO A 467 -14.07 3.85 -26.26
CA PRO A 467 -13.49 3.40 -24.98
C PRO A 467 -13.16 1.89 -24.93
N LEU A 468 -13.72 1.09 -25.83
CA LEU A 468 -13.52 -0.35 -25.90
C LEU A 468 -12.41 -0.76 -26.90
N ALA A 469 -11.93 0.16 -27.75
CA ALA A 469 -11.07 -0.17 -28.88
C ALA A 469 -9.70 -0.75 -28.49
N PHE A 470 -9.13 -0.32 -27.35
CA PHE A 470 -7.88 -0.89 -26.82
C PHE A 470 -8.06 -2.33 -26.34
N ARG A 471 -9.09 -2.58 -25.51
CA ARG A 471 -9.46 -3.92 -25.05
C ARG A 471 -9.76 -4.85 -26.23
N ASP A 472 -10.57 -4.39 -27.18
CA ASP A 472 -10.96 -5.18 -28.34
C ASP A 472 -9.79 -5.41 -29.32
N THR A 473 -8.75 -4.57 -29.28
CA THR A 473 -7.46 -4.82 -29.97
C THR A 473 -6.67 -5.93 -29.28
N LEU A 474 -6.57 -5.91 -27.95
CA LEU A 474 -5.87 -6.93 -27.18
C LEU A 474 -6.56 -8.31 -27.24
N ARG A 475 -7.90 -8.38 -27.17
CA ARG A 475 -8.65 -9.63 -27.38
C ARG A 475 -8.38 -10.26 -28.75
N ARG A 476 -8.28 -9.45 -29.81
CA ARG A 476 -7.91 -9.95 -31.15
C ARG A 476 -6.52 -10.56 -31.17
N LEU A 477 -5.55 -9.93 -30.49
CA LEU A 477 -4.19 -10.45 -30.35
C LEU A 477 -4.19 -11.78 -29.58
N GLN A 478 -4.95 -11.88 -28.48
CA GLN A 478 -5.11 -13.11 -27.70
C GLN A 478 -5.70 -14.26 -28.54
N HIS A 479 -6.69 -13.98 -29.41
CA HIS A 479 -7.25 -14.96 -30.36
C HIS A 479 -6.33 -15.35 -31.52
N LEU A 480 -5.17 -14.71 -31.70
CA LEU A 480 -4.09 -15.19 -32.58
C LEU A 480 -3.13 -16.15 -31.84
N GLY A 481 -3.32 -16.35 -30.53
CA GLY A 481 -2.55 -17.26 -29.68
C GLY A 481 -2.62 -18.72 -30.13
N GLY A 482 -1.46 -19.34 -30.32
CA GLY A 482 -1.31 -20.68 -30.89
C GLY A 482 -0.04 -20.87 -31.72
N LYS A 483 0.79 -19.83 -31.84
CA LYS A 483 2.17 -19.86 -32.36
C LYS A 483 3.02 -18.84 -31.59
N PRO A 484 4.31 -19.12 -31.36
CA PRO A 484 5.25 -18.11 -30.88
C PRO A 484 5.29 -16.88 -31.80
N MET A 485 5.26 -15.68 -31.21
CA MET A 485 5.39 -14.40 -31.91
C MET A 485 6.54 -13.59 -31.31
N ASP A 486 7.47 -13.16 -32.15
CA ASP A 486 8.51 -12.20 -31.77
C ASP A 486 7.95 -10.77 -31.62
N GLY A 487 8.78 -9.82 -31.19
CA GLY A 487 8.35 -8.43 -31.00
C GLY A 487 7.78 -7.76 -32.26
N ALA A 488 8.31 -8.07 -33.45
CA ALA A 488 7.87 -7.48 -34.71
C ALA A 488 6.53 -8.07 -35.16
N ALA A 489 6.33 -9.38 -35.00
CA ALA A 489 5.04 -10.03 -35.19
C ALA A 489 3.97 -9.49 -34.24
N MET A 490 4.33 -9.24 -32.96
CA MET A 490 3.44 -8.64 -31.97
C MET A 490 2.99 -7.23 -32.37
N LEU A 491 3.93 -6.38 -32.81
CA LEU A 491 3.66 -5.02 -33.24
C LEU A 491 2.78 -5.00 -34.51
N ALA A 492 3.05 -5.88 -35.47
CA ALA A 492 2.25 -6.03 -36.69
C ALA A 492 0.82 -6.56 -36.44
N ALA A 493 0.60 -7.31 -35.36
CA ALA A 493 -0.73 -7.74 -34.93
C ALA A 493 -1.49 -6.63 -34.19
N LEU A 494 -0.81 -5.84 -33.34
CA LEU A 494 -1.39 -4.63 -32.74
C LEU A 494 -1.75 -3.57 -33.79
N ASP A 495 -0.96 -3.42 -34.86
CA ASP A 495 -1.28 -2.51 -35.97
C ASP A 495 -2.56 -2.90 -36.73
N GLN A 496 -2.91 -4.19 -36.81
CA GLN A 496 -4.17 -4.65 -37.43
C GLN A 496 -5.40 -4.26 -36.60
N GLY A 497 -5.29 -4.22 -35.27
CA GLY A 497 -6.34 -3.71 -34.39
C GLY A 497 -6.38 -2.18 -34.31
N SER A 498 -5.22 -1.53 -34.36
CA SER A 498 -5.07 -0.08 -34.11
C SER A 498 -4.93 0.80 -35.36
N ALA A 499 -4.95 0.21 -36.56
CA ALA A 499 -4.74 0.89 -37.85
C ALA A 499 -3.39 1.62 -37.97
N GLY A 500 -2.29 0.96 -37.58
CA GLY A 500 -0.92 1.48 -37.72
C GLY A 500 -0.41 2.38 -36.59
N ARG A 501 -1.26 2.67 -35.58
CA ARG A 501 -0.92 3.54 -34.45
C ARG A 501 0.11 2.92 -33.49
N ALA A 502 0.09 1.60 -33.31
CA ALA A 502 1.07 0.92 -32.46
C ALA A 502 2.50 1.14 -32.99
N SER A 503 2.72 0.91 -34.29
CA SER A 503 3.98 1.22 -34.97
C SER A 503 4.40 2.70 -34.92
N GLU A 504 3.44 3.63 -34.95
CA GLU A 504 3.74 5.06 -34.83
C GLU A 504 4.28 5.41 -33.43
N ILE A 505 3.57 4.95 -32.40
CA ILE A 505 3.94 5.14 -30.99
C ILE A 505 5.28 4.47 -30.67
N PHE A 506 5.47 3.24 -31.13
CA PHE A 506 6.70 2.46 -30.92
C PHE A 506 7.93 3.20 -31.49
N ARG A 507 7.86 3.64 -32.76
CA ARG A 507 8.93 4.45 -33.38
C ARG A 507 9.17 5.78 -32.69
N ALA A 508 8.11 6.42 -32.17
CA ALA A 508 8.25 7.68 -31.44
C ALA A 508 8.96 7.49 -30.09
N LEU A 509 8.72 6.37 -29.40
CA LEU A 509 9.39 6.02 -28.15
C LEU A 509 10.86 5.63 -28.39
N ASP A 510 11.16 4.78 -29.39
CA ASP A 510 12.53 4.44 -29.83
C ASP A 510 13.34 5.70 -30.20
N ALA A 511 12.69 6.72 -30.78
CA ALA A 511 13.31 7.98 -31.17
C ALA A 511 13.50 9.00 -30.02
N GLY A 512 13.15 8.68 -28.77
CA GLY A 512 13.29 9.58 -27.62
C GLY A 512 12.15 10.58 -27.48
N LEU A 513 10.90 10.08 -27.31
CA LEU A 513 9.70 10.91 -27.14
C LEU A 513 9.87 11.93 -26.01
N SER A 514 9.81 13.22 -26.35
CA SER A 514 9.95 14.30 -25.37
C SER A 514 8.72 14.41 -24.45
N LEU A 515 8.92 14.98 -23.25
CA LEU A 515 7.83 15.19 -22.28
C LEU A 515 6.69 16.06 -22.85
N GLU A 516 7.01 17.02 -23.72
CA GLU A 516 6.02 17.87 -24.39
C GLU A 516 5.22 17.06 -25.44
N ALA A 517 5.87 16.26 -26.26
CA ALA A 517 5.19 15.38 -27.21
C ALA A 517 4.33 14.30 -26.50
N LEU A 518 4.76 13.87 -25.31
CA LEU A 518 3.97 13.00 -24.42
C LEU A 518 2.75 13.72 -23.84
N ARG A 519 2.92 14.94 -23.30
CA ARG A 519 1.83 15.78 -22.78
C ARG A 519 0.75 16.01 -23.84
N GLN A 520 1.15 16.35 -25.06
CA GLN A 520 0.25 16.55 -26.20
C GLN A 520 -0.54 15.26 -26.57
N ARG A 521 0.10 14.10 -26.55
CA ARG A 521 -0.56 12.81 -26.85
C ARG A 521 -1.55 12.37 -25.77
N LEU A 522 -1.29 12.66 -24.49
CA LEU A 522 -2.13 12.24 -23.37
C LEU A 522 -3.27 13.21 -23.03
N ALA A 523 -3.12 14.51 -23.32
CA ALA A 523 -4.13 15.53 -23.03
C ALA A 523 -5.51 15.22 -23.65
N ALA A 524 -5.55 14.62 -24.84
CA ALA A 524 -6.81 14.22 -25.50
C ALA A 524 -7.63 13.17 -24.70
N SER A 525 -6.98 12.40 -23.83
CA SER A 525 -7.63 11.44 -22.92
C SER A 525 -8.01 12.02 -21.56
N GLY A 526 -7.77 13.32 -21.35
CA GLY A 526 -7.97 14.01 -20.08
C GLY A 526 -6.80 13.85 -19.09
N ILE A 527 -5.72 13.16 -19.47
CA ILE A 527 -4.55 12.95 -18.60
C ILE A 527 -3.62 14.15 -18.73
N GLY A 528 -3.51 14.92 -17.65
CA GLY A 528 -2.50 15.97 -17.52
C GLY A 528 -1.14 15.36 -17.21
N VAL A 529 -0.09 15.86 -17.86
CA VAL A 529 1.30 15.52 -17.53
C VAL A 529 2.10 16.81 -17.40
N GLU A 530 2.74 17.00 -16.26
CA GLU A 530 3.60 18.14 -15.96
C GLU A 530 4.99 17.67 -15.51
N GLY A 531 5.98 18.55 -15.54
CA GLY A 531 7.33 18.23 -15.06
C GLY A 531 8.10 19.50 -14.75
N PHE A 532 8.65 19.56 -13.54
CA PHE A 532 9.30 20.75 -12.98
C PHE A 532 10.84 20.65 -12.99
N ALA A 533 11.37 19.45 -13.27
CA ALA A 533 12.80 19.16 -13.44
C ALA A 533 13.03 18.20 -14.62
N THR A 534 14.28 17.79 -14.87
CA THR A 534 14.59 16.84 -15.96
C THR A 534 13.96 15.46 -15.74
N ASP A 535 13.76 15.05 -14.49
CA ASP A 535 13.36 13.69 -14.11
C ASP A 535 11.99 13.64 -13.41
N GLU A 536 11.55 14.77 -12.85
CA GLU A 536 10.25 14.89 -12.20
C GLU A 536 9.12 14.89 -13.23
N VAL A 537 8.13 14.03 -13.00
CA VAL A 537 6.93 13.91 -13.81
C VAL A 537 5.74 13.77 -12.87
N TYR A 538 4.79 14.67 -13.01
CA TYR A 538 3.53 14.70 -12.28
C TYR A 538 2.43 14.30 -13.25
N VAL A 539 1.49 13.47 -12.81
CA VAL A 539 0.33 13.05 -13.61
C VAL A 539 -0.94 13.48 -12.91
N ALA A 540 -1.81 14.19 -13.62
CA ALA A 540 -3.14 14.51 -13.17
C ALA A 540 -4.13 13.60 -13.90
N LEU A 541 -4.65 12.59 -13.19
CA LEU A 541 -5.83 11.84 -13.63
C LEU A 541 -7.08 12.56 -13.12
N PRO A 542 -8.09 12.87 -13.96
CA PRO A 542 -9.41 13.27 -13.48
C PRO A 542 -10.16 12.06 -12.90
N ALA A 543 -11.20 12.33 -12.08
CA ALA A 543 -11.97 11.28 -11.38
C ALA A 543 -12.49 10.16 -12.30
N CYS A 544 -12.81 10.49 -13.55
CA CYS A 544 -13.04 9.55 -14.63
C CYS A 544 -12.29 10.04 -15.89
N SER A 545 -11.19 9.37 -16.24
CA SER A 545 -10.43 9.59 -17.49
C SER A 545 -10.81 8.53 -18.54
N LYS A 546 -10.75 8.86 -19.84
CA LYS A 546 -11.22 7.98 -20.92
C LYS A 546 -10.66 6.54 -20.90
N ILE A 547 -9.55 6.31 -20.20
CA ILE A 547 -8.85 5.03 -20.16
C ILE A 547 -8.78 4.36 -18.78
N MET A 548 -9.31 4.97 -17.71
CA MET A 548 -9.24 4.42 -16.33
C MET A 548 -10.51 4.60 -15.47
N CYS A 549 -11.69 4.90 -16.04
CA CYS A 549 -12.94 4.92 -15.27
C CYS A 549 -13.39 3.50 -14.84
N PRO A 550 -14.08 3.35 -13.67
CA PRO A 550 -14.86 2.16 -13.35
C PRO A 550 -15.92 1.88 -14.43
N GLU A 551 -16.23 0.61 -14.69
CA GLU A 551 -17.07 0.21 -15.85
C GLU A 551 -18.59 0.36 -15.62
N THR A 552 -19.05 0.88 -14.47
CA THR A 552 -20.48 1.06 -14.17
C THR A 552 -20.88 2.52 -13.88
N ALA A 553 -22.03 2.93 -14.45
CA ALA A 553 -22.61 4.26 -14.24
C ALA A 553 -22.95 4.55 -12.77
N ALA A 554 -23.39 3.54 -12.02
CA ALA A 554 -23.74 3.67 -10.60
C ALA A 554 -22.52 4.01 -9.72
N SER A 555 -21.34 3.42 -9.99
CA SER A 555 -20.11 3.75 -9.27
C SER A 555 -19.66 5.17 -9.57
N ALA A 556 -19.65 5.56 -10.86
CA ALA A 556 -19.30 6.94 -11.26
C ALA A 556 -20.26 7.99 -10.68
N TYR A 557 -21.55 7.64 -10.53
CA TYR A 557 -22.54 8.49 -9.88
C TYR A 557 -22.31 8.62 -8.37
N ALA A 558 -21.98 7.52 -7.68
CA ALA A 558 -21.71 7.52 -6.25
C ALA A 558 -20.50 8.40 -5.90
N ASP A 559 -19.37 8.21 -6.60
CA ASP A 559 -18.14 9.00 -6.43
C ASP A 559 -18.42 10.50 -6.62
N ALA A 560 -19.11 10.86 -7.71
CA ALA A 560 -19.37 12.25 -8.07
C ALA A 560 -20.34 12.97 -7.10
N MET A 561 -21.24 12.26 -6.43
CA MET A 561 -22.19 12.85 -5.48
C MET A 561 -21.58 13.22 -4.11
N LEU A 562 -20.34 12.84 -3.81
CA LEU A 562 -19.63 13.24 -2.60
C LEU A 562 -18.93 14.60 -2.73
N LEU A 563 -18.45 14.92 -3.94
CA LEU A 563 -17.69 16.14 -4.25
C LEU A 563 -18.38 17.48 -3.88
N PRO A 564 -19.72 17.67 -3.96
CA PRO A 564 -20.37 18.92 -3.56
C PRO A 564 -20.19 19.26 -2.07
N LEU A 565 -20.08 18.25 -1.19
CA LEU A 565 -19.83 18.45 0.24
C LEU A 565 -18.40 18.95 0.53
N GLN A 566 -17.49 18.80 -0.44
CA GLN A 566 -16.10 19.29 -0.40
C GLN A 566 -15.92 20.63 -1.14
N LEU A 567 -17.01 21.35 -1.44
CA LEU A 567 -17.04 22.55 -2.30
C LEU A 567 -16.53 22.32 -3.75
N ARG A 568 -16.43 21.06 -4.21
CA ARG A 568 -15.96 20.68 -5.55
C ARG A 568 -17.10 20.49 -6.54
N THR A 569 -18.17 21.29 -6.44
CA THR A 569 -19.41 21.06 -7.21
C THR A 569 -19.23 21.23 -8.71
N ARG A 570 -18.28 22.07 -9.18
CA ARG A 570 -17.92 22.15 -10.61
C ARG A 570 -17.38 20.83 -11.17
N GLU A 571 -16.57 20.12 -10.38
CA GLU A 571 -16.00 18.81 -10.73
C GLU A 571 -17.08 17.71 -10.65
N ALA A 572 -17.91 17.74 -9.60
CA ALA A 572 -19.10 16.91 -9.48
C ALA A 572 -19.98 17.01 -10.73
N MET A 573 -20.28 18.24 -11.17
CA MET A 573 -21.11 18.49 -12.35
C MET A 573 -20.44 18.03 -13.66
N ALA A 574 -19.12 18.14 -13.80
CA ALA A 574 -18.42 17.60 -14.96
C ALA A 574 -18.53 16.06 -15.04
N SER A 575 -18.35 15.37 -13.90
CA SER A 575 -18.53 13.91 -13.82
C SER A 575 -19.99 13.50 -14.04
N LEU A 576 -20.94 14.15 -13.37
CA LEU A 576 -22.38 13.86 -13.50
C LEU A 576 -22.93 14.21 -14.89
N GLN A 577 -22.28 15.06 -15.69
CA GLN A 577 -22.64 15.31 -17.10
C GLN A 577 -22.21 14.16 -18.03
N ALA A 578 -21.16 13.43 -17.71
CA ALA A 578 -20.67 12.29 -18.52
C ALA A 578 -21.51 11.02 -18.35
N ILE A 579 -22.38 10.94 -17.33
CA ILE A 579 -23.18 9.76 -17.02
C ILE A 579 -24.50 9.76 -17.83
N ASP A 580 -24.75 8.64 -18.51
CA ASP A 580 -26.07 8.35 -19.08
C ASP A 580 -27.07 8.05 -17.96
N ALA A 581 -28.09 8.91 -17.84
CA ALA A 581 -29.12 8.80 -16.82
C ALA A 581 -29.99 7.54 -17.00
N VAL A 582 -30.07 6.96 -18.21
CA VAL A 582 -30.84 5.74 -18.48
C VAL A 582 -30.21 4.52 -17.80
N ALA A 583 -28.91 4.57 -17.48
CA ALA A 583 -28.18 3.53 -16.76
C ALA A 583 -28.22 3.66 -15.22
N LEU A 584 -29.02 4.58 -14.68
CA LEU A 584 -29.22 4.82 -13.25
C LEU A 584 -30.63 4.44 -12.81
N ASP A 585 -30.84 4.18 -11.51
CA ASP A 585 -32.18 3.95 -10.96
C ASP A 585 -33.01 5.27 -10.85
N PRO A 586 -34.35 5.19 -10.68
CA PRO A 586 -35.22 6.37 -10.66
C PRO A 586 -34.91 7.40 -9.55
N SER A 587 -34.35 6.99 -8.41
CA SER A 587 -33.96 7.90 -7.33
C SER A 587 -32.70 8.67 -7.73
N MET A 588 -31.69 7.95 -8.24
CA MET A 588 -30.47 8.56 -8.79
C MET A 588 -30.78 9.49 -9.98
N GLN A 589 -31.70 9.11 -10.87
CA GLN A 589 -32.18 9.95 -11.97
C GLN A 589 -32.82 11.25 -11.48
N ALA A 590 -33.70 11.20 -10.47
CA ALA A 590 -34.35 12.39 -9.91
C ALA A 590 -33.34 13.34 -9.25
N THR A 591 -32.39 12.80 -8.46
CA THR A 591 -31.30 13.59 -7.88
C THR A 591 -30.40 14.19 -8.96
N LEU A 592 -30.04 13.43 -9.99
CA LEU A 592 -29.23 13.90 -11.12
C LEU A 592 -29.93 15.03 -11.91
N ALA A 593 -31.24 14.94 -12.11
CA ALA A 593 -32.04 16.01 -12.71
C ALA A 593 -31.97 17.29 -11.88
N CYS A 594 -32.19 17.20 -10.56
CA CYS A 594 -32.07 18.34 -9.64
C CYS A 594 -30.65 18.94 -9.64
N MET A 595 -29.58 18.13 -9.67
CA MET A 595 -28.21 18.63 -9.74
C MET A 595 -27.94 19.38 -11.06
N ARG A 596 -28.43 18.85 -12.19
CA ARG A 596 -28.35 19.49 -13.52
C ARG A 596 -29.20 20.76 -13.62
N GLU A 597 -30.32 20.84 -12.92
CA GLU A 597 -31.17 22.03 -12.81
C GLU A 597 -30.54 23.11 -11.90
N ARG A 598 -29.99 22.71 -10.76
CA ARG A 598 -29.44 23.62 -9.73
C ARG A 598 -28.07 24.18 -10.07
N PHE A 599 -27.16 23.35 -10.59
CA PHE A 599 -25.76 23.70 -10.83
C PHE A 599 -25.36 23.63 -12.32
N GLY A 600 -26.31 23.38 -13.22
CA GLY A 600 -26.09 23.47 -14.67
C GLY A 600 -26.18 24.90 -15.22
N SER A 601 -25.87 25.06 -16.50
CA SER A 601 -25.78 26.37 -17.17
C SER A 601 -27.14 26.92 -17.66
N VAL A 602 -28.23 26.65 -16.96
CA VAL A 602 -29.60 27.04 -17.36
C VAL A 602 -30.28 27.80 -16.23
N SER A 603 -30.80 28.99 -16.56
CA SER A 603 -31.57 29.82 -15.61
C SER A 603 -32.91 29.18 -15.28
N VAL A 604 -33.16 28.90 -14.00
CA VAL A 604 -34.42 28.34 -13.50
C VAL A 604 -35.35 29.46 -13.03
N ALA A 605 -36.60 29.45 -13.48
CA ALA A 605 -37.62 30.40 -13.06
C ALA A 605 -38.32 29.95 -11.77
N ALA A 606 -38.63 30.89 -10.88
CA ALA A 606 -39.29 30.58 -9.61
C ALA A 606 -40.75 30.10 -9.79
N ALA A 607 -41.13 29.06 -9.04
CA ALA A 607 -42.48 28.53 -8.96
C ALA A 607 -43.42 29.44 -8.11
N PRO A 608 -44.76 29.36 -8.29
CA PRO A 608 -45.68 30.39 -7.80
C PRO A 608 -46.04 30.27 -6.31
N SER A 609 -46.14 31.43 -5.64
CA SER A 609 -46.48 31.56 -4.22
C SER A 609 -47.96 31.27 -3.89
N ARG A 610 -48.20 30.80 -2.67
CA ARG A 610 -49.55 30.82 -2.06
C ARG A 610 -49.84 32.21 -1.48
N ARG A 611 -51.08 32.44 -1.01
CA ARG A 611 -51.47 33.71 -0.37
C ARG A 611 -50.84 33.80 1.01
N GLU A 612 -49.95 34.76 1.16
CA GLU A 612 -49.03 34.86 2.30
C GLU A 612 -48.90 36.25 2.90
N SER A 613 -48.45 36.29 4.16
CA SER A 613 -48.37 37.48 5.00
C SER A 613 -47.22 38.40 4.59
N ALA A 614 -47.11 39.57 5.24
CA ALA A 614 -45.96 40.45 5.04
C ALA A 614 -44.68 39.93 5.74
N ALA A 615 -44.83 39.07 6.76
CA ALA A 615 -43.70 38.49 7.50
C ALA A 615 -43.10 37.28 6.77
N SER A 616 -43.92 36.30 6.34
CA SER A 616 -43.42 35.10 5.64
C SER A 616 -42.70 35.48 4.33
N LYS A 617 -43.16 36.51 3.62
CA LYS A 617 -42.46 37.07 2.45
C LYS A 617 -41.06 37.63 2.73
N ARG A 618 -40.76 38.06 3.96
CA ARG A 618 -39.39 38.46 4.34
C ARG A 618 -38.57 37.27 4.82
N ALA A 619 -39.18 36.33 5.56
CA ALA A 619 -38.58 35.04 5.91
C ALA A 619 -38.11 34.27 4.65
N ASP A 620 -38.97 34.17 3.63
CA ASP A 620 -38.64 33.61 2.31
C ASP A 620 -37.47 34.33 1.64
N ALA A 621 -37.45 35.68 1.69
CA ALA A 621 -36.37 36.47 1.10
C ALA A 621 -35.02 36.23 1.80
N VAL A 622 -35.02 35.93 3.11
CA VAL A 622 -33.83 35.49 3.86
C VAL A 622 -33.40 34.09 3.40
N ILE A 623 -34.32 33.11 3.32
CA ILE A 623 -34.00 31.76 2.81
C ILE A 623 -33.38 31.83 1.41
N GLN A 624 -33.96 32.64 0.51
CA GLN A 624 -33.42 32.84 -0.84
C GLN A 624 -32.04 33.52 -0.84
N SER A 625 -31.71 34.33 0.16
CA SER A 625 -30.37 34.95 0.30
C SER A 625 -29.32 33.91 0.67
N TYR A 626 -29.63 33.02 1.62
CA TYR A 626 -28.78 31.88 1.96
C TYR A 626 -28.63 30.90 0.78
N GLN A 627 -29.70 30.62 0.03
CA GLN A 627 -29.61 29.77 -1.17
C GLN A 627 -28.71 30.38 -2.27
N ARG A 628 -28.74 31.71 -2.48
CA ARG A 628 -27.79 32.39 -3.39
C ARG A 628 -26.35 32.26 -2.91
N TYR A 629 -26.12 32.43 -1.61
CA TYR A 629 -24.79 32.25 -1.00
C TYR A 629 -24.27 30.82 -1.16
N TRP A 630 -25.07 29.80 -0.81
CA TRP A 630 -24.70 28.39 -0.98
C TRP A 630 -24.42 28.07 -2.44
N HIS A 631 -25.24 28.55 -3.39
CA HIS A 631 -25.03 28.33 -4.82
C HIS A 631 -23.65 28.81 -5.30
N GLY A 632 -23.27 30.04 -4.96
CA GLY A 632 -21.95 30.58 -5.29
C GLY A 632 -20.81 29.87 -4.55
N ALA A 633 -20.93 29.69 -3.23
CA ALA A 633 -19.90 29.07 -2.41
C ALA A 633 -19.63 27.60 -2.77
N LEU A 634 -20.67 26.86 -3.21
CA LEU A 634 -20.52 25.47 -3.67
C LEU A 634 -19.86 25.35 -5.04
N LEU A 635 -19.94 26.38 -5.89
CA LEU A 635 -19.32 26.40 -7.22
C LEU A 635 -17.89 26.95 -7.19
N ASP A 636 -17.61 27.95 -6.35
CA ASP A 636 -16.37 28.75 -6.41
C ASP A 636 -15.62 28.84 -5.06
N GLY A 637 -16.18 28.35 -3.96
CA GLY A 637 -15.67 28.54 -2.60
C GLY A 637 -14.51 27.63 -2.15
N ALA A 638 -13.88 26.90 -3.07
CA ALA A 638 -12.69 26.10 -2.77
C ALA A 638 -11.43 26.95 -2.49
N ASP A 639 -11.45 28.23 -2.87
CA ASP A 639 -10.51 29.26 -2.37
C ASP A 639 -11.12 29.90 -1.10
N PRO A 640 -10.41 29.88 0.06
CA PRO A 640 -10.85 30.57 1.28
C PRO A 640 -11.26 32.03 1.07
N LYS A 641 -10.61 32.75 0.14
CA LYS A 641 -10.93 34.16 -0.17
C LYS A 641 -12.25 34.28 -0.95
N ALA A 642 -12.58 33.30 -1.79
CA ALA A 642 -13.86 33.25 -2.47
C ALA A 642 -15.00 32.95 -1.47
N LEU A 643 -14.75 32.08 -0.48
CA LEU A 643 -15.67 31.80 0.61
C LEU A 643 -15.90 33.02 1.53
N GLU A 644 -14.83 33.75 1.89
CA GLU A 644 -14.91 35.02 2.63
C GLU A 644 -15.70 36.09 1.86
N ALA A 645 -15.43 36.25 0.56
CA ALA A 645 -16.17 37.15 -0.31
C ALA A 645 -17.66 36.76 -0.43
N ALA A 646 -17.97 35.47 -0.53
CA ALA A 646 -19.35 34.97 -0.57
C ALA A 646 -20.09 35.23 0.76
N SER A 647 -19.42 35.03 1.90
CA SER A 647 -19.95 35.38 3.23
C SER A 647 -20.23 36.89 3.34
N THR A 648 -19.30 37.72 2.87
CA THR A 648 -19.46 39.19 2.83
C THR A 648 -20.63 39.62 1.95
N ALA A 649 -20.83 38.94 0.80
CA ALA A 649 -21.98 39.17 -0.07
C ALA A 649 -23.31 38.78 0.60
N LEU A 650 -23.36 37.66 1.33
CA LEU A 650 -24.54 37.27 2.11
C LEU A 650 -24.90 38.32 3.16
N LEU A 651 -23.93 38.80 3.94
CA LEU A 651 -24.16 39.85 4.95
C LEU A 651 -24.76 41.12 4.33
N SER A 652 -24.23 41.53 3.17
CA SER A 652 -24.74 42.68 2.41
C SER A 652 -26.18 42.48 1.91
N ASP A 653 -26.51 41.28 1.41
CA ASP A 653 -27.86 40.96 0.92
C ASP A 653 -28.87 40.84 2.08
N LEU A 654 -28.46 40.30 3.24
CA LEU A 654 -29.27 40.23 4.45
C LEU A 654 -29.57 41.63 5.01
N ARG A 655 -28.57 42.51 5.15
CA ARG A 655 -28.78 43.93 5.52
C ARG A 655 -29.87 44.57 4.66
N ARG A 656 -29.77 44.39 3.34
CA ARG A 656 -30.72 44.90 2.33
C ARG A 656 -32.13 44.29 2.43
N VAL A 657 -32.24 42.98 2.70
CA VAL A 657 -33.54 42.28 2.85
C VAL A 657 -34.25 42.64 4.16
N LEU A 658 -33.49 42.80 5.24
CA LEU A 658 -33.99 43.09 6.59
C LEU A 658 -34.27 44.58 6.82
N GLY A 659 -33.63 45.47 6.05
CA GLY A 659 -33.71 46.92 6.23
C GLY A 659 -32.81 47.43 7.36
N GLU A 660 -31.77 46.68 7.71
CA GLU A 660 -30.78 47.05 8.71
C GLU A 660 -29.72 48.00 8.13
N ALA A 661 -29.01 48.70 9.01
CA ALA A 661 -28.00 49.69 8.62
C ALA A 661 -26.76 49.03 7.99
N GLY A 662 -26.04 49.78 7.15
CA GLY A 662 -24.90 49.28 6.37
C GLY A 662 -23.67 48.86 7.19
N ASP A 663 -23.65 49.18 8.47
CA ASP A 663 -22.65 48.83 9.48
C ASP A 663 -23.01 47.57 10.29
N ALA A 664 -24.27 47.12 10.27
CA ALA A 664 -24.76 46.01 11.10
C ALA A 664 -23.97 44.71 10.88
N ASP A 665 -23.27 44.24 11.91
CA ASP A 665 -22.48 43.01 11.93
C ASP A 665 -23.32 41.73 11.87
N TRP A 666 -22.65 40.57 11.94
CA TRP A 666 -23.29 39.26 11.92
C TRP A 666 -24.19 39.03 13.14
N ASP A 667 -23.82 39.48 14.34
CA ASP A 667 -24.59 39.22 15.55
C ASP A 667 -25.93 39.95 15.49
N ARG A 668 -25.91 41.23 15.10
CA ARG A 668 -27.14 42.02 14.86
C ARG A 668 -27.99 41.46 13.72
N ILE A 669 -27.36 40.96 12.66
CA ILE A 669 -28.08 40.37 11.52
C ILE A 669 -28.70 39.02 11.88
N ASP A 670 -27.98 38.12 12.54
CA ASP A 670 -28.51 36.82 12.97
C ASP A 670 -29.61 37.00 14.05
N GLU A 671 -29.48 37.96 14.97
CA GLU A 671 -30.58 38.34 15.89
C GLU A 671 -31.81 38.88 15.12
N ARG A 672 -31.60 39.68 14.07
CA ARG A 672 -32.70 40.19 13.25
C ARG A 672 -33.35 39.09 12.39
N VAL A 673 -32.57 38.17 11.85
CA VAL A 673 -33.07 37.00 11.11
C VAL A 673 -34.00 36.17 12.00
N GLY A 674 -33.63 35.93 13.26
CA GLY A 674 -34.49 35.26 14.24
C GLY A 674 -35.88 35.88 14.32
N ARG A 675 -35.94 37.19 14.62
CA ARG A 675 -37.21 37.93 14.77
C ARG A 675 -38.13 37.89 13.55
N GLU A 676 -37.60 37.78 12.33
CA GLU A 676 -38.43 37.66 11.12
C GLU A 676 -39.02 36.24 10.97
N PHE A 677 -38.29 35.20 11.39
CA PHE A 677 -38.81 33.83 11.43
C PHE A 677 -39.83 33.66 12.58
N ASP A 678 -39.53 34.17 13.78
CA ASP A 678 -40.46 34.21 14.91
C ASP A 678 -41.79 34.89 14.51
N ALA A 679 -41.71 36.02 13.78
CA ALA A 679 -42.88 36.76 13.28
C ALA A 679 -43.61 36.08 12.11
N ALA A 680 -42.98 35.10 11.43
CA ALA A 680 -43.63 34.21 10.48
C ALA A 680 -44.27 32.97 11.16
N GLY A 681 -43.98 32.74 12.44
CA GLY A 681 -44.35 31.51 13.16
C GLY A 681 -43.46 30.32 12.80
N TRP A 682 -42.21 30.56 12.41
CA TRP A 682 -41.22 29.54 12.06
C TRP A 682 -40.03 29.58 13.01
N HIS A 683 -39.49 28.40 13.29
CA HIS A 683 -38.33 28.16 14.13
C HIS A 683 -37.07 28.06 13.26
N VAL A 684 -35.91 28.45 13.79
CA VAL A 684 -34.69 28.59 12.98
C VAL A 684 -33.39 28.28 13.75
N LEU A 685 -32.50 27.50 13.12
CA LEU A 685 -31.09 27.36 13.50
C LEU A 685 -30.22 28.20 12.55
N ARG A 686 -29.21 28.89 13.11
CA ARG A 686 -28.26 29.76 12.41
C ARG A 686 -26.84 29.46 12.91
N GLY A 687 -25.84 29.83 12.13
CA GLY A 687 -24.43 29.78 12.52
C GLY A 687 -23.53 29.40 11.36
N ILE A 688 -22.49 28.60 11.65
CA ILE A 688 -21.62 27.97 10.65
C ILE A 688 -21.65 26.46 10.88
N THR A 689 -22.03 25.70 9.85
CA THR A 689 -21.81 24.25 9.75
C THR A 689 -20.65 24.10 8.77
N PRO A 690 -19.40 23.87 9.23
CA PRO A 690 -18.23 24.02 8.37
C PRO A 690 -18.34 23.23 7.05
N PRO A 691 -17.97 23.84 5.91
CA PRO A 691 -17.34 25.15 5.75
C PRO A 691 -18.32 26.35 5.59
N LEU A 692 -19.66 26.15 5.54
CA LEU A 692 -20.61 27.20 5.14
C LEU A 692 -21.45 27.77 6.30
N ARG A 693 -21.92 29.01 6.14
CA ARG A 693 -22.98 29.59 7.01
C ARG A 693 -24.30 28.83 6.82
N GLU A 694 -24.92 28.49 7.94
CA GLU A 694 -26.07 27.57 8.01
C GLU A 694 -27.40 28.29 8.22
N LEU A 695 -28.47 27.72 7.65
CA LEU A 695 -29.85 28.13 7.88
C LEU A 695 -30.81 26.94 7.76
N ILE A 696 -31.22 26.37 8.90
CA ILE A 696 -32.28 25.35 8.99
C ILE A 696 -33.54 26.02 9.54
N VAL A 697 -34.70 25.80 8.90
CA VAL A 697 -35.97 26.47 9.24
C VAL A 697 -37.11 25.45 9.20
N TRP A 698 -37.92 25.39 10.26
CA TRP A 698 -39.09 24.51 10.38
C TRP A 698 -40.30 25.27 10.94
N ALA A 699 -41.52 24.82 10.64
CA ALA A 699 -42.75 25.48 11.10
C ALA A 699 -43.41 24.74 12.28
N ASP A 700 -43.42 23.41 12.26
CA ASP A 700 -44.05 22.59 13.30
C ASP A 700 -42.97 21.96 14.19
N GLU A 701 -43.07 22.15 15.51
CA GLU A 701 -42.28 21.38 16.48
C GLU A 701 -43.12 20.79 17.62
N HIS A 702 -42.68 19.64 18.11
CA HIS A 702 -43.29 18.88 19.20
C HIS A 702 -42.20 18.45 20.20
N ILE A 703 -42.51 18.43 21.49
CA ILE A 703 -41.52 18.27 22.56
C ILE A 703 -41.89 17.09 23.45
N GLU A 704 -40.96 16.17 23.63
CA GLU A 704 -41.07 15.05 24.58
C GLU A 704 -39.84 14.99 25.51
N ASP A 705 -40.03 14.51 26.73
CA ASP A 705 -38.95 14.17 27.66
C ASP A 705 -38.64 12.67 27.51
N GLU A 706 -37.43 12.36 27.05
CA GLU A 706 -36.92 11.04 26.67
C GLU A 706 -35.80 10.55 27.63
N GLN A 707 -35.42 9.28 27.49
CA GLN A 707 -34.30 8.67 28.23
C GLN A 707 -33.25 8.12 27.27
N ALA A 708 -32.15 8.86 27.09
CA ALA A 708 -31.01 8.39 26.33
C ALA A 708 -30.30 7.28 27.10
N ALA A 709 -30.33 6.05 26.56
CA ALA A 709 -29.60 4.93 27.14
C ALA A 709 -28.10 5.10 26.87
N LEU A 710 -27.30 5.32 27.91
CA LEU A 710 -25.84 5.45 27.83
C LEU A 710 -25.14 4.35 28.66
N PRO A 711 -23.90 3.96 28.34
CA PRO A 711 -23.27 2.75 28.91
C PRO A 711 -23.17 2.72 30.43
N ASP A 712 -22.97 3.90 31.05
CA ASP A 712 -22.75 4.09 32.48
C ASP A 712 -24.01 4.59 33.24
N GLY A 713 -25.18 4.54 32.59
CA GLY A 713 -26.47 4.95 33.14
C GLY A 713 -27.19 5.97 32.26
N PRO A 714 -28.54 5.97 32.20
CA PRO A 714 -29.31 6.78 31.27
C PRO A 714 -29.19 8.29 31.55
N GLU A 715 -29.38 9.11 30.53
CA GLU A 715 -29.50 10.57 30.65
C GLU A 715 -30.94 11.00 30.31
N ALA A 716 -31.53 11.82 31.18
CA ALA A 716 -32.82 12.45 30.92
C ALA A 716 -32.62 13.63 29.95
N VAL A 717 -33.25 13.57 28.78
CA VAL A 717 -33.08 14.55 27.70
C VAL A 717 -34.42 15.00 27.16
N ARG A 718 -34.56 16.29 26.85
CA ARG A 718 -35.74 16.83 26.16
C ARG A 718 -35.48 16.83 24.66
N VAL A 719 -36.36 16.22 23.88
CA VAL A 719 -36.23 16.13 22.41
C VAL A 719 -37.28 16.99 21.74
N VAL A 720 -36.83 17.90 20.88
CA VAL A 720 -37.67 18.70 19.97
C VAL A 720 -37.74 17.97 18.63
N PHE A 721 -38.88 17.35 18.33
CA PHE A 721 -39.17 16.77 17.02
C PHE A 721 -39.66 17.87 16.07
N MET A 722 -38.93 18.09 14.99
CA MET A 722 -39.12 19.18 14.03
C MET A 722 -39.71 18.68 12.72
N SER A 723 -40.65 19.43 12.14
CA SER A 723 -41.36 19.09 10.89
C SER A 723 -41.82 20.33 10.10
N ASP A 724 -42.34 20.12 8.89
CA ASP A 724 -42.68 21.18 7.92
C ASP A 724 -41.51 22.16 7.66
N PHE A 725 -40.36 21.60 7.25
CA PHE A 725 -39.14 22.34 6.95
C PHE A 725 -39.28 23.26 5.75
N LYS A 726 -38.91 24.54 5.94
CA LYS A 726 -38.71 25.54 4.88
C LYS A 726 -37.27 25.54 4.38
N SER A 727 -36.32 25.09 5.21
CA SER A 727 -34.93 24.82 4.84
C SER A 727 -34.37 23.67 5.69
N ARG A 728 -33.67 22.72 5.06
CA ARG A 728 -32.87 21.66 5.73
C ARG A 728 -31.36 21.92 5.66
N GLY A 729 -30.97 23.18 5.46
CA GLY A 729 -29.58 23.63 5.50
C GLY A 729 -28.75 23.37 4.24
N TRP A 730 -27.48 23.75 4.29
CA TRP A 730 -26.62 23.85 3.10
C TRP A 730 -26.28 22.48 2.48
N ALA A 731 -26.07 21.43 3.28
CA ALA A 731 -25.76 20.09 2.78
C ALA A 731 -26.93 19.49 1.97
N HIS A 732 -28.17 19.76 2.40
CA HIS A 732 -29.40 19.38 1.69
C HIS A 732 -29.55 20.17 0.37
N TYR A 733 -29.10 21.42 0.36
CA TYR A 733 -29.03 22.23 -0.85
C TYR A 733 -27.94 21.72 -1.82
N ALA A 734 -26.75 21.38 -1.32
CA ALA A 734 -25.61 20.90 -2.09
C ALA A 734 -25.85 19.54 -2.76
N THR A 735 -26.58 18.65 -2.08
CA THR A 735 -26.76 17.24 -2.51
C THR A 735 -28.17 16.94 -3.07
N CYS A 736 -28.97 17.98 -3.35
CA CYS A 736 -30.34 17.84 -3.85
C CYS A 736 -31.23 16.94 -2.97
N GLY A 737 -31.07 17.04 -1.65
CA GLY A 737 -31.84 16.29 -0.65
C GLY A 737 -31.30 14.90 -0.31
N ARG A 738 -30.17 14.46 -0.89
CA ARG A 738 -29.54 13.17 -0.58
C ARG A 738 -28.86 13.12 0.80
N SER A 739 -28.47 14.26 1.36
CA SER A 739 -27.84 14.39 2.69
C SER A 739 -28.37 15.62 3.43
N SER A 740 -28.65 15.48 4.73
CA SER A 740 -28.98 16.59 5.64
C SER A 740 -28.61 16.22 7.08
N ALA A 741 -28.58 17.19 7.98
CA ALA A 741 -28.60 16.90 9.41
C ALA A 741 -29.86 16.07 9.75
N GLY A 742 -29.71 15.01 10.55
CA GLY A 742 -30.82 14.26 11.15
C GLY A 742 -31.27 14.84 12.50
N GLY A 743 -30.36 15.51 13.20
CA GLY A 743 -30.62 16.16 14.48
C GLY A 743 -29.36 16.84 15.03
N TRP A 744 -29.43 17.38 16.24
CA TRP A 744 -28.28 17.96 16.97
C TRP A 744 -28.55 18.19 18.47
N THR A 745 -27.49 18.21 19.27
CA THR A 745 -27.49 18.62 20.68
C THR A 745 -27.38 20.14 20.85
N GLY A 746 -28.44 20.76 21.35
CA GLY A 746 -28.46 22.14 21.86
C GLY A 746 -27.93 22.25 23.30
N THR A 747 -28.17 23.38 23.96
CA THR A 747 -27.65 23.67 25.32
C THR A 747 -28.49 23.08 26.45
N ASP A 748 -29.82 23.00 26.27
CA ASP A 748 -30.77 22.47 27.27
C ASP A 748 -31.68 21.33 26.73
N ARG A 749 -31.55 21.00 25.44
CA ARG A 749 -32.40 20.06 24.70
C ARG A 749 -31.68 19.48 23.47
N LEU A 750 -32.20 18.37 22.96
CA LEU A 750 -31.85 17.78 21.67
C LEU A 750 -32.89 18.16 20.60
N HIS A 751 -32.49 18.15 19.35
CA HIS A 751 -33.35 18.43 18.19
C HIS A 751 -33.32 17.25 17.22
N ALA A 752 -34.48 16.71 16.84
CA ALA A 752 -34.65 15.60 15.91
C ALA A 752 -35.47 16.01 14.68
N VAL A 753 -35.04 15.64 13.48
CA VAL A 753 -35.87 15.70 12.27
C VAL A 753 -36.91 14.58 12.34
N ALA A 754 -38.19 14.93 12.46
CA ALA A 754 -39.24 13.98 12.83
C ALA A 754 -39.47 12.86 11.79
N ASP A 755 -39.19 13.11 10.52
CA ASP A 755 -39.34 12.14 9.42
C ASP A 755 -38.04 11.38 9.07
N ALA A 756 -36.93 11.67 9.74
CA ALA A 756 -35.66 10.94 9.56
C ALA A 756 -35.59 9.61 10.34
N TYR A 757 -36.51 9.40 11.29
CA TYR A 757 -36.37 8.36 12.31
C TYR A 757 -37.67 7.57 12.58
N ASP A 758 -37.61 6.25 12.43
CA ASP A 758 -38.51 5.34 13.14
C ASP A 758 -38.07 5.28 14.62
N ARG A 759 -38.91 5.80 15.52
CA ARG A 759 -38.63 5.86 16.98
C ARG A 759 -38.43 4.48 17.63
N SER A 760 -38.89 3.39 17.01
CA SER A 760 -38.66 2.03 17.50
C SER A 760 -37.28 1.47 17.10
N SER A 761 -36.67 2.00 16.05
CA SER A 761 -35.41 1.50 15.48
C SER A 761 -34.17 1.82 16.32
N GLU A 762 -33.09 1.06 16.12
CA GLU A 762 -31.76 1.47 16.61
C GLU A 762 -31.25 2.77 15.96
N HIS A 763 -31.73 3.13 14.76
CA HIS A 763 -31.32 4.39 14.12
C HIS A 763 -31.76 5.61 14.94
N TYR A 764 -32.96 5.56 15.54
CA TYR A 764 -33.38 6.54 16.53
C TYR A 764 -32.71 6.31 17.89
N ARG A 765 -32.86 5.11 18.46
CA ARG A 765 -32.49 4.86 19.87
C ARG A 765 -30.99 4.89 20.15
N VAL A 766 -30.16 4.56 19.16
CA VAL A 766 -28.70 4.49 19.28
C VAL A 766 -28.05 5.65 18.52
N SER A 767 -28.16 5.65 17.19
CA SER A 767 -27.45 6.61 16.32
C SER A 767 -28.00 8.05 16.32
N TYR A 768 -29.05 8.31 17.09
CA TYR A 768 -29.48 9.67 17.41
C TYR A 768 -29.56 9.86 18.93
N LEU A 769 -30.48 9.18 19.61
CA LEU A 769 -30.82 9.50 21.01
C LEU A 769 -29.68 9.20 21.98
N ALA A 770 -28.92 8.12 21.79
CA ALA A 770 -27.74 7.82 22.60
C ALA A 770 -26.51 8.63 22.15
N HIS A 771 -26.29 8.82 20.85
CA HIS A 771 -25.21 9.66 20.30
C HIS A 771 -25.31 11.11 20.83
N GLU A 772 -26.45 11.76 20.61
CA GLU A 772 -26.73 13.12 21.07
C GLU A 772 -26.91 13.19 22.61
N GLY A 773 -27.42 12.13 23.24
CA GLY A 773 -27.44 12.00 24.70
C GLY A 773 -26.03 12.06 25.31
N GLN A 774 -25.05 11.43 24.67
CA GLN A 774 -23.64 11.50 25.08
C GLN A 774 -23.06 12.90 24.88
N HIS A 775 -23.32 13.55 23.73
CA HIS A 775 -22.97 14.96 23.49
C HIS A 775 -23.54 15.88 24.58
N PHE A 776 -24.80 15.70 24.97
CA PHE A 776 -25.47 16.53 25.99
C PHE A 776 -24.89 16.32 27.39
N ARG A 777 -24.58 15.07 27.76
CA ARG A 777 -23.87 14.73 28.99
C ARG A 777 -22.47 15.37 29.02
N ASP A 778 -21.70 15.22 27.94
CA ASP A 778 -20.32 15.69 27.89
C ASP A 778 -20.21 17.22 27.86
N LYS A 779 -21.02 17.92 27.04
CA LYS A 779 -21.05 19.40 27.02
C LYS A 779 -21.41 20.01 28.38
N ARG A 780 -22.19 19.31 29.22
CA ARG A 780 -22.52 19.72 30.59
C ARG A 780 -21.43 19.39 31.61
N ARG A 781 -20.70 18.29 31.42
CA ARG A 781 -19.65 17.82 32.33
C ARG A 781 -18.32 18.51 32.09
N PHE A 782 -18.00 18.77 30.83
CA PHE A 782 -16.74 19.31 30.34
C PHE A 782 -17.03 20.67 29.69
N SER A 783 -16.85 21.75 30.45
CA SER A 783 -17.23 23.12 30.04
C SER A 783 -16.19 24.16 30.45
N GLY A 784 -16.26 25.35 29.85
CA GLY A 784 -15.25 26.40 30.04
C GLY A 784 -13.85 25.90 29.66
N ALA A 785 -12.87 26.11 30.54
CA ALA A 785 -11.48 25.65 30.35
C ALA A 785 -11.30 24.12 30.33
N GLN A 786 -12.36 23.33 30.53
CA GLN A 786 -12.37 21.86 30.38
C GLN A 786 -13.19 21.38 29.17
N ALA A 787 -13.68 22.28 28.30
CA ALA A 787 -14.50 21.90 27.16
C ALA A 787 -13.75 20.97 26.18
N LEU A 788 -14.38 19.86 25.81
CA LEU A 788 -13.81 18.93 24.82
C LEU A 788 -13.93 19.50 23.40
N PRO A 789 -12.90 19.37 22.54
CA PRO A 789 -13.00 19.77 21.15
C PRO A 789 -14.04 18.92 20.38
N PRO A 790 -14.65 19.43 19.30
CA PRO A 790 -15.75 18.75 18.59
C PRO A 790 -15.47 17.29 18.21
N TRP A 791 -14.25 16.95 17.77
CA TRP A 791 -13.90 15.59 17.40
C TRP A 791 -13.84 14.62 18.61
N GLN A 792 -13.56 15.09 19.82
CA GLN A 792 -13.55 14.24 21.02
C GLN A 792 -14.97 13.94 21.52
N LEU A 793 -15.87 14.92 21.42
CA LEU A 793 -17.31 14.72 21.66
C LEU A 793 -17.87 13.66 20.70
N GLU A 794 -17.58 13.81 19.41
CA GLU A 794 -17.93 12.86 18.34
C GLU A 794 -17.36 11.45 18.58
N TYR A 795 -16.08 11.35 18.93
CA TYR A 795 -15.38 10.09 19.19
C TYR A 795 -16.04 9.33 20.36
N ARG A 796 -16.39 10.03 21.45
CA ARG A 796 -17.09 9.44 22.61
C ARG A 796 -18.52 9.03 22.27
N ALA A 797 -19.27 9.85 21.53
CA ALA A 797 -20.62 9.51 21.07
C ALA A 797 -20.64 8.26 20.16
N LYS A 798 -19.63 8.08 19.30
CA LYS A 798 -19.51 6.92 18.41
C LYS A 798 -19.08 5.63 19.12
N LEU A 799 -18.30 5.74 20.21
CA LEU A 799 -18.06 4.61 21.12
C LEU A 799 -19.33 4.19 21.86
N VAL A 800 -20.20 5.14 22.21
CA VAL A 800 -21.54 4.84 22.75
C VAL A 800 -22.38 4.08 21.73
N GLU A 801 -22.41 4.50 20.46
CA GLU A 801 -23.13 3.78 19.41
C GLU A 801 -22.67 2.31 19.28
N LEU A 802 -21.36 2.08 19.13
CA LEU A 802 -20.79 0.73 19.01
C LEU A 802 -20.88 -0.10 20.30
N THR A 803 -21.15 0.52 21.45
CA THR A 803 -21.42 -0.16 22.71
C THR A 803 -22.87 -0.68 22.81
N LEU A 804 -23.80 -0.06 22.08
CA LEU A 804 -25.24 -0.26 22.24
C LEU A 804 -25.90 -0.96 21.04
N ALA A 805 -25.40 -0.74 19.82
CA ALA A 805 -25.97 -1.29 18.61
C ALA A 805 -25.87 -2.83 18.54
N ARG A 806 -26.93 -3.47 18.06
CA ARG A 806 -27.01 -4.91 17.78
C ARG A 806 -27.40 -5.16 16.33
N GLU A 807 -28.42 -4.44 15.86
CA GLU A 807 -28.94 -4.51 14.49
C GLU A 807 -28.06 -3.69 13.54
N ARG A 808 -27.63 -2.50 13.96
CA ARG A 808 -26.88 -1.55 13.11
C ARG A 808 -25.38 -1.50 13.34
N GLN A 809 -24.85 -2.34 14.23
CA GLN A 809 -23.41 -2.39 14.55
C GLN A 809 -22.54 -2.61 13.29
N ALA A 810 -23.05 -3.39 12.34
CA ALA A 810 -22.40 -3.65 11.06
C ALA A 810 -22.33 -2.42 10.14
N ASP A 811 -23.45 -1.69 9.99
CA ASP A 811 -23.51 -0.46 9.20
C ASP A 811 -22.58 0.60 9.76
N LEU A 812 -22.55 0.76 11.09
CA LEU A 812 -21.76 1.78 11.77
C LEU A 812 -20.27 1.57 11.57
N LEU A 813 -19.77 0.33 11.68
CA LEU A 813 -18.39 0.00 11.32
C LEU A 813 -18.07 0.37 9.86
N ALA A 814 -18.96 0.04 8.92
CA ALA A 814 -18.75 0.35 7.51
C ALA A 814 -18.75 1.87 7.23
N VAL A 815 -19.63 2.64 7.88
CA VAL A 815 -19.65 4.11 7.79
C VAL A 815 -18.41 4.73 8.42
N PHE A 816 -17.95 4.22 9.56
CA PHE A 816 -16.75 4.74 10.23
C PHE A 816 -15.47 4.39 9.45
N ALA A 817 -15.39 3.20 8.85
CA ALA A 817 -14.25 2.79 8.03
C ALA A 817 -14.21 3.52 6.68
N GLY A 818 -15.37 3.74 6.06
CA GLY A 818 -15.49 4.40 4.75
C GLY A 818 -15.42 5.93 4.76
N ASN A 819 -15.26 6.56 5.92
CA ASN A 819 -15.24 8.02 6.07
C ASN A 819 -14.29 8.46 7.20
N THR A 820 -12.99 8.29 6.99
CA THR A 820 -11.91 8.67 7.91
C THR A 820 -11.16 9.92 7.42
N SER A 821 -10.60 10.74 8.33
CA SER A 821 -9.70 11.83 7.96
C SER A 821 -8.80 12.29 9.10
N ASP A 822 -7.50 12.46 8.84
CA ASP A 822 -6.54 12.97 9.82
C ASP A 822 -6.77 14.44 10.21
N ASP A 823 -7.58 15.18 9.44
CA ASP A 823 -7.93 16.57 9.76
C ASP A 823 -8.95 16.65 10.91
N SER A 824 -8.45 17.04 12.09
CA SER A 824 -9.27 17.24 13.30
C SER A 824 -10.35 18.33 13.19
N ALA A 825 -10.30 19.22 12.18
CA ALA A 825 -11.40 20.14 11.88
C ALA A 825 -12.62 19.43 11.27
N LEU A 826 -12.41 18.31 10.57
CA LEU A 826 -13.47 17.43 10.05
C LEU A 826 -13.95 16.47 11.15
N ALA A 827 -14.51 17.04 12.22
CA ALA A 827 -14.77 16.37 13.49
C ALA A 827 -15.40 14.97 13.38
N HIS A 828 -16.39 14.78 12.49
CA HIS A 828 -17.02 13.47 12.29
C HIS A 828 -16.07 12.40 11.72
N SER A 829 -15.32 12.70 10.65
CA SER A 829 -14.44 11.74 9.97
C SER A 829 -13.11 11.54 10.70
N HIS A 830 -12.64 12.57 11.44
CA HIS A 830 -11.57 12.40 12.40
C HIS A 830 -11.98 11.47 13.54
N ALA A 831 -13.13 11.72 14.17
CA ALA A 831 -13.66 10.84 15.21
C ALA A 831 -13.81 9.39 14.75
N ASN A 832 -14.31 9.17 13.52
CA ASN A 832 -14.38 7.83 12.92
C ASN A 832 -13.01 7.14 12.91
N GLN A 833 -11.97 7.81 12.41
CA GLN A 833 -10.60 7.28 12.38
C GLN A 833 -10.08 6.99 13.79
N ARG A 834 -10.27 7.92 14.74
CA ARG A 834 -9.85 7.75 16.14
C ARG A 834 -10.55 6.56 16.81
N VAL A 835 -11.84 6.33 16.52
CA VAL A 835 -12.59 5.14 16.97
C VAL A 835 -11.94 3.88 16.39
N MET A 836 -11.69 3.82 15.08
CA MET A 836 -11.10 2.63 14.45
C MET A 836 -9.70 2.30 14.98
N MET A 837 -8.86 3.31 15.22
CA MET A 837 -7.53 3.14 15.84
C MET A 837 -7.61 2.67 17.30
N ALA A 838 -8.52 3.24 18.09
CA ALA A 838 -8.70 2.87 19.50
C ALA A 838 -9.25 1.44 19.64
N LEU A 839 -10.12 1.02 18.72
CA LEU A 839 -10.67 -0.32 18.66
C LEU A 839 -9.63 -1.36 18.19
N ASP A 840 -8.81 -1.08 17.18
CA ASP A 840 -7.82 -2.06 16.69
C ASP A 840 -6.77 -2.37 17.75
N LYS A 841 -6.29 -1.32 18.44
CA LYS A 841 -5.45 -1.43 19.65
C LYS A 841 -6.09 -2.27 20.77
N SER A 842 -7.41 -2.28 20.86
CA SER A 842 -8.17 -2.98 21.91
C SER A 842 -8.65 -4.38 21.52
N LEU A 843 -8.62 -4.71 20.22
CA LEU A 843 -9.03 -5.97 19.61
C LEU A 843 -8.03 -6.43 18.52
N PRO A 844 -6.73 -6.56 18.87
CA PRO A 844 -5.69 -6.85 17.89
C PRO A 844 -5.93 -8.19 17.20
N GLY A 845 -6.00 -8.17 15.87
CA GLY A 845 -6.19 -9.36 15.02
C GLY A 845 -7.53 -9.43 14.28
N HIS A 846 -8.52 -8.58 14.59
CA HIS A 846 -9.75 -8.51 13.78
C HIS A 846 -9.58 -7.69 12.47
N GLY A 847 -8.60 -6.77 12.44
CA GLY A 847 -8.14 -6.06 11.23
C GLY A 847 -9.03 -4.88 10.81
N PRO A 848 -8.72 -4.21 9.68
CA PRO A 848 -9.53 -3.10 9.17
C PRO A 848 -10.98 -3.57 8.98
N TRP A 849 -11.87 -2.88 9.68
CA TRP A 849 -13.18 -3.35 10.12
C TRP A 849 -14.00 -3.97 8.98
N ARG A 850 -13.97 -5.30 8.94
CA ARG A 850 -14.52 -6.11 7.85
C ARG A 850 -15.97 -5.75 7.55
N ALA A 851 -16.39 -5.91 6.29
CA ALA A 851 -17.80 -5.91 5.90
C ALA A 851 -18.60 -6.84 6.83
N ALA A 852 -19.37 -6.23 7.75
CA ALA A 852 -19.68 -6.87 9.02
C ALA A 852 -20.82 -7.90 8.96
N ALA A 853 -21.33 -8.17 7.76
CA ALA A 853 -22.16 -9.34 7.44
C ALA A 853 -21.46 -10.71 7.64
N THR A 854 -20.21 -10.71 8.10
CA THR A 854 -19.38 -11.91 8.34
C THR A 854 -19.10 -12.18 9.83
N TRP A 855 -19.58 -11.33 10.74
CA TRP A 855 -19.27 -11.41 12.17
C TRP A 855 -20.17 -12.43 12.89
N THR A 856 -19.59 -13.18 13.83
CA THR A 856 -20.37 -13.97 14.81
C THR A 856 -20.90 -13.08 15.93
N GLU A 857 -22.00 -13.49 16.58
CA GLU A 857 -22.54 -12.77 17.76
C GLU A 857 -21.47 -12.61 18.86
N ALA A 858 -20.54 -13.56 19.02
CA ALA A 858 -19.46 -13.50 20.00
C ALA A 858 -18.43 -12.39 19.70
N GLU A 859 -18.13 -12.14 18.43
CA GLU A 859 -17.25 -11.05 17.97
C GLU A 859 -17.98 -9.71 18.08
N ALA A 860 -19.26 -9.65 17.69
CA ALA A 860 -20.11 -8.47 17.86
C ALA A 860 -20.18 -8.03 19.34
N ASP A 861 -20.29 -9.01 20.25
CA ASP A 861 -20.22 -8.80 21.69
C ASP A 861 -18.82 -8.41 22.19
N ALA A 862 -17.75 -8.88 21.55
CA ALA A 862 -16.38 -8.48 21.87
C ALA A 862 -16.14 -7.01 21.52
N LEU A 863 -16.65 -6.55 20.37
CA LEU A 863 -16.66 -5.14 19.99
C LEU A 863 -17.49 -4.28 20.94
N ARG A 864 -18.71 -4.70 21.32
CA ARG A 864 -19.52 -3.97 22.33
C ARG A 864 -18.79 -3.82 23.67
N ARG A 865 -18.02 -4.85 24.08
CA ARG A 865 -17.16 -4.78 25.28
C ARG A 865 -15.95 -3.87 25.08
N ALA A 866 -15.28 -3.91 23.94
CA ALA A 866 -14.11 -3.09 23.64
C ALA A 866 -14.46 -1.60 23.56
N ALA A 867 -15.51 -1.23 22.83
CA ALA A 867 -16.00 0.15 22.73
C ALA A 867 -16.32 0.74 24.12
N ARG A 868 -16.99 -0.04 24.98
CA ARG A 868 -17.27 0.32 26.38
C ARG A 868 -15.99 0.49 27.21
N ALA A 869 -15.03 -0.43 27.08
CA ALA A 869 -13.78 -0.39 27.83
C ALA A 869 -12.87 0.78 27.43
N ILE A 870 -12.90 1.18 26.15
CA ILE A 870 -12.26 2.40 25.64
C ILE A 870 -12.93 3.62 26.29
N LEU A 871 -14.26 3.76 26.14
CA LEU A 871 -15.01 4.90 26.67
C LEU A 871 -14.79 5.08 28.18
N ALA A 872 -14.85 3.99 28.96
CA ALA A 872 -14.66 4.00 30.41
C ALA A 872 -13.21 4.31 30.85
N ARG A 873 -12.19 3.98 30.03
CA ARG A 873 -10.81 4.40 30.28
C ARG A 873 -10.64 5.88 29.98
N ASP A 874 -11.11 6.33 28.82
CA ASP A 874 -10.96 7.72 28.38
C ASP A 874 -11.73 8.67 29.33
N GLU A 875 -12.83 8.20 29.93
CA GLU A 875 -13.54 8.83 31.03
C GLU A 875 -12.68 9.01 32.31
N LEU A 876 -11.91 7.99 32.69
CA LEU A 876 -10.99 8.07 33.84
C LEU A 876 -9.81 9.02 33.56
N GLU A 877 -9.31 9.04 32.32
CA GLU A 877 -8.25 9.96 31.90
C GLU A 877 -8.74 11.43 31.93
N LEU A 878 -9.96 11.71 31.46
CA LEU A 878 -10.57 13.06 31.46
C LEU A 878 -11.05 13.54 32.84
N THR A 879 -11.18 12.64 33.83
CA THR A 879 -11.66 12.99 35.19
C THR A 879 -10.62 12.79 36.29
N ALA A 880 -9.40 12.39 35.93
CA ALA A 880 -8.27 12.36 36.85
C ALA A 880 -7.97 13.78 37.38
N PRO A 881 -7.83 13.98 38.71
CA PRO A 881 -7.45 15.28 39.25
C PRO A 881 -6.03 15.63 38.79
N ALA A 882 -5.84 16.85 38.26
CA ALA A 882 -4.56 17.31 37.75
C ALA A 882 -3.48 17.34 38.85
N THR A 883 -2.64 16.30 38.90
CA THR A 883 -1.58 16.17 39.90
C THR A 883 -0.42 17.10 39.58
N GLY A 884 -0.40 18.25 40.27
CA GLY A 884 0.81 19.08 40.39
C GLY A 884 1.97 18.32 41.04
N PRO A 885 3.19 18.89 41.01
CA PRO A 885 4.41 18.19 41.39
C PRO A 885 4.42 17.80 42.88
N SER A 886 4.48 16.49 43.17
CA SER A 886 4.58 15.95 44.52
C SER A 886 6.01 16.08 45.07
N GLY A 887 6.33 17.27 45.59
CA GLY A 887 7.56 17.49 46.35
C GLY A 887 7.62 16.57 47.58
N ASN A 888 8.66 15.75 47.68
CA ASN A 888 8.83 14.78 48.76
C ASN A 888 9.37 15.46 50.04
N THR A 889 8.47 15.81 50.96
CA THR A 889 8.82 16.13 52.36
C THR A 889 7.91 15.35 53.31
N GLY A 890 8.50 14.84 54.39
CA GLY A 890 7.80 14.02 55.38
C GLY A 890 7.49 14.74 56.69
N HIS A 891 6.63 14.09 57.48
CA HIS A 891 6.31 14.31 58.90
C HIS A 891 5.35 15.45 59.31
N ALA A 892 4.27 14.96 59.94
CA ALA A 892 3.70 15.41 61.22
C ALA A 892 2.56 16.46 61.29
N ASP A 893 1.49 15.99 61.94
CA ASP A 893 0.55 16.68 62.84
C ASP A 893 -0.25 17.94 62.44
N ARG A 894 -1.50 17.65 62.05
CA ARG A 894 -2.77 18.18 62.60
C ARG A 894 -3.24 19.63 62.27
N PRO A 895 -4.56 19.90 62.39
CA PRO A 895 -5.20 21.05 61.73
C PRO A 895 -5.79 22.12 62.67
N SER A 896 -5.78 23.38 62.23
CA SER A 896 -6.68 24.51 62.59
C SER A 896 -6.00 25.84 62.18
N SER A 897 -6.66 26.97 61.90
CA SER A 897 -8.03 27.32 61.46
C SER A 897 -8.06 28.84 61.20
N LEU A 898 -9.20 29.42 60.78
CA LEU A 898 -9.53 30.87 60.83
C LEU A 898 -8.76 31.81 59.84
N THR A 899 -9.43 32.40 58.84
CA THR A 899 -9.96 33.80 58.75
C THR A 899 -8.92 34.93 58.88
N GLN A 900 -8.95 36.04 58.12
CA GLN A 900 -9.98 36.65 57.23
C GLN A 900 -9.27 37.49 56.10
N PRO A 901 -9.97 38.21 55.18
CA PRO A 901 -9.37 38.77 53.96
C PRO A 901 -8.72 40.15 54.10
N VAL A 902 -8.00 40.57 53.05
CA VAL A 902 -7.68 41.96 52.73
C VAL A 902 -7.96 42.20 51.24
N GLU A 903 -8.87 43.12 50.95
CA GLU A 903 -9.01 43.74 49.63
C GLU A 903 -8.18 45.04 49.57
N VAL A 904 -7.88 45.53 48.36
CA VAL A 904 -8.06 46.92 47.88
C VAL A 904 -7.07 47.23 46.74
N GLU A 905 -7.61 47.80 45.65
CA GLU A 905 -7.01 48.58 44.55
C GLU A 905 -5.66 48.08 43.95
N SER A 906 -5.55 47.63 42.70
CA SER A 906 -6.02 48.16 41.39
C SER A 906 -5.23 49.35 40.85
N GLU A 907 -4.31 49.09 39.91
CA GLU A 907 -3.93 50.05 38.87
C GLU A 907 -3.76 49.31 37.52
N GLN A 908 -3.95 50.00 36.40
CA GLN A 908 -4.27 49.36 35.12
C GLN A 908 -3.04 49.14 34.23
N GLY A 909 -2.89 47.91 33.72
CA GLY A 909 -1.92 47.57 32.69
C GLY A 909 -2.49 46.50 31.75
N ASN A 910 -2.95 46.91 30.57
CA ASN A 910 -3.47 45.98 29.56
C ASN A 910 -2.36 45.05 29.06
N VAL A 911 -2.47 43.76 29.37
CA VAL A 911 -1.91 42.68 28.54
C VAL A 911 -3.10 41.96 27.92
N ALA A 912 -3.29 42.14 26.62
CA ALA A 912 -4.26 41.34 25.89
C ALA A 912 -3.75 39.90 25.82
N VAL A 913 -4.54 38.96 26.32
CA VAL A 913 -4.35 37.53 26.04
C VAL A 913 -5.06 37.27 24.72
N ASP A 914 -4.31 37.35 23.62
CA ASP A 914 -4.85 37.26 22.26
C ASP A 914 -4.92 35.78 21.82
N ASP A 915 -6.12 35.23 21.83
CA ASP A 915 -6.40 33.81 21.54
C ASP A 915 -6.50 33.59 20.03
N THR A 916 -5.40 33.12 19.41
CA THR A 916 -5.23 33.10 17.95
C THR A 916 -4.82 31.72 17.42
N SER A 917 -5.69 30.72 17.61
CA SER A 917 -5.53 29.39 17.01
C SER A 917 -5.94 29.33 15.53
N ALA A 918 -5.28 30.09 14.63
CA ALA A 918 -5.40 29.92 13.18
C ALA A 918 -4.22 30.50 12.36
N ALA A 919 -3.67 29.67 11.47
CA ALA A 919 -2.77 29.96 10.34
C ALA A 919 -2.22 31.40 10.14
N GLY A 920 -0.97 31.61 10.57
CA GLY A 920 -0.10 32.69 10.08
C GLY A 920 1.36 32.21 10.05
N ASN A 921 2.11 32.54 8.99
CA ASN A 921 3.56 32.29 8.96
C ASN A 921 4.22 33.13 10.07
N ASP A 922 4.96 32.51 10.97
CA ASP A 922 5.84 33.26 11.88
C ASP A 922 7.17 33.61 11.18
N GLU A 923 7.99 34.44 11.85
CA GLU A 923 9.29 34.85 11.29
C GLU A 923 10.25 33.65 11.13
N VAL A 924 10.04 32.57 11.88
CA VAL A 924 10.83 31.33 11.82
C VAL A 924 10.46 30.52 10.58
N ASP A 925 9.18 30.46 10.18
CA ASP A 925 8.75 29.86 8.91
C ASP A 925 9.40 30.59 7.73
N GLY A 926 9.37 31.92 7.73
CA GLY A 926 10.00 32.76 6.72
C GLY A 926 11.52 32.53 6.64
N PHE A 927 12.19 32.44 7.79
CA PHE A 927 13.61 32.12 7.90
C PHE A 927 13.94 30.72 7.37
N LEU A 928 13.20 29.69 7.79
CA LEU A 928 13.46 28.30 7.40
C LEU A 928 13.22 28.08 5.91
N LEU A 929 12.12 28.59 5.34
CA LEU A 929 11.88 28.58 3.89
C LEU A 929 12.98 29.34 3.13
N GLY A 930 13.49 30.44 3.70
CA GLY A 930 14.66 31.15 3.22
C GLY A 930 15.92 30.28 3.17
N LYS A 931 16.25 29.56 4.26
CA LYS A 931 17.39 28.64 4.33
C LYS A 931 17.24 27.42 3.43
N MET A 932 16.03 26.88 3.29
CA MET A 932 15.73 25.80 2.33
C MET A 932 16.02 26.26 0.90
N LYS A 933 15.61 27.48 0.54
CA LYS A 933 15.89 28.07 -0.78
C LYS A 933 17.38 28.40 -0.98
N GLU A 934 18.06 28.93 0.04
CA GLU A 934 19.52 29.19 0.04
C GLU A 934 20.29 27.89 -0.28
N ARG A 935 19.93 26.79 0.39
CA ARG A 935 20.69 25.53 0.41
C ARG A 935 20.10 24.42 -0.45
N HIS A 936 19.05 24.73 -1.22
CA HIS A 936 18.37 23.82 -2.14
C HIS A 936 17.83 22.55 -1.43
N ILE A 937 17.38 22.70 -0.19
CA ILE A 937 16.93 21.61 0.70
C ILE A 937 15.54 21.12 0.22
N PRO A 938 15.37 19.85 -0.19
CA PRO A 938 14.08 19.35 -0.66
C PRO A 938 13.03 19.25 0.44
N GLY A 939 13.38 18.66 1.59
CA GLY A 939 12.47 18.46 2.72
C GLY A 939 13.16 18.68 4.07
N LEU A 940 12.43 19.29 5.01
CA LEU A 940 12.91 19.69 6.33
C LEU A 940 11.82 19.47 7.39
N GLN A 941 12.21 18.94 8.55
CA GLN A 941 11.45 19.02 9.80
C GLN A 941 12.19 19.90 10.81
N VAL A 942 11.44 20.68 11.60
CA VAL A 942 11.95 21.43 12.76
C VAL A 942 11.14 21.10 14.01
N ALA A 943 11.82 21.04 15.15
CA ALA A 943 11.19 21.11 16.45
C ALA A 943 11.99 22.03 17.38
N VAL A 944 11.30 22.92 18.10
CA VAL A 944 11.90 23.83 19.10
C VAL A 944 11.28 23.52 20.45
N VAL A 945 12.14 23.19 21.42
CA VAL A 945 11.79 23.02 22.83
C VAL A 945 12.22 24.27 23.59
N ARG A 946 11.31 24.87 24.36
CA ARG A 946 11.62 25.95 25.30
C ARG A 946 10.99 25.66 26.66
N ASN A 947 11.72 25.85 27.75
CA ASN A 947 11.26 25.62 29.12
C ASN A 947 10.63 24.21 29.31
N GLY A 948 11.26 23.18 28.73
CA GLY A 948 10.78 21.79 28.78
C GLY A 948 9.56 21.47 27.91
N ARG A 949 9.10 22.37 27.03
CA ARG A 949 7.91 22.16 26.18
C ARG A 949 8.22 22.42 24.72
N VAL A 950 7.60 21.67 23.80
CA VAL A 950 7.66 21.99 22.37
C VAL A 950 6.86 23.28 22.11
N VAL A 951 7.52 24.30 21.55
CA VAL A 951 6.93 25.61 21.22
C VAL A 951 6.85 25.87 19.71
N LYS A 952 7.54 25.07 18.89
CA LYS A 952 7.30 24.96 17.44
C LYS A 952 7.57 23.52 17.00
N SER A 953 6.70 22.98 16.16
CA SER A 953 6.90 21.74 15.40
C SER A 953 6.37 22.01 14.01
N ALA A 954 7.16 21.75 12.96
CA ALA A 954 6.73 21.99 11.59
C ALA A 954 7.50 21.16 10.56
N SER A 955 6.81 20.87 9.46
CA SER A 955 7.24 20.03 8.35
C SER A 955 7.12 20.82 7.04
N TYR A 956 8.18 20.80 6.21
CA TYR A 956 8.26 21.63 5.01
C TYR A 956 8.86 20.86 3.81
N GLY A 957 8.35 21.13 2.61
CA GLY A 957 8.90 20.60 1.36
C GLY A 957 8.53 19.14 1.10
N VAL A 958 9.44 18.40 0.45
CA VAL A 958 9.22 17.01 0.01
C VAL A 958 10.20 16.02 0.62
N ALA A 959 9.67 14.95 1.21
CA ALA A 959 10.42 13.80 1.71
C ALA A 959 11.09 13.03 0.57
N ASN A 960 10.48 13.01 -0.63
CA ASN A 960 11.01 12.37 -1.84
C ASN A 960 10.70 13.23 -3.09
N LEU A 961 11.75 13.73 -3.77
CA LEU A 961 11.68 14.48 -5.03
C LEU A 961 11.14 13.65 -6.20
N GLN A 962 11.55 12.38 -6.33
CA GLN A 962 11.14 11.55 -7.47
C GLN A 962 9.64 11.23 -7.47
N ASP A 963 9.07 11.00 -6.29
CA ASP A 963 7.67 10.62 -6.11
C ASP A 963 6.80 11.73 -5.51
N SER A 964 7.38 12.92 -5.33
CA SER A 964 6.71 14.16 -4.89
C SER A 964 5.98 14.07 -3.55
N VAL A 965 6.42 13.15 -2.68
CA VAL A 965 5.85 12.93 -1.34
C VAL A 965 6.24 14.12 -0.46
N ALA A 966 5.25 14.80 0.12
CA ALA A 966 5.47 15.90 1.07
C ALA A 966 6.23 15.42 2.32
N VAL A 967 6.83 16.35 3.07
CA VAL A 967 7.23 16.06 4.46
C VAL A 967 5.98 16.21 5.34
N ASP A 968 5.64 15.14 6.05
CA ASP A 968 4.66 15.11 7.12
C ASP A 968 5.37 14.97 8.49
N ASP A 969 4.65 15.06 9.60
CA ASP A 969 5.24 14.97 10.94
C ASP A 969 5.71 13.55 11.30
N ASP A 970 5.19 12.54 10.59
CA ASP A 970 5.60 11.12 10.70
C ASP A 970 6.80 10.76 9.81
N THR A 971 7.33 11.72 9.04
CA THR A 971 8.44 11.52 8.11
C THR A 971 9.74 11.25 8.86
N LEU A 972 10.32 10.08 8.59
CA LEU A 972 11.54 9.60 9.24
C LEU A 972 12.78 10.08 8.49
N PHE A 973 13.61 10.87 9.17
CA PHE A 973 14.87 11.36 8.63
C PHE A 973 16.04 10.59 9.22
N ALA A 974 17.02 10.28 8.37
CA ALA A 974 18.25 9.60 8.77
C ALA A 974 19.16 10.54 9.58
N ILE A 975 19.33 10.31 10.87
CA ILE A 975 20.11 11.22 11.73
C ILE A 975 21.60 10.88 11.80
N ASN A 976 22.01 9.78 11.17
CA ASN A 976 23.43 9.45 10.94
C ASN A 976 24.23 9.53 12.25
N SER A 977 25.32 10.28 12.29
CA SER A 977 26.21 10.40 13.46
C SER A 977 25.57 10.99 14.73
N MET A 978 24.36 11.56 14.69
CA MET A 978 23.61 11.90 15.90
C MET A 978 23.26 10.67 16.76
N THR A 979 23.28 9.46 16.17
CA THR A 979 23.14 8.18 16.90
C THR A 979 24.17 8.06 18.06
N LYS A 980 25.32 8.75 17.95
CA LYS A 980 26.34 8.78 19.02
C LYS A 980 25.85 9.39 20.33
N ALA A 981 24.87 10.30 20.30
CA ALA A 981 24.27 10.87 21.51
C ALA A 981 23.56 9.80 22.36
N PHE A 982 22.79 8.92 21.71
CA PHE A 982 22.12 7.77 22.33
C PHE A 982 23.13 6.76 22.88
N THR A 983 24.22 6.50 22.15
CA THR A 983 25.36 5.68 22.63
C THR A 983 26.03 6.28 23.86
N GLY A 984 26.17 7.61 23.93
CA GLY A 984 26.67 8.32 25.11
C GLY A 984 25.76 8.17 26.33
N VAL A 985 24.45 8.32 26.15
CA VAL A 985 23.45 8.07 27.20
C VAL A 985 23.51 6.60 27.66
N ALA A 986 23.67 5.64 26.73
CA ALA A 986 23.79 4.22 27.07
C ALA A 986 25.06 3.89 27.87
N VAL A 987 26.20 4.51 27.53
CA VAL A 987 27.43 4.41 28.34
C VAL A 987 27.18 4.95 29.76
N MET A 988 26.50 6.08 29.91
CA MET A 988 26.17 6.64 31.22
C MET A 988 25.16 5.79 32.01
N GLN A 989 24.14 5.23 31.37
CA GLN A 989 23.19 4.28 31.99
C GLN A 989 23.92 3.03 32.52
N LEU A 990 24.92 2.51 31.79
CA LEU A 990 25.75 1.39 32.26
C LEU A 990 26.73 1.79 33.38
N VAL A 991 27.13 3.06 33.46
CA VAL A 991 27.93 3.60 34.59
C VAL A 991 27.09 3.72 35.86
N GLU A 992 25.86 4.23 35.77
CA GLU A 992 24.91 4.28 36.90
C GLU A 992 24.55 2.88 37.42
N GLN A 993 24.35 1.92 36.52
CA GLN A 993 24.13 0.51 36.86
C GLN A 993 25.37 -0.18 37.49
N GLY A 994 26.50 0.53 37.67
CA GLY A 994 27.75 0.00 38.21
C GLY A 994 28.46 -1.03 37.30
N LYS A 995 27.94 -1.26 36.09
CA LYS A 995 28.42 -2.24 35.12
C LYS A 995 29.66 -1.76 34.36
N LEU A 996 29.89 -0.45 34.32
CA LEU A 996 30.94 0.21 33.55
C LEU A 996 31.53 1.38 34.36
N ARG A 997 32.79 1.74 34.10
CA ARG A 997 33.39 2.99 34.57
C ARG A 997 34.08 3.68 33.40
N LEU A 998 34.02 5.00 33.35
CA LEU A 998 34.65 5.79 32.28
C LEU A 998 36.18 5.59 32.22
N THR A 999 36.79 5.21 33.36
CA THR A 999 38.22 4.89 33.51
C THR A 999 38.56 3.42 33.30
N ASP A 1000 37.59 2.54 32.98
CA ASP A 1000 37.90 1.16 32.61
C ASP A 1000 38.61 1.09 31.26
N ARG A 1001 39.51 0.12 31.11
CA ARG A 1001 40.26 -0.15 29.88
C ARG A 1001 39.46 -1.04 28.93
N VAL A 1002 39.57 -0.80 27.63
CA VAL A 1002 38.88 -1.57 26.58
C VAL A 1002 39.21 -3.08 26.64
N SER A 1003 40.45 -3.43 26.97
CA SER A 1003 40.95 -4.80 27.14
C SER A 1003 40.23 -5.62 28.22
N ARG A 1004 39.57 -4.96 29.19
CA ARG A 1004 38.72 -5.63 30.20
C ARG A 1004 37.48 -6.29 29.55
N PHE A 1005 37.04 -5.75 28.42
CA PHE A 1005 35.78 -6.11 27.79
C PHE A 1005 35.97 -6.81 26.45
N VAL A 1006 36.86 -6.32 25.59
CA VAL A 1006 37.13 -6.88 24.27
C VAL A 1006 38.48 -7.62 24.30
N PRO A 1007 38.50 -8.96 24.13
CA PRO A 1007 39.74 -9.73 24.04
C PRO A 1007 40.42 -9.51 22.68
N ASP A 1008 41.62 -10.05 22.53
CA ASP A 1008 42.35 -10.18 21.25
C ASP A 1008 42.55 -8.85 20.49
N LEU A 1009 42.70 -7.76 21.25
CA LEU A 1009 43.10 -6.45 20.75
C LEU A 1009 44.63 -6.32 20.63
N PRO A 1010 45.14 -5.47 19.72
CA PRO A 1010 46.54 -5.08 19.69
C PRO A 1010 47.02 -4.53 21.03
N ALA A 1011 48.27 -4.84 21.41
CA ALA A 1011 48.79 -4.52 22.74
C ALA A 1011 48.74 -3.00 23.06
N ASP A 1012 49.04 -2.15 22.09
CA ASP A 1012 49.03 -0.69 22.24
C ASP A 1012 47.62 -0.11 22.48
N TRP A 1013 46.57 -0.85 22.10
CA TRP A 1013 45.19 -0.46 22.32
C TRP A 1013 44.70 -0.82 23.72
N ALA A 1014 45.38 -1.74 24.41
CA ALA A 1014 44.87 -2.38 25.62
C ALA A 1014 44.63 -1.41 26.79
N GLU A 1015 45.33 -0.27 26.81
CA GLU A 1015 45.24 0.77 27.85
C GLU A 1015 44.18 1.86 27.54
N VAL A 1016 43.61 1.89 26.33
CA VAL A 1016 42.60 2.89 25.92
C VAL A 1016 41.35 2.77 26.81
N THR A 1017 40.88 3.89 27.34
CA THR A 1017 39.73 3.92 28.26
C THR A 1017 38.39 4.17 27.58
N ILE A 1018 37.29 3.82 28.26
CA ILE A 1018 35.91 4.13 27.82
C ILE A 1018 35.75 5.62 27.52
N ALA A 1019 36.22 6.50 28.40
CA ALA A 1019 36.19 7.96 28.23
C ALA A 1019 36.81 8.38 26.90
N GLN A 1020 38.05 7.94 26.65
CA GLN A 1020 38.81 8.29 25.44
C GLN A 1020 38.17 7.78 24.14
N MET A 1021 37.46 6.64 24.18
CA MET A 1021 36.69 6.18 23.03
C MET A 1021 35.49 7.09 22.76
N VAL A 1022 34.66 7.33 23.77
CA VAL A 1022 33.40 8.09 23.59
C VAL A 1022 33.65 9.57 23.26
N SER A 1023 34.76 10.16 23.75
CA SER A 1023 35.17 11.53 23.44
C SER A 1023 36.08 11.70 22.21
N HIS A 1024 36.37 10.64 21.47
CA HIS A 1024 37.27 10.67 20.31
C HIS A 1024 38.71 11.15 20.59
N THR A 1025 39.25 10.83 21.76
CA THR A 1025 40.64 11.12 22.17
C THR A 1025 41.49 9.86 22.36
N SER A 1026 41.08 8.74 21.75
CA SER A 1026 41.65 7.40 21.93
C SER A 1026 43.03 7.16 21.31
N GLY A 1027 43.36 7.82 20.20
CA GLY A 1027 44.56 7.49 19.41
C GLY A 1027 44.40 6.27 18.48
N LEU A 1028 43.23 5.62 18.48
CA LEU A 1028 42.99 4.43 17.66
C LEU A 1028 42.97 4.77 16.15
N PRO A 1029 43.42 3.85 15.27
CA PRO A 1029 43.23 3.95 13.83
C PRO A 1029 41.75 3.77 13.44
N ASN A 1030 41.32 4.40 12.34
CA ASN A 1030 39.91 4.45 11.95
C ASN A 1030 39.51 3.36 10.93
N ILE A 1031 38.47 2.57 11.26
CA ILE A 1031 37.89 1.51 10.41
C ILE A 1031 37.08 2.06 9.21
N MET A 1032 36.81 3.36 9.17
CA MET A 1032 36.03 4.00 8.11
C MET A 1032 36.78 5.22 7.56
N ASN A 1033 36.81 5.36 6.23
CA ASN A 1033 37.34 6.53 5.57
C ASN A 1033 36.33 7.69 5.67
N ASN A 1034 36.61 8.64 6.56
CA ASN A 1034 35.74 9.80 6.83
C ASN A 1034 35.44 10.67 5.58
N ASN A 1035 36.20 10.56 4.48
CA ASN A 1035 35.94 11.30 3.24
C ASN A 1035 34.98 10.58 2.27
N THR A 1036 34.87 9.25 2.37
CA THR A 1036 34.07 8.42 1.43
C THR A 1036 32.92 7.68 2.10
N GLY A 1037 32.85 7.67 3.43
CA GLY A 1037 31.87 6.90 4.21
C GLY A 1037 32.09 5.38 4.18
N ARG A 1038 33.10 4.90 3.45
CA ARG A 1038 33.34 3.45 3.25
C ARG A 1038 34.27 2.88 4.30
N LEU A 1039 34.11 1.58 4.53
CA LEU A 1039 35.09 0.73 5.22
C LEU A 1039 36.48 0.82 4.56
N VAL A 1040 37.52 0.49 5.32
CA VAL A 1040 38.93 0.48 4.86
C VAL A 1040 39.50 -0.93 4.85
N GLY A 1041 40.49 -1.21 4.01
CA GLY A 1041 41.26 -2.46 4.07
C GLY A 1041 40.57 -3.73 3.54
N GLY A 1042 39.32 -3.63 3.09
CA GLY A 1042 38.53 -4.70 2.50
C GLY A 1042 37.11 -4.21 2.16
N ASP A 1043 36.29 -5.08 1.59
CA ASP A 1043 34.88 -4.77 1.28
C ASP A 1043 33.92 -5.28 2.37
N SER A 1044 34.42 -6.04 3.35
CA SER A 1044 33.65 -6.59 4.47
C SER A 1044 34.13 -6.10 5.86
N GLU A 1045 33.23 -6.09 6.85
CA GLU A 1045 33.56 -5.72 8.24
C GLU A 1045 34.74 -6.54 8.80
N GLU A 1046 34.79 -7.85 8.51
CA GLU A 1046 35.81 -8.73 9.06
C GLU A 1046 37.21 -8.43 8.51
N GLU A 1047 37.31 -8.11 7.22
CA GLU A 1047 38.56 -7.67 6.58
C GLU A 1047 39.00 -6.31 7.12
N SER A 1048 38.07 -5.35 7.21
CA SER A 1048 38.34 -4.03 7.76
C SER A 1048 38.75 -4.07 9.22
N TRP A 1049 38.14 -4.96 10.02
CA TRP A 1049 38.51 -5.19 11.40
C TRP A 1049 39.94 -5.76 11.51
N LYS A 1050 40.27 -6.80 10.72
CA LYS A 1050 41.63 -7.36 10.66
C LYS A 1050 42.67 -6.33 10.18
N TRP A 1051 42.31 -5.48 9.22
CA TRP A 1051 43.20 -4.44 8.68
C TRP A 1051 43.44 -3.33 9.70
N VAL A 1052 42.39 -2.84 10.37
CA VAL A 1052 42.52 -1.75 11.36
C VAL A 1052 43.30 -2.21 12.59
N GLN A 1053 43.15 -3.48 13.02
CA GLN A 1053 43.97 -4.11 14.06
C GLN A 1053 45.48 -4.20 13.69
N GLN A 1054 45.86 -4.09 12.41
CA GLN A 1054 47.25 -4.10 11.96
C GLN A 1054 47.86 -2.69 11.84
N GLN A 1055 47.07 -1.63 12.03
CA GLN A 1055 47.57 -0.26 11.95
C GLN A 1055 48.10 0.22 13.31
N PRO A 1056 49.15 1.06 13.33
CA PRO A 1056 49.61 1.70 14.56
C PRO A 1056 48.58 2.70 15.10
N MET A 1057 48.76 3.10 16.36
CA MET A 1057 48.05 4.25 16.93
C MET A 1057 48.34 5.53 16.13
N GLU A 1058 47.32 6.32 15.82
CA GLU A 1058 47.43 7.61 15.11
C GLU A 1058 48.06 8.72 15.97
N PHE A 1059 48.03 8.55 17.31
CA PHE A 1059 48.52 9.47 18.34
C PHE A 1059 48.43 8.82 19.73
N SER A 1060 49.01 9.44 20.75
CA SER A 1060 48.89 9.02 22.15
C SER A 1060 47.50 9.34 22.71
N PRO A 1061 46.89 8.52 23.59
CA PRO A 1061 45.61 8.85 24.19
C PRO A 1061 45.60 10.24 24.87
N ASN A 1062 44.53 11.02 24.66
CA ASN A 1062 44.37 12.42 25.03
C ASN A 1062 45.35 13.44 24.40
N GLU A 1063 46.18 13.07 23.42
CA GLU A 1063 47.07 14.02 22.73
C GLU A 1063 46.30 15.01 21.84
N LYS A 1064 45.28 14.53 21.13
CA LYS A 1064 44.38 15.34 20.27
C LYS A 1064 42.98 14.71 20.17
N PHE A 1065 42.05 15.44 19.58
CA PHE A 1065 40.77 14.92 19.09
C PHE A 1065 40.93 14.36 17.67
N SER A 1066 40.41 13.18 17.38
CA SER A 1066 40.32 12.60 16.03
C SER A 1066 39.04 11.79 15.87
N TYR A 1067 38.13 12.25 15.00
CA TYR A 1067 36.82 11.63 14.82
C TYR A 1067 36.93 10.25 14.16
N ASN A 1068 36.65 9.21 14.94
CA ASN A 1068 37.02 7.82 14.66
C ASN A 1068 35.85 6.86 14.93
N GLN A 1069 35.52 5.97 13.99
CA GLN A 1069 34.38 5.05 14.14
C GLN A 1069 34.73 3.74 14.88
N THR A 1070 35.99 3.31 14.86
CA THR A 1070 36.52 2.16 15.63
C THR A 1070 36.18 2.28 17.12
N ASN A 1071 36.28 3.49 17.67
CA ASN A 1071 35.84 3.81 19.03
C ASN A 1071 34.39 3.37 19.31
N TYR A 1072 33.46 3.70 18.42
CA TYR A 1072 32.04 3.46 18.63
C TYR A 1072 31.65 2.01 18.33
N LEU A 1073 32.33 1.36 17.39
CA LEU A 1073 32.27 -0.09 17.18
C LEU A 1073 32.71 -0.85 18.45
N LEU A 1074 33.81 -0.42 19.09
CA LEU A 1074 34.28 -0.99 20.36
C LEU A 1074 33.29 -0.72 21.50
N LEU A 1075 32.76 0.50 21.62
CA LEU A 1075 31.70 0.82 22.59
C LEU A 1075 30.45 -0.05 22.37
N GLY A 1076 30.09 -0.39 21.13
CA GLY A 1076 29.03 -1.34 20.81
C GLY A 1076 29.27 -2.74 21.37
N LYS A 1077 30.47 -3.29 21.15
CA LYS A 1077 30.87 -4.58 21.71
C LYS A 1077 30.89 -4.56 23.26
N ILE A 1078 31.25 -3.43 23.87
CA ILE A 1078 31.23 -3.21 25.33
C ILE A 1078 29.79 -3.13 25.87
N ILE A 1079 28.93 -2.31 25.25
CA ILE A 1079 27.52 -2.16 25.63
C ILE A 1079 26.85 -3.54 25.58
N ALA A 1080 27.00 -4.28 24.47
CA ALA A 1080 26.39 -5.60 24.33
C ALA A 1080 26.88 -6.62 25.37
N LYS A 1081 28.18 -6.61 25.70
CA LYS A 1081 28.75 -7.48 26.73
C LYS A 1081 28.26 -7.15 28.14
N GLN A 1082 28.06 -5.86 28.46
CA GLN A 1082 27.64 -5.43 29.80
C GLN A 1082 26.11 -5.38 29.97
N SER A 1083 25.33 -5.24 28.89
CA SER A 1083 23.87 -5.32 28.91
C SER A 1083 23.35 -6.76 28.82
N GLY A 1084 24.07 -7.65 28.12
CA GLY A 1084 23.59 -8.97 27.71
C GLY A 1084 22.63 -8.94 26.52
N LYS A 1085 22.52 -7.80 25.82
CA LYS A 1085 21.58 -7.53 24.71
C LYS A 1085 22.29 -6.83 23.55
N PRO A 1086 21.85 -7.01 22.28
CA PRO A 1086 22.32 -6.18 21.17
C PRO A 1086 22.18 -4.68 21.47
N PHE A 1087 23.04 -3.85 20.87
CA PHE A 1087 23.03 -2.40 21.08
C PHE A 1087 21.67 -1.77 20.76
N THR A 1088 21.08 -2.15 19.62
CA THR A 1088 19.76 -1.70 19.15
C THR A 1088 18.71 -1.91 20.22
N ASP A 1089 18.64 -3.13 20.74
CA ASP A 1089 17.64 -3.59 21.70
C ASP A 1089 17.81 -2.86 23.04
N PHE A 1090 19.06 -2.60 23.45
CA PHE A 1090 19.35 -1.80 24.64
C PHE A 1090 18.85 -0.36 24.50
N ILE A 1091 19.09 0.31 23.36
CA ILE A 1091 18.58 1.68 23.10
C ILE A 1091 17.05 1.70 23.00
N VAL A 1092 16.46 0.72 22.30
CA VAL A 1092 14.99 0.58 22.19
C VAL A 1092 14.36 0.49 23.57
N GLU A 1093 14.85 -0.39 24.43
CA GLU A 1093 14.29 -0.63 25.77
C GLU A 1093 14.59 0.51 26.76
N ASN A 1094 15.84 0.98 26.83
CA ASN A 1094 16.31 1.86 27.91
C ASN A 1094 16.20 3.36 27.56
N GLN A 1095 15.79 3.70 26.34
CA GLN A 1095 15.64 5.09 25.89
C GLN A 1095 14.38 5.31 25.03
N LEU A 1096 14.20 4.58 23.92
CA LEU A 1096 13.11 4.88 22.98
C LEU A 1096 11.72 4.52 23.54
N GLN A 1097 11.55 3.31 24.08
CA GLN A 1097 10.30 2.87 24.72
C GLN A 1097 10.01 3.67 26.00
N ALA A 1098 11.03 4.03 26.76
CA ALA A 1098 10.92 4.84 27.98
C ALA A 1098 10.37 6.26 27.72
N VAL A 1099 10.56 6.80 26.51
CA VAL A 1099 10.04 8.12 26.07
C VAL A 1099 8.84 7.98 25.13
N GLY A 1100 8.55 6.78 24.61
CA GLY A 1100 7.43 6.51 23.72
C GLY A 1100 7.70 6.78 22.23
N MET A 1101 8.97 6.79 21.80
CA MET A 1101 9.43 7.10 20.44
C MET A 1101 9.14 5.95 19.46
N ARG A 1102 7.86 5.74 19.10
CA ARG A 1102 7.42 4.61 18.26
C ARG A 1102 7.95 4.71 16.83
N ARG A 1103 7.91 5.90 16.22
CA ARG A 1103 8.34 6.07 14.83
C ARG A 1103 9.84 5.83 14.68
N THR A 1104 10.64 6.18 15.68
CA THR A 1104 12.08 5.86 15.77
C THR A 1104 12.33 4.35 15.93
N ILE A 1105 11.49 3.65 16.70
CA ILE A 1105 11.58 2.18 16.83
C ILE A 1105 11.23 1.51 15.49
N GLU A 1106 10.19 1.98 14.80
CA GLU A 1106 9.78 1.52 13.47
C GLU A 1106 10.79 1.91 12.36
N GLY A 1107 11.50 3.03 12.53
CA GLY A 1107 12.54 3.53 11.63
C GLY A 1107 13.89 2.83 11.74
N GLY A 1108 14.11 2.10 12.85
CA GLY A 1108 15.25 1.24 13.05
C GLY A 1108 16.62 1.94 13.03
N PHE A 1109 17.65 1.11 12.90
CA PHE A 1109 19.07 1.49 12.94
C PHE A 1109 19.83 1.07 11.66
N ALA A 1110 19.10 0.55 10.68
CA ALA A 1110 19.61 -0.22 9.55
C ALA A 1110 19.53 0.53 8.21
N HIS A 1111 19.29 1.85 8.25
CA HIS A 1111 18.92 2.74 7.13
C HIS A 1111 19.06 2.14 5.70
N TYR A 1112 17.90 1.87 5.07
CA TYR A 1112 17.73 1.22 3.75
C TYR A 1112 18.17 -0.26 3.59
N ASP A 1113 18.69 -0.94 4.62
CA ASP A 1113 18.70 -2.42 4.63
C ASP A 1113 17.27 -3.00 4.65
N GLU A 1114 16.33 -2.24 5.23
CA GLU A 1114 14.93 -2.60 5.47
C GLU A 1114 14.01 -1.50 4.90
N VAL A 1115 12.82 -1.89 4.40
CA VAL A 1115 11.81 -0.93 3.92
C VAL A 1115 11.11 -0.27 5.11
N VAL A 1116 11.26 1.05 5.22
CA VAL A 1116 10.74 1.89 6.32
C VAL A 1116 9.71 2.89 5.79
N GLN A 1117 8.51 2.90 6.40
CA GLN A 1117 7.43 3.83 6.03
C GLN A 1117 7.70 5.29 6.40
N HIS A 1118 7.25 6.19 5.53
CA HIS A 1118 7.52 7.63 5.59
C HIS A 1118 9.03 7.96 5.72
N SER A 1119 9.94 7.03 5.36
CA SER A 1119 11.38 7.35 5.29
C SER A 1119 11.62 8.40 4.22
N ALA A 1120 12.15 9.55 4.62
CA ALA A 1120 12.63 10.54 3.67
C ALA A 1120 13.75 9.93 2.81
N ARG A 1121 13.72 10.21 1.51
CA ARG A 1121 14.73 9.74 0.57
C ARG A 1121 15.96 10.63 0.67
N GLY A 1122 17.12 10.02 0.84
CA GLY A 1122 18.40 10.73 0.97
C GLY A 1122 18.83 11.37 -0.35
N TYR A 1123 19.28 12.62 -0.26
CA TYR A 1123 19.89 13.36 -1.35
C TYR A 1123 21.26 13.91 -0.95
N SER A 1124 22.09 14.25 -1.94
CA SER A 1124 23.37 14.94 -1.72
C SER A 1124 23.68 15.93 -2.83
N THR A 1125 24.34 17.03 -2.46
CA THR A 1125 25.10 17.92 -3.35
C THR A 1125 26.60 17.89 -3.03
N ILE A 1126 27.03 17.02 -2.11
CA ILE A 1126 28.45 16.87 -1.76
C ILE A 1126 29.14 16.14 -2.92
N ASN A 1127 30.18 16.78 -3.48
CA ASN A 1127 30.92 16.34 -4.67
C ASN A 1127 30.11 16.33 -5.99
N SER A 1128 28.99 17.06 -6.09
CA SER A 1128 28.17 17.13 -7.30
C SER A 1128 27.47 18.49 -7.47
N ASP A 1129 27.59 19.10 -8.66
CA ASP A 1129 26.84 20.32 -9.05
C ASP A 1129 25.33 20.07 -9.25
N LYS A 1130 24.87 18.83 -9.04
CA LYS A 1130 23.48 18.39 -9.13
C LYS A 1130 23.07 17.62 -7.87
N VAL A 1131 21.81 17.75 -7.48
CA VAL A 1131 21.20 16.89 -6.46
C VAL A 1131 21.20 15.45 -6.97
N ILE A 1132 21.88 14.55 -6.26
CA ILE A 1132 21.88 13.10 -6.51
C ILE A 1132 21.18 12.36 -5.38
N GLY A 1133 20.60 11.20 -5.68
CA GLY A 1133 20.06 10.30 -4.65
C GLY A 1133 21.18 9.59 -3.89
N VAL A 1134 20.95 9.33 -2.60
CA VAL A 1134 21.89 8.66 -1.69
C VAL A 1134 21.27 7.37 -1.16
N TYR A 1135 22.08 6.32 -1.09
CA TYR A 1135 21.77 5.04 -0.43
C TYR A 1135 22.95 4.68 0.48
N GLU A 1136 22.70 4.52 1.77
CA GLU A 1136 23.71 4.32 2.82
C GLU A 1136 23.24 3.29 3.85
N SER A 1137 23.65 2.04 3.65
CA SER A 1137 23.52 0.96 4.64
C SER A 1137 24.52 1.13 5.79
N PHE A 1138 24.12 0.73 7.01
CA PHE A 1138 24.99 0.73 8.18
C PHE A 1138 25.08 -0.69 8.78
N PRO A 1139 26.24 -1.38 8.63
CA PRO A 1139 26.39 -2.75 9.13
C PRO A 1139 26.27 -2.79 10.67
N PRO A 1140 25.82 -3.90 11.28
CA PRO A 1140 25.47 -3.97 12.70
C PRO A 1140 26.50 -3.41 13.70
N SER A 1141 27.79 -3.55 13.40
CA SER A 1141 28.90 -3.01 14.22
C SER A 1141 29.02 -1.48 14.23
N LEU A 1142 28.56 -0.81 13.17
CA LEU A 1142 28.57 0.63 13.01
C LEU A 1142 27.23 1.27 13.41
N ARG A 1143 26.20 0.47 13.76
CA ARG A 1143 24.88 0.96 14.22
C ARG A 1143 24.94 1.75 15.54
N THR A 1144 26.05 1.68 16.26
CA THR A 1144 26.39 2.52 17.43
C THR A 1144 26.94 3.90 17.06
N ALA A 1145 27.44 4.04 15.84
CA ALA A 1145 28.13 5.21 15.31
C ALA A 1145 27.22 6.03 14.37
N ALA A 1146 26.29 5.39 13.67
CA ALA A 1146 25.30 5.98 12.78
C ALA A 1146 24.15 4.99 12.50
N GLY A 1147 23.11 5.39 11.75
CA GLY A 1147 22.10 4.48 11.18
C GLY A 1147 20.67 4.63 11.72
N MET A 1148 20.46 5.33 12.83
CA MET A 1148 19.11 5.63 13.34
C MET A 1148 18.33 6.57 12.41
N SER A 1149 17.02 6.34 12.29
CA SER A 1149 16.06 7.25 11.64
C SER A 1149 14.96 7.69 12.64
N THR A 1150 14.55 8.95 12.63
CA THR A 1150 13.60 9.55 13.62
C THR A 1150 12.91 10.78 13.02
N THR A 1151 11.80 11.20 13.63
CA THR A 1151 11.18 12.52 13.40
C THR A 1151 11.81 13.58 14.32
N ALA A 1152 11.58 14.86 14.04
CA ALA A 1152 12.04 15.95 14.91
C ALA A 1152 11.27 16.01 16.24
N THR A 1153 9.98 15.66 16.21
CA THR A 1153 9.07 15.66 17.38
C THR A 1153 9.44 14.58 18.40
N GLU A 1154 9.83 13.40 17.95
CA GLU A 1154 10.34 12.35 18.84
C GLU A 1154 11.71 12.72 19.43
N LEU A 1155 12.61 13.34 18.66
CA LEU A 1155 13.87 13.89 19.21
C LEU A 1155 13.64 15.01 20.22
N ALA A 1156 12.67 15.90 19.99
CA ALA A 1156 12.30 16.93 20.96
C ALA A 1156 11.81 16.30 22.27
N SER A 1157 10.98 15.25 22.18
CA SER A 1157 10.50 14.48 23.33
C SER A 1157 11.65 13.78 24.08
N TRP A 1158 12.62 13.22 23.36
CA TRP A 1158 13.83 12.62 23.93
C TRP A 1158 14.73 13.65 24.62
N LEU A 1159 14.91 14.83 24.02
CA LEU A 1159 15.68 15.93 24.62
C LEU A 1159 15.01 16.49 25.88
N ILE A 1160 13.67 16.57 25.92
CA ILE A 1160 12.93 16.91 27.14
C ILE A 1160 13.18 15.85 28.22
N ALA A 1161 12.99 14.57 27.91
CA ALA A 1161 13.20 13.48 28.87
C ALA A 1161 14.65 13.38 29.37
N LEU A 1162 15.63 13.67 28.52
CA LEU A 1162 17.05 13.73 28.89
C LEU A 1162 17.35 14.90 29.84
N GLN A 1163 16.77 16.09 29.58
CA GLN A 1163 16.96 17.30 30.40
C GLN A 1163 16.23 17.24 31.75
N GLU A 1164 15.03 16.66 31.77
CA GLU A 1164 14.28 16.35 33.00
C GLU A 1164 14.89 15.19 33.81
N GLY A 1165 15.97 14.56 33.31
CA GLY A 1165 16.66 13.45 33.97
C GLY A 1165 15.94 12.11 33.90
N LYS A 1166 14.83 11.97 33.17
CA LYS A 1166 14.03 10.72 33.08
C LYS A 1166 14.81 9.52 32.54
N LEU A 1167 15.94 9.75 31.86
CA LEU A 1167 16.83 8.70 31.33
C LEU A 1167 17.99 8.33 32.27
N PHE A 1168 18.10 8.98 33.43
CA PHE A 1168 19.19 8.83 34.41
C PHE A 1168 18.67 8.68 35.84
N SER A 1169 19.41 7.95 36.68
CA SER A 1169 19.14 7.80 38.12
C SER A 1169 19.93 8.78 38.98
N GLU A 1170 21.07 9.27 38.49
CA GLU A 1170 21.98 10.14 39.24
C GLU A 1170 21.91 11.59 38.72
N PRO A 1171 21.56 12.60 39.55
CA PRO A 1171 21.42 13.99 39.11
C PRO A 1171 22.66 14.59 38.41
N GLY A 1172 23.86 14.08 38.72
CA GLY A 1172 25.11 14.51 38.07
C GLY A 1172 25.35 13.91 36.68
N SER A 1173 24.54 12.95 36.21
CA SER A 1173 24.83 12.22 34.96
C SER A 1173 24.71 13.06 33.70
N LEU A 1174 23.73 13.96 33.63
CA LEU A 1174 23.57 14.87 32.49
C LEU A 1174 24.76 15.83 32.36
N GLN A 1175 25.21 16.41 33.48
CA GLN A 1175 26.39 17.27 33.50
C GLN A 1175 27.66 16.51 33.08
N ARG A 1176 27.81 15.25 33.53
CA ARG A 1176 28.92 14.37 33.09
C ARG A 1176 28.86 14.07 31.59
N LEU A 1177 27.68 13.70 31.06
CA LEU A 1177 27.45 13.40 29.64
C LEU A 1177 27.91 14.54 28.72
N TRP A 1178 27.65 15.78 29.14
CA TRP A 1178 27.90 17.01 28.39
C TRP A 1178 29.23 17.71 28.72
N THR A 1179 30.04 17.17 29.64
CA THR A 1179 31.38 17.70 29.93
C THR A 1179 32.35 17.29 28.81
N PRO A 1180 32.97 18.24 28.07
CA PRO A 1180 33.93 17.91 27.02
C PRO A 1180 35.24 17.35 27.59
N ALA A 1181 35.90 16.47 26.82
CA ALA A 1181 37.18 15.91 27.23
C ALA A 1181 38.31 16.94 27.19
N ILE A 1182 39.14 16.94 28.25
CA ILE A 1182 40.36 17.74 28.34
C ILE A 1182 41.53 16.92 27.81
N LEU A 1183 42.27 17.50 26.86
CA LEU A 1183 43.47 16.94 26.25
C LEU A 1183 44.68 17.12 27.18
N ASN A 1184 45.78 16.42 26.88
CA ASN A 1184 47.04 16.44 27.64
C ASN A 1184 47.70 17.84 27.71
N ASN A 1185 47.23 18.81 26.92
CA ASN A 1185 47.67 20.21 26.94
C ASN A 1185 46.77 21.14 27.79
N GLY A 1186 45.72 20.62 28.43
CA GLY A 1186 44.77 21.39 29.24
C GLY A 1186 43.62 22.05 28.48
N HIS A 1187 43.51 21.87 27.16
CA HIS A 1187 42.44 22.39 26.32
C HIS A 1187 41.47 21.30 25.85
N THR A 1188 40.30 21.70 25.34
CA THR A 1188 39.38 20.81 24.62
C THR A 1188 39.80 20.63 23.15
N GLY A 1189 39.18 19.70 22.44
CA GLY A 1189 39.28 19.58 20.99
C GLY A 1189 37.98 19.06 20.36
N GLY A 1190 37.70 19.51 19.14
CA GLY A 1190 36.48 19.18 18.40
C GLY A 1190 36.63 19.45 16.89
N PHE A 1191 35.50 19.61 16.18
CA PHE A 1191 35.48 19.76 14.71
C PHE A 1191 35.96 21.13 14.18
N GLY A 1192 36.28 22.12 15.02
CA GLY A 1192 36.92 23.36 14.58
C GLY A 1192 36.61 24.56 15.47
N ARG A 1193 36.45 25.75 14.88
CA ARG A 1193 36.17 27.00 15.63
C ARG A 1193 34.74 27.06 16.22
N ILE A 1194 33.77 26.37 15.63
CA ILE A 1194 32.39 26.33 16.15
C ILE A 1194 32.26 25.25 17.22
N PHE A 1195 32.73 24.04 16.91
CA PHE A 1195 32.79 22.93 17.86
C PHE A 1195 34.23 22.75 18.36
N ASP A 1196 34.56 23.46 19.43
CA ASP A 1196 35.88 23.51 20.06
C ASP A 1196 36.11 22.40 21.10
N GLY A 1197 35.07 21.62 21.41
CA GLY A 1197 35.14 20.45 22.28
C GLY A 1197 34.23 19.30 21.82
N TYR A 1198 34.42 18.15 22.46
CA TYR A 1198 33.60 16.96 22.26
C TYR A 1198 33.45 16.21 23.60
N ALA A 1199 32.21 15.96 24.01
CA ALA A 1199 31.80 15.27 25.22
C ALA A 1199 31.43 13.81 24.93
N MET A 1200 30.56 13.17 25.72
CA MET A 1200 30.23 11.75 25.53
C MET A 1200 29.17 11.55 24.44
N GLY A 1201 29.58 11.66 23.17
CA GLY A 1201 28.72 11.54 21.98
C GLY A 1201 28.22 12.86 21.40
N TRP A 1202 28.68 14.00 21.93
CA TRP A 1202 28.18 15.33 21.61
C TRP A 1202 29.31 16.34 21.37
N PRO A 1203 29.41 16.98 20.19
CA PRO A 1203 30.13 18.25 20.04
C PRO A 1203 29.68 19.33 21.04
N THR A 1204 30.60 20.19 21.47
CA THR A 1204 30.32 21.32 22.38
C THR A 1204 30.80 22.65 21.78
N VAL A 1205 30.14 23.75 22.16
CA VAL A 1205 30.45 25.14 21.76
C VAL A 1205 30.86 25.94 23.00
N GLY A 1206 32.16 25.96 23.30
CA GLY A 1206 32.79 26.49 24.52
C GLY A 1206 32.86 28.01 24.65
N ARG A 1207 31.79 28.73 24.31
CA ARG A 1207 31.70 30.20 24.46
C ARG A 1207 31.12 30.64 25.80
N ALA A 1208 31.50 31.84 26.26
CA ALA A 1208 31.12 32.38 27.57
C ALA A 1208 29.65 32.86 27.69
N LEU A 1209 28.95 33.04 26.56
CA LEU A 1209 27.53 33.42 26.50
C LEU A 1209 26.81 32.45 25.57
N HIS A 1210 25.67 31.92 26.00
CA HIS A 1210 24.88 30.91 25.26
C HIS A 1210 25.71 29.70 24.80
N PRO A 1211 26.50 29.06 25.69
CA PRO A 1211 27.21 27.81 25.35
C PRO A 1211 26.20 26.74 24.94
N ALA A 1212 26.58 25.93 23.95
CA ALA A 1212 25.70 24.90 23.41
C ALA A 1212 26.36 23.52 23.44
N ILE A 1213 25.54 22.49 23.59
CA ILE A 1213 25.89 21.10 23.28
C ILE A 1213 25.07 20.70 22.06
N ALA A 1214 25.71 20.03 21.10
CA ALA A 1214 25.09 19.67 19.84
C ALA A 1214 25.29 18.18 19.53
N ALA A 1215 24.47 17.65 18.63
CA ALA A 1215 24.77 16.45 17.87
C ALA A 1215 24.45 16.72 16.40
N ILE A 1216 25.31 16.22 15.49
CA ILE A 1216 25.25 16.51 14.05
C ILE A 1216 25.41 15.24 13.22
N GLY A 1217 24.77 15.19 12.05
CA GLY A 1217 24.67 13.98 11.23
C GLY A 1217 24.65 14.24 9.73
N GLY A 1218 25.57 13.60 9.00
CA GLY A 1218 25.56 13.52 7.52
C GLY A 1218 25.58 14.85 6.76
N GLY A 1219 25.87 15.99 7.41
CA GLY A 1219 25.67 17.31 6.83
C GLY A 1219 24.21 17.63 6.48
N ARG A 1220 23.25 16.95 7.12
CA ARG A 1220 21.80 17.04 6.86
C ARG A 1220 20.91 17.13 8.12
N SER A 1221 21.42 16.74 9.28
CA SER A 1221 20.69 16.76 10.56
C SER A 1221 21.52 17.42 11.65
N ALA A 1222 20.88 18.21 12.51
CA ALA A 1222 21.48 18.77 13.72
C ALA A 1222 20.45 18.90 14.85
N MET A 1223 20.90 18.69 16.09
CA MET A 1223 20.20 19.18 17.28
C MET A 1223 21.17 19.95 18.18
N PHE A 1224 20.72 21.07 18.74
CA PHE A 1224 21.46 21.94 19.66
C PHE A 1224 20.65 22.09 20.94
N VAL A 1225 21.33 22.09 22.09
CA VAL A 1225 20.80 22.42 23.41
C VAL A 1225 21.62 23.59 23.96
N TYR A 1226 20.94 24.59 24.52
CA TYR A 1226 21.53 25.79 25.14
C TYR A 1226 21.19 25.77 26.65
N PRO A 1227 22.00 25.12 27.51
CA PRO A 1227 21.59 24.81 28.89
C PRO A 1227 21.53 26.01 29.84
N GLN A 1228 21.88 27.21 29.38
CA GLN A 1228 21.75 28.46 30.13
C GLN A 1228 20.50 29.26 29.73
N ASP A 1229 19.78 28.81 28.70
CA ASP A 1229 18.72 29.56 28.02
C ASP A 1229 17.39 28.76 27.93
N ASP A 1230 17.34 27.58 28.56
CA ASP A 1230 16.22 26.61 28.55
C ASP A 1230 15.68 26.28 27.14
N LEU A 1231 16.56 26.31 26.14
CA LEU A 1231 16.24 26.12 24.72
C LEU A 1231 16.90 24.85 24.16
N SER A 1232 16.15 24.07 23.39
CA SER A 1232 16.69 23.05 22.47
C SER A 1232 16.06 23.18 21.09
N ILE A 1233 16.81 22.93 20.04
CA ILE A 1233 16.36 23.02 18.65
C ILE A 1233 16.80 21.76 17.90
N VAL A 1234 15.90 21.17 17.14
CA VAL A 1234 16.14 20.03 16.24
C VAL A 1234 15.81 20.48 14.82
N VAL A 1235 16.74 20.26 13.88
CA VAL A 1235 16.52 20.46 12.44
C VAL A 1235 16.98 19.21 11.69
N LEU A 1236 16.03 18.54 11.04
CA LEU A 1236 16.27 17.35 10.22
C LEU A 1236 16.00 17.68 8.76
N THR A 1237 16.89 17.28 7.85
CA THR A 1237 16.69 17.47 6.41
C THR A 1237 17.10 16.22 5.65
N ASN A 1238 16.58 16.05 4.43
CA ASN A 1238 16.93 14.92 3.58
C ASN A 1238 18.15 15.17 2.67
N LEU A 1239 18.78 16.35 2.73
CA LEU A 1239 19.92 16.73 1.88
C LEU A 1239 21.25 16.78 2.62
N GLN A 1240 22.15 15.83 2.30
CA GLN A 1240 23.58 15.98 2.62
C GLN A 1240 24.14 17.21 1.89
N GLY A 1241 24.63 18.16 2.67
CA GLY A 1241 25.08 19.47 2.15
C GLY A 1241 24.20 20.64 2.59
N ALA A 1242 23.05 20.39 3.22
CA ALA A 1242 22.25 21.42 3.88
C ALA A 1242 23.02 22.12 5.02
N PHE A 1243 23.86 21.37 5.74
CA PHE A 1243 24.67 21.82 6.87
C PHE A 1243 23.86 22.67 7.88
N PRO A 1244 22.78 22.11 8.47
CA PRO A 1244 21.90 22.84 9.38
C PRO A 1244 22.64 23.40 10.60
N GLU A 1245 23.72 22.73 11.04
CA GLU A 1245 24.56 23.18 12.16
C GLU A 1245 25.19 24.57 11.96
N ARG A 1246 25.18 25.09 10.72
CA ARG A 1246 25.69 26.43 10.38
C ARG A 1246 24.67 27.55 10.53
N PHE A 1247 23.38 27.24 10.76
CA PHE A 1247 22.33 28.25 10.97
C PHE A 1247 21.54 28.06 12.29
N MET A 1248 21.97 27.15 13.17
CA MET A 1248 21.31 26.90 14.47
C MET A 1248 21.36 28.11 15.42
N ASP A 1249 22.45 28.89 15.41
CA ASP A 1249 22.55 30.14 16.19
C ASP A 1249 21.62 31.23 15.61
N GLU A 1250 21.51 31.33 14.28
CA GLU A 1250 20.56 32.25 13.62
C GLU A 1250 19.12 31.89 14.02
N LEU A 1251 18.77 30.61 13.97
CA LEU A 1251 17.46 30.07 14.37
C LEU A 1251 17.18 30.24 15.87
N ALA A 1252 18.21 30.16 16.73
CA ALA A 1252 18.10 30.43 18.15
C ALA A 1252 17.84 31.92 18.46
N SER A 1253 18.22 32.85 17.56
CA SER A 1253 18.06 34.29 17.79
C SER A 1253 16.61 34.78 17.86
N PHE A 1254 15.66 34.03 17.29
CA PHE A 1254 14.23 34.26 17.47
C PHE A 1254 13.73 33.94 18.89
N TYR A 1255 14.52 33.20 19.69
CA TYR A 1255 14.17 32.77 21.03
C TYR A 1255 15.07 33.36 22.12
N ILE A 1256 16.36 33.61 21.83
CA ILE A 1256 17.38 34.14 22.73
C ILE A 1256 17.79 35.55 22.28
N PRO A 1257 17.35 36.62 22.98
CA PRO A 1257 17.77 37.98 22.65
C PRO A 1257 19.28 38.17 22.83
N GLY A 1258 19.97 38.60 21.77
CA GLY A 1258 21.39 38.97 21.82
C GLY A 1258 22.39 37.95 21.27
N ILE A 1259 21.96 36.75 20.85
CA ILE A 1259 22.81 35.77 20.16
C ILE A 1259 23.10 36.22 18.70
N GLN A 1260 23.98 37.22 18.55
CA GLN A 1260 24.32 37.82 17.25
C GLN A 1260 25.45 37.08 16.49
N GLU A 1261 25.57 37.39 15.19
CA GLU A 1261 26.44 36.77 14.15
C GLU A 1261 27.97 36.74 14.40
N ALA A 1262 28.46 37.04 15.60
CA ALA A 1262 29.89 37.23 15.91
C ALA A 1262 30.82 36.02 15.61
N ASN A 1263 30.26 34.85 15.27
CA ASN A 1263 31.00 33.62 14.97
C ASN A 1263 30.99 33.17 13.50
N ARG A 1264 30.48 33.98 12.55
CA ARG A 1264 30.57 33.67 11.10
C ARG A 1264 32.00 33.22 10.69
N PRO A 1265 32.19 32.03 10.11
CA PRO A 1265 33.40 31.76 9.33
C PRO A 1265 33.36 32.62 8.06
N VAL A 1266 34.49 33.22 7.69
CA VAL A 1266 34.62 33.83 6.36
C VAL A 1266 34.47 32.72 5.32
N VAL A 1267 33.53 32.88 4.39
CA VAL A 1267 33.47 32.04 3.19
C VAL A 1267 34.70 32.36 2.35
N LEU A 1268 35.77 31.57 2.54
CA LEU A 1268 36.85 31.51 1.57
C LEU A 1268 36.24 31.03 0.24
N PRO A 1269 36.45 31.74 -0.88
CA PRO A 1269 35.97 31.28 -2.17
C PRO A 1269 36.49 29.87 -2.44
N GLN A 1270 35.63 28.98 -2.96
CA GLN A 1270 36.06 27.65 -3.38
C GLN A 1270 37.18 27.81 -4.41
N ALA A 1271 38.39 27.41 -4.03
CA ALA A 1271 39.51 27.36 -4.95
C ALA A 1271 39.17 26.34 -6.04
N ARG A 1272 39.00 26.81 -7.28
CA ARG A 1272 38.87 25.93 -8.45
C ARG A 1272 40.10 25.02 -8.48
N LYS A 1273 39.88 23.72 -8.29
CA LYS A 1273 40.91 22.70 -8.52
C LYS A 1273 40.80 22.24 -9.96
N ASP A 1274 41.48 22.97 -10.85
CA ASP A 1274 41.85 22.45 -12.15
C ASP A 1274 42.92 21.35 -11.95
N ARG A 1275 42.51 20.08 -11.82
CA ARG A 1275 43.28 18.86 -12.14
C ARG A 1275 42.48 17.58 -11.90
#